data_AF-A0A6S6U2D6-F1
#
_entry.id   AF-A0A6S6U2D6-F1
#
_cell.length_a   1.000
_cell.length_b   1.000
_cell.length_c   1.000
_cell.angle_alpha   90.00
_cell.angle_beta   90.00
_cell.angle_gamma   90.00
#
_symmetry.space_group_name_H-M   'P 1'
#
loop_
_entity.id
_entity.type
_entity.pdbx_description
1 polymer ?
#
loop_
_entity_poly.entity_id
_entity_poly.type
_entity_poly.pdbx_seq_one_letter_code
_entity_poly.pdbx_strand_id
1 'polypeptide(L)'
;MKQLLLGIALLFCCYSNGFGQFQIPPNASFYTFLDSFYNHYQNDSTEGGLYNNVRRDQLTWGPRLAPSGNMQRANKAMLDYSRTYSTSNRPLTTTNLVTGTIPIVFPSTYPGFPSPWTELGPTSIYLGGNGSGIGQMHRLAFHPNYNGTSNRTLYAGSHYGGLYRTDDAGANWFNFYTDRGLPMTSIGGVAVSANRVFVCTGNGDHGYAAFGINGYYDPLRGSINGANPIHTQGVYYIEDNGLSTAWIPMNGRTTMINDSIAIDLLTVFEQGGTMRNIIVNPLDDRIVLIATSQGIFRTENRGITWRQVLVGPRGPNNNFILDTEWKGLEYHPTDTNVVYASGKDVYKSIDGGRTWLSISNNQLRLPFNIVRINIEVSPAASNHLYAYAVSANKGHVYLYDGTNWYLQNSLSNAIDATPSRIGLGVSPVNPKVVYVAGIAKTRSGTNVSIAGGVRFDIAHFGSIHDDIHAFEYSPNTATTELFAATHGGVSKSEGTGSSLFRSLYEGLGVATVWSFDDFEGGDSLISLAQQDVGTNVTIDKGNTWAQLRGEDGYGTRIDNQTGDIYMLGNDPNKLRRFVLDPYSYGGTNFSERVDFPLGGAPSTYPAETHPKNDSLYFGLSELYLRNSNFSLDSLIAIDTFGGRLPNGTLASASNCNNLNSPDPNITWMMYWDQPHTGSMPIPPGICIVSSYVTILEKWEKKSHLESFQTALSDRRIQELAFSEDASNYTYLATLGDNRVGARRSDFYVNNADSIGCDTCFVLKTNHLPIDSIAQALTFDPNPITGLAVDPLDGRRVWASFSGYSKDIKVYYSDDAGDTWTSYDDGPHSLANLNVPINNIVYQRGTNDRLYIATDVGIYVREGTGNWLRYGDDFPNVRTTELKINYCSGKLRAATFGRGVWEADLLPSETSMEYRSFRTITGIKRWKTNKNMVRDLKVKAGATLILEKMTLNMPKDGLIVVEPGGLLLVDSSTITNLCGETWQGIQVWGNSNLSQVGNNQGRIIMTASTLAYAKNAISPWEVGNFPNPSTGTGGTGGIVVAENSTFLNNWRSVDFMRYVSPSGAKEQSHFYNCIFTVNDAYRSFNGDTIPFFLGHVSMWSVGGTAIKGCTFKDERSNKAGDLVTGGSFGLQGLAASPKVSRRSFPAQRTRFEGLERAIELGGGRGTNYTTAIDECTFVDNEQAVIIRAHNNALIIRDSFVIGGFVSANPNGYFVEEYGLGLVNTTSFAVEQNYFTSNTNDQTVGSWVEASGSGGNRIRTNQYENLTGGNLAH
;
A
#
# COMPACT_ATOMS: atom_id res chain seq x y z
N MET A 1 38.12 -18.16 50.19
CA MET A 1 38.99 -18.11 48.98
C MET A 1 38.26 -17.60 47.73
N LYS A 2 37.08 -18.09 47.32
CA LYS A 2 36.34 -17.55 46.15
C LYS A 2 35.94 -16.06 46.28
N GLN A 3 35.56 -15.60 47.47
CA GLN A 3 35.29 -14.16 47.71
C GLN A 3 36.57 -13.31 47.82
N LEU A 4 37.70 -13.91 48.19
CA LEU A 4 39.00 -13.23 48.23
C LEU A 4 39.59 -13.07 46.81
N LEU A 5 39.35 -14.04 45.93
CA LEU A 5 39.70 -13.98 44.50
C LEU A 5 38.80 -13.00 43.71
N LEU A 6 37.52 -12.87 44.08
CA LEU A 6 36.62 -11.86 43.51
C LEU A 6 37.05 -10.43 43.91
N GLY A 7 37.51 -10.24 45.15
CA GLY A 7 38.01 -8.95 45.63
C GLY A 7 39.34 -8.52 44.98
N ILE A 8 40.23 -9.47 44.68
CA ILE A 8 41.52 -9.17 44.02
C ILE A 8 41.34 -8.91 42.51
N ALA A 9 40.36 -9.53 41.86
CA ALA A 9 40.02 -9.22 40.46
C ALA A 9 39.41 -7.82 40.28
N LEU A 10 38.65 -7.32 41.27
CA LEU A 10 38.07 -5.97 41.25
C LEU A 10 39.09 -4.87 41.53
N LEU A 11 40.16 -5.16 42.28
CA LEU A 11 41.22 -4.18 42.60
C LEU A 11 42.18 -3.90 41.43
N PHE A 12 42.29 -4.79 40.44
CA PHE A 12 43.10 -4.56 39.22
C PHE A 12 42.34 -3.85 38.09
N CYS A 13 41.02 -3.67 38.19
CA CYS A 13 40.23 -2.90 37.19
C CYS A 13 40.22 -1.39 37.44
N CYS A 14 40.71 -0.92 38.59
CA CYS A 14 40.61 0.47 38.99
C CYS A 14 41.92 1.24 38.80
N TYR A 15 42.56 1.18 37.63
CA TYR A 15 43.55 2.18 37.21
C TYR A 15 43.71 2.18 35.68
N SER A 16 42.73 2.73 34.96
CA SER A 16 42.96 3.37 33.65
C SER A 16 41.96 4.50 33.46
N ASN A 17 42.45 5.73 33.39
CA ASN A 17 41.68 6.92 33.09
C ASN A 17 41.09 6.85 31.67
N GLY A 18 39.78 7.06 31.53
CA GLY A 18 39.06 7.26 30.26
C GLY A 18 38.12 6.11 29.90
N PHE A 19 36.81 6.37 29.88
CA PHE A 19 35.72 5.52 29.35
C PHE A 19 35.89 4.00 29.58
N GLY A 20 35.43 3.49 30.73
CA GLY A 20 35.37 2.05 31.00
C GLY A 20 34.59 1.31 29.92
N GLN A 21 35.30 0.48 29.16
CA GLN A 21 34.78 -0.33 28.05
C GLN A 21 33.87 -1.45 28.57
N PHE A 22 32.66 -1.58 28.02
CA PHE A 22 31.95 -2.86 28.01
C PHE A 22 32.69 -3.80 27.04
N GLN A 23 33.43 -4.77 27.57
CA GLN A 23 33.89 -5.91 26.76
C GLN A 23 32.81 -6.99 26.80
N ILE A 24 31.96 -7.00 25.78
CA ILE A 24 31.03 -8.12 25.58
C ILE A 24 31.79 -9.22 24.84
N PRO A 25 31.71 -10.48 25.30
CA PRO A 25 32.36 -11.58 24.62
C PRO A 25 31.94 -11.58 23.17
N PRO A 26 32.88 -11.78 22.25
CA PRO A 26 32.55 -11.75 20.84
C PRO A 26 31.38 -12.71 20.53
N ASN A 27 31.34 -13.92 21.09
CA ASN A 27 30.26 -14.89 20.84
C ASN A 27 28.91 -14.60 21.56
N ALA A 28 28.69 -13.40 22.10
CA ALA A 28 27.45 -13.06 22.80
C ALA A 28 26.28 -12.86 21.81
N SER A 29 25.07 -13.25 22.21
CA SER A 29 23.88 -12.98 21.41
C SER A 29 23.51 -11.50 21.43
N PHE A 30 22.77 -11.04 20.42
CA PHE A 30 22.18 -9.70 20.39
C PHE A 30 21.44 -9.35 21.69
N TYR A 31 20.75 -10.32 22.30
CA TYR A 31 20.01 -10.11 23.55
C TYR A 31 20.93 -9.99 24.78
N THR A 32 21.98 -10.79 24.88
CA THR A 32 22.98 -10.65 25.95
C THR A 32 23.66 -9.27 25.90
N PHE A 33 23.84 -8.73 24.70
CA PHE A 33 24.30 -7.35 24.53
C PHE A 33 23.29 -6.34 25.10
N LEU A 34 22.03 -6.42 24.70
CA LEU A 34 20.99 -5.47 25.12
C LEU A 34 20.85 -5.42 26.64
N ASP A 35 20.86 -6.60 27.29
CA ASP A 35 20.82 -6.71 28.75
C ASP A 35 21.98 -5.97 29.41
N SER A 36 23.18 -6.10 28.85
CA SER A 36 24.38 -5.45 29.38
C SER A 36 24.33 -3.93 29.15
N PHE A 37 23.85 -3.50 27.98
CA PHE A 37 23.81 -2.09 27.58
C PHE A 37 22.78 -1.29 28.39
N TYR A 38 21.53 -1.76 28.48
CA TYR A 38 20.46 -1.03 29.18
C TYR A 38 20.59 -1.01 30.70
N ASN A 39 21.33 -1.97 31.27
CA ASN A 39 21.70 -1.90 32.68
C ASN A 39 22.67 -0.74 32.98
N HIS A 40 23.39 -0.22 31.99
CA HIS A 40 24.41 0.81 32.19
C HIS A 40 24.07 2.17 31.59
N TYR A 41 23.39 2.20 30.44
CA TYR A 41 23.01 3.42 29.73
C TYR A 41 21.48 3.59 29.80
N GLN A 42 21.02 4.54 30.63
CA GLN A 42 19.58 4.84 30.80
C GLN A 42 19.23 6.32 30.58
N ASN A 43 20.22 7.20 30.39
CA ASN A 43 20.06 8.66 30.48
C ASN A 43 20.46 9.44 29.21
N ASP A 44 20.62 8.79 28.06
CA ASP A 44 20.93 9.49 26.79
C ASP A 44 19.64 9.68 25.98
N SER A 45 19.05 10.87 26.08
CA SER A 45 17.79 11.24 25.41
C SER A 45 18.01 11.93 24.06
N THR A 46 19.26 12.09 23.60
CA THR A 46 19.53 12.76 22.33
C THR A 46 19.14 11.86 21.15
N GLU A 47 18.50 12.41 20.11
CA GLU A 47 18.00 11.65 18.95
C GLU A 47 19.09 10.76 18.33
N GLY A 48 20.31 11.29 18.16
CA GLY A 48 21.49 10.54 17.68
C GLY A 48 22.32 9.85 18.77
N GLY A 49 21.84 9.86 20.01
CA GLY A 49 22.49 9.26 21.17
C GLY A 49 22.59 7.74 21.05
N LEU A 50 23.58 7.16 21.74
CA LEU A 50 23.86 5.72 21.71
C LEU A 50 22.62 4.93 22.17
N TYR A 51 21.92 5.41 23.20
CA TYR A 51 20.73 4.75 23.73
C TYR A 51 19.60 4.65 22.70
N ASN A 52 19.27 5.76 22.04
CA ASN A 52 18.20 5.78 21.05
C ASN A 52 18.55 4.98 19.79
N ASN A 53 19.81 4.97 19.38
CA ASN A 53 20.26 4.13 18.28
C ASN A 53 20.11 2.64 18.62
N VAL A 54 20.61 2.20 19.78
CA VAL A 54 20.48 0.80 20.24
C VAL A 54 19.02 0.41 20.44
N ARG A 55 18.17 1.33 20.90
CA ARG A 55 16.72 1.13 20.98
C ARG A 55 16.08 0.89 19.62
N ARG A 56 16.43 1.68 18.60
CA ARG A 56 15.96 1.46 17.22
C ARG A 56 16.47 0.14 16.64
N ASP A 57 17.70 -0.24 16.98
CA ASP A 57 18.26 -1.53 16.60
C ASP A 57 17.51 -2.69 17.23
N GLN A 58 17.22 -2.59 18.53
CA GLN A 58 16.40 -3.55 19.23
C GLN A 58 15.02 -3.65 18.58
N LEU A 59 14.38 -2.51 18.24
CA LEU A 59 13.07 -2.46 17.58
C LEU A 59 13.07 -3.16 16.23
N THR A 60 14.14 -3.03 15.46
CA THR A 60 14.24 -3.57 14.09
C THR A 60 14.79 -5.01 14.06
N TRP A 61 15.90 -5.27 14.75
CA TRP A 61 16.68 -6.51 14.71
C TRP A 61 16.29 -7.52 15.77
N GLY A 62 15.95 -7.06 16.98
CA GLY A 62 15.56 -7.93 18.07
C GLY A 62 14.54 -8.98 17.65
N PRO A 63 13.41 -8.59 17.03
CA PRO A 63 12.40 -9.56 16.65
C PRO A 63 12.79 -10.48 15.49
N ARG A 64 13.69 -10.04 14.60
CA ARG A 64 14.12 -10.81 13.42
C ARG A 64 15.15 -11.89 13.76
N LEU A 65 15.89 -11.73 14.85
CA LEU A 65 16.98 -12.62 15.29
C LEU A 65 16.55 -13.66 16.33
N ALA A 66 15.29 -13.60 16.73
CA ALA A 66 14.70 -14.47 17.71
C ALA A 66 14.74 -15.97 17.32
N PRO A 67 14.82 -16.89 18.31
CA PRO A 67 15.11 -16.67 19.73
C PRO A 67 16.60 -16.45 20.01
N SER A 68 17.47 -16.74 19.04
CA SER A 68 18.90 -16.90 19.27
C SER A 68 19.68 -15.59 19.45
N GLY A 69 19.15 -14.48 18.93
CA GLY A 69 19.89 -13.22 18.80
C GLY A 69 21.08 -13.33 17.84
N ASN A 70 21.14 -14.39 17.02
CA ASN A 70 22.28 -14.70 16.16
C ASN A 70 22.05 -14.16 14.74
N MET A 71 22.78 -13.10 14.40
CA MET A 71 22.78 -12.47 13.06
C MET A 71 23.23 -13.41 11.95
N GLN A 72 24.09 -14.40 12.23
CA GLN A 72 24.56 -15.35 11.22
C GLN A 72 23.39 -16.20 10.68
N ARG A 73 22.35 -16.42 11.48
CA ARG A 73 21.13 -17.12 11.05
C ARG A 73 20.40 -16.37 9.95
N ALA A 74 20.20 -15.06 10.14
CA ALA A 74 19.56 -14.18 9.17
C ALA A 74 20.35 -14.12 7.87
N ASN A 75 21.66 -13.89 7.99
CA ASN A 75 22.56 -13.81 6.86
C ASN A 75 22.61 -15.12 6.06
N LYS A 76 22.76 -16.26 6.74
CA LYS A 76 22.76 -17.57 6.08
C LYS A 76 21.45 -17.86 5.37
N ALA A 77 20.30 -17.56 5.98
CA ALA A 77 19.00 -17.77 5.36
C ALA A 77 18.84 -16.98 4.05
N MET A 78 19.25 -15.71 4.03
CA MET A 78 19.22 -14.88 2.83
C MET A 78 20.19 -15.36 1.74
N LEU A 79 21.40 -15.79 2.12
CA LEU A 79 22.36 -16.37 1.18
C LEU A 79 21.87 -17.72 0.61
N ASP A 80 21.23 -18.56 1.42
CA ASP A 80 20.62 -19.81 0.96
C ASP A 80 19.51 -19.57 -0.06
N TYR A 81 18.68 -18.53 0.15
CA TYR A 81 17.74 -18.03 -0.85
C TYR A 81 18.47 -17.57 -2.12
N SER A 82 19.51 -16.74 -2.01
CA SER A 82 20.28 -16.26 -3.17
C SER A 82 20.98 -17.35 -3.97
N ARG A 83 21.39 -18.46 -3.33
CA ARG A 83 21.97 -19.65 -4.00
C ARG A 83 20.96 -20.37 -4.88
N THR A 84 19.69 -20.35 -4.51
CA THR A 84 18.60 -21.04 -5.21
C THR A 84 17.79 -20.13 -6.13
N TYR A 85 18.02 -18.83 -6.05
CA TYR A 85 17.40 -17.82 -6.91
C TYR A 85 17.75 -18.04 -8.40
N SER A 86 16.73 -18.12 -9.25
CA SER A 86 16.89 -18.18 -10.70
C SER A 86 15.87 -17.28 -11.38
N THR A 87 16.33 -16.47 -12.33
CA THR A 87 15.51 -15.55 -13.15
C THR A 87 14.83 -16.23 -14.33
N SER A 88 15.11 -17.51 -14.54
CA SER A 88 14.54 -18.30 -15.63
C SER A 88 14.12 -19.65 -15.08
N ASN A 89 12.97 -20.16 -15.52
CA ASN A 89 12.52 -21.55 -15.35
C ASN A 89 13.48 -22.59 -15.96
N ARG A 90 14.78 -22.31 -16.06
CA ARG A 90 15.83 -23.21 -16.54
C ARG A 90 16.49 -23.88 -15.33
N PRO A 91 16.49 -25.22 -15.27
CA PRO A 91 17.44 -25.93 -14.43
C PRO A 91 18.84 -25.49 -14.86
N LEU A 92 19.65 -25.00 -13.91
CA LEU A 92 21.07 -24.73 -14.16
C LEU A 92 21.78 -26.06 -14.46
N THR A 93 21.86 -26.39 -15.75
CA THR A 93 22.91 -27.26 -16.29
C THR A 93 23.96 -26.30 -16.86
N THR A 94 25.26 -26.42 -16.62
CA THR A 94 26.07 -27.58 -16.25
C THR A 94 27.20 -27.13 -15.31
N THR A 95 27.09 -27.50 -14.03
CA THR A 95 28.14 -28.14 -13.20
C THR A 95 27.74 -27.94 -11.76
N ASN A 96 27.34 -29.04 -11.11
CA ASN A 96 27.26 -29.17 -9.66
C ASN A 96 28.40 -28.41 -8.98
N LEU A 97 28.09 -27.29 -8.32
CA LEU A 97 28.95 -26.71 -7.30
C LEU A 97 28.38 -27.07 -5.92
N VAL A 98 28.65 -28.32 -5.55
CA VAL A 98 29.07 -28.79 -4.21
C VAL A 98 28.07 -28.91 -3.05
N THR A 99 26.78 -28.57 -3.16
CA THR A 99 25.83 -28.94 -2.09
C THR A 99 24.57 -29.57 -2.67
N GLY A 100 24.27 -30.82 -2.31
CA GLY A 100 23.10 -31.59 -2.76
C GLY A 100 21.76 -31.05 -2.24
N THR A 101 21.52 -29.75 -2.43
CA THR A 101 20.31 -29.05 -2.03
C THR A 101 19.37 -29.02 -3.24
N ILE A 102 18.17 -29.55 -3.08
CA ILE A 102 17.11 -29.52 -4.10
C ILE A 102 16.82 -28.04 -4.41
N PRO A 103 16.76 -27.61 -5.69
CA PRO A 103 16.32 -26.26 -6.04
C PRO A 103 14.95 -25.99 -5.43
N ILE A 104 14.75 -24.82 -4.83
CA ILE A 104 13.40 -24.36 -4.48
C ILE A 104 12.69 -24.13 -5.81
N VAL A 105 11.82 -25.07 -6.20
CA VAL A 105 11.03 -24.97 -7.41
C VAL A 105 9.85 -24.06 -7.09
N PHE A 106 9.97 -22.78 -7.43
CA PHE A 106 8.84 -21.87 -7.40
C PHE A 106 7.89 -22.25 -8.56
N PRO A 107 6.62 -22.54 -8.29
CA PRO A 107 5.63 -22.70 -9.35
C PRO A 107 5.55 -21.38 -10.14
N SER A 108 5.76 -21.47 -11.45
CA SER A 108 5.62 -20.32 -12.35
C SER A 108 4.17 -19.91 -12.44
N THR A 109 3.85 -18.70 -11.98
CA THR A 109 2.56 -18.03 -12.07
C THR A 109 1.38 -18.75 -11.40
N TYR A 110 0.43 -17.97 -10.88
CA TYR A 110 -0.94 -18.47 -10.78
C TYR A 110 -1.43 -18.71 -12.22
N PRO A 111 -1.87 -19.94 -12.60
CA PRO A 111 -2.21 -20.24 -13.98
C PRO A 111 -3.29 -19.26 -14.50
N GLY A 112 -2.95 -18.46 -15.52
CA GLY A 112 -3.92 -17.64 -16.26
C GLY A 112 -3.77 -16.11 -16.21
N PHE A 113 -2.81 -15.53 -15.48
CA PHE A 113 -2.65 -14.07 -15.40
C PHE A 113 -1.22 -13.61 -15.72
N PRO A 114 -0.99 -12.82 -16.80
CA PRO A 114 0.28 -12.12 -16.99
C PRO A 114 0.47 -11.02 -15.92
N SER A 115 1.73 -10.63 -15.68
CA SER A 115 2.22 -9.46 -14.91
C SER A 115 1.11 -8.54 -14.33
N PRO A 116 0.60 -8.79 -13.11
CA PRO A 116 -0.52 -8.02 -12.57
C PRO A 116 -0.13 -6.69 -11.88
N TRP A 117 1.16 -6.43 -11.64
CA TRP A 117 1.60 -5.32 -10.79
C TRP A 117 1.96 -4.05 -11.57
N THR A 118 1.47 -2.91 -11.06
CA THR A 118 1.80 -1.56 -11.55
C THR A 118 2.42 -0.74 -10.42
N GLU A 119 3.53 -0.06 -10.68
CA GLU A 119 4.15 0.88 -9.74
C GLU A 119 3.35 2.18 -9.70
N LEU A 120 2.93 2.61 -8.50
CA LEU A 120 2.23 3.88 -8.26
C LEU A 120 3.17 4.99 -7.79
N GLY A 121 4.42 4.65 -7.46
CA GLY A 121 5.45 5.59 -7.03
C GLY A 121 5.52 5.81 -5.52
N PRO A 122 6.02 6.98 -5.06
CA PRO A 122 6.35 8.16 -5.86
C PRO A 122 7.56 7.93 -6.77
N THR A 123 7.45 8.40 -8.01
CA THR A 123 8.55 8.48 -9.00
C THR A 123 8.90 9.93 -9.35
N SER A 124 8.11 10.89 -8.86
CA SER A 124 8.30 12.33 -8.99
C SER A 124 7.54 13.03 -7.85
N ILE A 125 7.89 14.29 -7.55
CA ILE A 125 7.20 15.11 -6.55
C ILE A 125 6.92 16.48 -7.17
N TYR A 126 5.65 16.83 -7.26
CA TYR A 126 5.19 18.06 -7.92
C TYR A 126 5.33 19.30 -7.02
N LEU A 127 5.20 19.14 -5.70
CA LEU A 127 5.31 20.21 -4.69
C LEU A 127 6.20 19.75 -3.53
N GLY A 128 7.45 20.23 -3.51
CA GLY A 128 8.43 19.93 -2.46
C GLY A 128 8.72 21.12 -1.54
N GLY A 129 8.80 20.86 -0.22
CA GLY A 129 9.29 21.81 0.78
C GLY A 129 10.78 21.60 1.11
N ASN A 130 11.27 22.24 2.19
CA ASN A 130 12.59 21.96 2.74
C ASN A 130 12.64 20.50 3.26
N GLY A 131 13.67 19.73 2.88
CA GLY A 131 13.75 18.28 3.19
C GLY A 131 12.90 17.41 2.26
N SER A 132 12.66 17.86 1.02
CA SER A 132 12.00 17.08 -0.03
C SER A 132 13.00 16.15 -0.73
N GLY A 133 12.49 15.01 -1.20
CA GLY A 133 13.27 14.00 -1.90
C GLY A 133 12.43 12.76 -2.21
N ILE A 134 12.96 11.85 -3.01
CA ILE A 134 12.23 10.66 -3.48
C ILE A 134 12.62 9.38 -2.73
N GLY A 135 13.75 9.40 -2.01
CA GLY A 135 14.32 8.25 -1.31
C GLY A 135 15.81 8.08 -1.60
N GLN A 136 16.41 7.06 -0.98
CA GLN A 136 17.86 6.99 -0.80
C GLN A 136 18.63 6.48 -2.03
N MET A 137 19.62 7.28 -2.45
CA MET A 137 20.59 6.96 -3.50
C MET A 137 22.01 7.05 -2.98
N HIS A 138 22.78 5.97 -3.16
CA HIS A 138 24.06 5.79 -2.48
C HIS A 138 25.24 5.63 -3.45
N ARG A 139 25.00 5.22 -4.70
CA ARG A 139 26.03 4.98 -5.73
C ARG A 139 25.75 5.75 -7.00
N LEU A 140 26.81 6.20 -7.67
CA LEU A 140 26.77 6.76 -9.01
C LEU A 140 27.89 6.13 -9.85
N ALA A 141 27.63 5.90 -11.12
CA ALA A 141 28.66 5.47 -12.07
C ALA A 141 28.32 5.98 -13.47
N PHE A 142 29.32 6.54 -14.17
CA PHE A 142 29.16 6.99 -15.55
C PHE A 142 29.46 5.85 -16.53
N HIS A 143 28.75 5.83 -17.65
CA HIS A 143 29.22 5.04 -18.79
C HIS A 143 30.58 5.61 -19.24
N PRO A 144 31.61 4.77 -19.54
CA PRO A 144 32.95 5.26 -19.82
C PRO A 144 33.05 6.17 -21.05
N ASN A 145 32.10 6.06 -21.99
CA ASN A 145 32.00 6.94 -23.17
C ASN A 145 31.10 8.17 -22.95
N TYR A 146 30.64 8.48 -21.73
CA TYR A 146 29.87 9.70 -21.46
C TYR A 146 30.66 10.92 -21.93
N ASN A 147 29.99 11.83 -22.63
CA ASN A 147 30.59 13.07 -23.16
C ASN A 147 29.67 14.29 -23.05
N GLY A 148 28.56 14.17 -22.31
CA GLY A 148 27.59 15.24 -22.09
C GLY A 148 26.76 15.62 -23.32
N THR A 149 26.95 14.98 -24.47
CA THR A 149 26.26 15.29 -25.73
C THR A 149 25.66 14.04 -26.38
N SER A 150 26.44 13.28 -27.13
CA SER A 150 25.98 12.08 -27.85
C SER A 150 25.81 10.86 -26.95
N ASN A 151 26.59 10.76 -25.87
CA ASN A 151 26.40 9.77 -24.82
C ASN A 151 26.26 10.51 -23.49
N ARG A 152 25.09 10.35 -22.86
CA ARG A 152 24.73 10.97 -21.59
C ARG A 152 24.28 9.93 -20.56
N THR A 153 24.82 8.71 -20.69
CA THR A 153 24.43 7.58 -19.86
C THR A 153 25.14 7.58 -18.51
N LEU A 154 24.38 7.52 -17.43
CA LEU A 154 24.87 7.24 -16.09
C LEU A 154 23.91 6.35 -15.30
N TYR A 155 24.42 5.78 -14.22
CA TYR A 155 23.74 4.81 -13.38
C TYR A 155 23.70 5.29 -11.93
N ALA A 156 22.60 5.02 -11.24
CA ALA A 156 22.42 5.35 -9.83
C ALA A 156 21.95 4.11 -9.05
N GLY A 157 22.74 3.71 -8.05
CA GLY A 157 22.43 2.57 -7.20
C GLY A 157 21.74 3.02 -5.90
N SER A 158 20.55 2.50 -5.67
CA SER A 158 19.83 2.71 -4.41
C SER A 158 20.29 1.70 -3.36
N HIS A 159 20.32 2.17 -2.11
CA HIS A 159 20.52 1.32 -0.95
C HIS A 159 19.51 0.17 -0.88
N TYR A 160 18.27 0.38 -1.35
CA TYR A 160 17.18 -0.60 -1.27
C TYR A 160 16.51 -0.84 -2.61
N GLY A 161 16.41 0.18 -3.46
CA GLY A 161 15.46 0.26 -4.56
C GLY A 161 15.92 -0.19 -5.93
N GLY A 162 17.08 -0.83 -6.04
CA GLY A 162 17.59 -1.26 -7.33
C GLY A 162 18.64 -0.34 -7.93
N LEU A 163 19.04 -0.67 -9.15
CA LEU A 163 19.91 0.14 -9.98
C LEU A 163 19.03 0.86 -11.00
N TYR A 164 19.28 2.14 -11.19
CA TYR A 164 18.62 2.96 -12.19
C TYR A 164 19.61 3.42 -13.25
N ARG A 165 19.09 3.59 -14.46
CA ARG A 165 19.82 4.17 -15.59
C ARG A 165 19.10 5.41 -16.09
N THR A 166 19.88 6.36 -16.58
CA THR A 166 19.43 7.49 -17.36
C THR A 166 20.29 7.57 -18.62
N ASP A 167 19.71 8.02 -19.73
CA ASP A 167 20.41 8.29 -20.99
C ASP A 167 20.39 9.79 -21.36
N ASP A 168 19.92 10.64 -20.44
CA ASP A 168 19.71 12.08 -20.64
C ASP A 168 20.30 12.94 -19.52
N ALA A 169 21.39 12.46 -18.89
CA ALA A 169 22.10 13.13 -17.81
C ALA A 169 21.23 13.38 -16.55
N GLY A 170 20.34 12.43 -16.25
CA GLY A 170 19.52 12.39 -15.04
C GLY A 170 18.22 13.16 -15.12
N ALA A 171 17.77 13.55 -16.32
CA ALA A 171 16.45 14.19 -16.46
C ALA A 171 15.32 13.15 -16.35
N ASN A 172 15.56 11.91 -16.78
CA ASN A 172 14.65 10.78 -16.57
C ASN A 172 15.44 9.52 -16.21
N TRP A 173 14.93 8.78 -15.23
CA TRP A 173 15.50 7.53 -14.76
C TRP A 173 14.55 6.35 -14.97
N PHE A 174 15.11 5.17 -15.15
CA PHE A 174 14.35 3.91 -15.25
C PHE A 174 15.09 2.79 -14.51
N ASN A 175 14.33 1.86 -13.91
CA ASN A 175 14.88 0.67 -13.28
C ASN A 175 15.67 -0.14 -14.32
N PHE A 176 16.92 -0.46 -14.02
CA PHE A 176 17.82 -1.17 -14.93
C PHE A 176 17.77 -2.68 -14.68
N TYR A 177 16.58 -3.24 -14.84
CA TYR A 177 16.29 -4.68 -14.75
C TYR A 177 16.64 -5.32 -13.39
N THR A 178 16.61 -4.57 -12.30
CA THR A 178 16.97 -5.10 -10.97
C THR A 178 15.81 -5.75 -10.24
N ASP A 179 14.57 -5.30 -10.47
CA ASP A 179 13.39 -5.77 -9.72
C ASP A 179 13.15 -7.28 -9.87
N ARG A 180 13.47 -7.81 -11.06
CA ARG A 180 13.38 -9.24 -11.40
C ARG A 180 14.73 -9.89 -11.68
N GLY A 181 15.80 -9.09 -11.75
CA GLY A 181 17.10 -9.55 -12.20
C GLY A 181 17.98 -10.07 -11.07
N LEU A 182 17.82 -9.51 -9.88
CA LEU A 182 18.67 -9.79 -8.72
C LEU A 182 17.87 -10.54 -7.66
N PRO A 183 18.52 -11.39 -6.84
CA PRO A 183 17.84 -12.07 -5.73
C PRO A 183 17.19 -11.06 -4.79
N MET A 184 17.75 -9.85 -4.69
CA MET A 184 17.14 -8.72 -4.00
C MET A 184 17.73 -7.40 -4.51
N THR A 185 16.96 -6.32 -4.43
CA THR A 185 17.18 -5.06 -5.17
C THR A 185 18.29 -4.14 -4.65
N SER A 186 18.81 -4.35 -3.43
CA SER A 186 19.83 -3.45 -2.85
C SER A 186 21.16 -3.45 -3.61
N ILE A 187 21.71 -2.26 -3.86
CA ILE A 187 22.97 -2.06 -4.58
C ILE A 187 24.06 -1.51 -3.65
N GLY A 188 25.11 -2.31 -3.44
CA GLY A 188 26.25 -1.98 -2.58
C GLY A 188 27.38 -1.27 -3.32
N GLY A 189 27.43 -1.38 -4.65
CA GLY A 189 28.44 -0.77 -5.52
C GLY A 189 28.12 -1.02 -6.99
N VAL A 190 28.58 -0.13 -7.87
CA VAL A 190 28.31 -0.16 -9.32
C VAL A 190 29.61 0.12 -10.07
N ALA A 191 29.90 -0.69 -11.09
CA ALA A 191 31.00 -0.44 -12.03
C ALA A 191 30.50 -0.62 -13.47
N VAL A 192 31.05 0.17 -14.40
CA VAL A 192 30.59 0.19 -15.78
C VAL A 192 31.78 0.10 -16.73
N SER A 193 31.69 -0.83 -17.68
CA SER A 193 32.59 -0.94 -18.83
C SER A 193 31.85 -0.52 -20.09
N ALA A 194 32.53 -0.50 -21.25
CA ALA A 194 31.89 -0.11 -22.51
C ALA A 194 30.74 -1.02 -22.96
N ASN A 195 30.65 -2.25 -22.44
CA ASN A 195 29.66 -3.24 -22.88
C ASN A 195 28.90 -3.91 -21.72
N ARG A 196 29.23 -3.61 -20.46
CA ARG A 196 28.69 -4.32 -19.29
C ARG A 196 28.58 -3.41 -18.09
N VAL A 197 27.55 -3.66 -17.29
CA VAL A 197 27.35 -3.07 -15.97
C VAL A 197 27.50 -4.17 -14.92
N PHE A 198 28.24 -3.87 -13.86
CA PHE A 198 28.54 -4.76 -12.75
C PHE A 198 27.97 -4.17 -11.46
N VAL A 199 27.41 -5.02 -10.61
CA VAL A 199 26.94 -4.62 -9.29
C VAL A 199 27.40 -5.61 -8.24
N CYS A 200 27.72 -5.09 -7.05
CA CYS A 200 27.63 -5.88 -5.84
C CYS A 200 26.33 -5.53 -5.11
N THR A 201 25.67 -6.54 -4.58
CA THR A 201 24.38 -6.38 -3.90
C THR A 201 24.57 -6.17 -2.39
N GLY A 202 23.58 -5.56 -1.76
CA GLY A 202 23.49 -5.32 -0.33
C GLY A 202 23.93 -3.93 0.11
N ASN A 203 23.96 -3.71 1.41
CA ASN A 203 24.28 -2.40 1.99
C ASN A 203 25.80 -2.19 2.04
N GLY A 204 26.30 -1.26 1.22
CA GLY A 204 27.73 -0.97 1.13
C GLY A 204 28.25 0.15 2.02
N ASP A 205 27.41 0.93 2.70
CA ASP A 205 27.88 2.07 3.52
C ASP A 205 27.86 1.77 5.01
N HIS A 206 26.89 0.96 5.44
CA HIS A 206 26.77 0.50 6.81
C HIS A 206 27.33 -0.91 6.93
N GLY A 207 28.04 -1.15 8.01
CA GLY A 207 28.88 -2.33 8.19
C GLY A 207 30.09 -1.89 8.98
N TYR A 208 29.89 -1.64 10.27
CA TYR A 208 31.02 -1.57 11.19
C TYR A 208 31.70 -2.94 11.25
N ALA A 209 32.99 -2.96 11.61
CA ALA A 209 33.74 -4.15 12.05
C ALA A 209 32.96 -5.12 12.95
N ALA A 210 31.90 -4.67 13.62
CA ALA A 210 30.94 -5.47 14.35
C ALA A 210 30.23 -6.59 13.53
N PHE A 211 30.15 -6.46 12.20
CA PHE A 211 29.53 -7.49 11.33
C PHE A 211 30.53 -8.21 10.41
N GLY A 212 31.83 -7.94 10.55
CA GLY A 212 32.89 -8.55 9.72
C GLY A 212 33.69 -9.60 10.50
N ILE A 213 33.49 -10.87 10.15
CA ILE A 213 34.00 -12.07 10.84
C ILE A 213 33.43 -12.22 12.26
N ASN A 214 32.53 -13.20 12.40
CA ASN A 214 31.87 -13.61 13.64
C ASN A 214 30.81 -12.67 14.26
N GLY A 215 30.21 -11.71 13.53
CA GLY A 215 28.98 -11.02 13.98
C GLY A 215 28.99 -10.51 15.44
N TYR A 216 30.03 -9.77 15.81
CA TYR A 216 30.25 -9.27 17.16
C TYR A 216 29.63 -7.89 17.37
N TYR A 217 28.57 -7.79 18.18
CA TYR A 217 27.99 -6.49 18.51
C TYR A 217 28.99 -5.61 19.29
N ASP A 218 29.32 -4.41 18.80
CA ASP A 218 30.18 -3.42 19.49
C ASP A 218 29.33 -2.28 20.11
N PRO A 219 29.19 -2.24 21.45
CA PRO A 219 28.43 -1.21 22.18
C PRO A 219 28.95 0.21 22.03
N LEU A 220 30.26 0.37 21.85
CA LEU A 220 30.94 1.67 22.04
C LEU A 220 30.77 2.61 20.85
N ARG A 221 30.08 2.16 19.79
CA ARG A 221 29.79 2.95 18.58
C ARG A 221 28.29 2.99 18.22
N GLY A 222 27.48 2.40 19.12
CA GLY A 222 26.02 2.41 19.23
C GLY A 222 25.18 2.76 18.00
N SER A 223 25.16 1.85 17.02
CA SER A 223 24.06 1.70 16.06
C SER A 223 24.26 0.46 15.17
N ILE A 224 23.29 -0.45 15.12
CA ILE A 224 23.00 -1.36 14.00
C ILE A 224 22.28 -0.58 12.88
N ASN A 225 21.74 0.62 13.15
CA ASN A 225 20.93 1.39 12.19
C ASN A 225 21.73 1.74 10.93
N GLY A 226 21.67 0.87 9.94
CA GLY A 226 20.71 1.08 8.86
C GLY A 226 19.50 0.19 9.14
N ALA A 227 18.29 0.67 8.86
CA ALA A 227 16.99 0.02 9.07
C ALA A 227 16.83 -1.41 8.46
N ASN A 228 17.88 -1.96 7.85
CA ASN A 228 18.01 -3.32 7.36
C ASN A 228 19.52 -3.62 7.13
N PRO A 229 20.12 -4.75 7.57
CA PRO A 229 21.47 -5.16 7.29
C PRO A 229 21.29 -6.01 6.04
N ILE A 230 20.95 -5.33 4.95
CA ILE A 230 20.86 -6.05 3.71
C ILE A 230 22.25 -6.61 3.47
N HIS A 231 22.38 -7.90 3.75
CA HIS A 231 23.62 -8.61 3.60
C HIS A 231 23.96 -8.67 2.12
N THR A 232 25.24 -8.77 1.81
CA THR A 232 25.60 -8.97 0.42
C THR A 232 24.99 -10.26 -0.09
N GLN A 233 24.37 -10.21 -1.27
CA GLN A 233 23.78 -11.37 -1.97
C GLN A 233 24.59 -11.74 -3.21
N GLY A 234 25.84 -11.26 -3.27
CA GLY A 234 26.80 -11.57 -4.33
C GLY A 234 27.03 -10.44 -5.33
N VAL A 235 27.80 -10.79 -6.36
CA VAL A 235 28.20 -9.93 -7.47
C VAL A 235 27.52 -10.42 -8.74
N TYR A 236 27.04 -9.48 -9.55
CA TYR A 236 26.34 -9.77 -10.80
C TYR A 236 26.78 -8.80 -11.90
N TYR A 237 26.63 -9.21 -13.15
CA TYR A 237 26.76 -8.32 -14.29
C TYR A 237 25.63 -8.51 -15.30
N ILE A 238 25.40 -7.49 -16.12
CA ILE A 238 24.51 -7.53 -17.27
C ILE A 238 25.24 -6.95 -18.49
N GLU A 239 24.94 -7.49 -19.68
CA GLU A 239 25.43 -6.95 -20.94
C GLU A 239 24.67 -5.65 -21.27
N ASP A 240 25.38 -4.54 -21.38
CA ASP A 240 24.83 -3.22 -21.72
C ASP A 240 24.80 -3.02 -23.24
N ASN A 241 24.10 -3.93 -23.93
CA ASN A 241 23.99 -3.95 -25.39
C ASN A 241 22.57 -3.57 -25.87
N GLY A 242 21.72 -3.09 -24.97
CA GLY A 242 20.32 -2.74 -25.25
C GLY A 242 19.38 -3.93 -25.49
N LEU A 243 19.88 -5.17 -25.49
CA LEU A 243 19.09 -6.38 -25.72
C LEU A 243 18.95 -7.28 -24.48
N SER A 244 19.87 -7.15 -23.53
CA SER A 244 19.94 -8.06 -22.38
C SER A 244 19.15 -7.52 -21.20
N THR A 245 18.39 -8.41 -20.56
CA THR A 245 17.51 -8.09 -19.43
C THR A 245 17.79 -8.96 -18.20
N ALA A 246 18.79 -9.83 -18.26
CA ALA A 246 19.10 -10.81 -17.22
C ALA A 246 20.48 -10.57 -16.62
N TRP A 247 20.53 -10.51 -15.29
CA TRP A 247 21.77 -10.43 -14.54
C TRP A 247 22.40 -11.82 -14.39
N ILE A 248 23.72 -11.89 -14.60
CA ILE A 248 24.52 -13.11 -14.55
C ILE A 248 25.33 -13.11 -13.25
N PRO A 249 25.24 -14.16 -12.42
CA PRO A 249 25.99 -14.24 -11.17
C PRO A 249 27.49 -14.41 -11.43
N MET A 250 28.30 -13.70 -10.64
CA MET A 250 29.76 -13.74 -10.63
C MET A 250 30.27 -14.34 -9.32
N ASN A 251 29.56 -15.30 -8.73
CA ASN A 251 29.83 -15.80 -7.37
C ASN A 251 30.67 -17.08 -7.35
N GLY A 252 31.61 -17.27 -8.27
CA GLY A 252 32.35 -18.52 -8.43
C GLY A 252 33.33 -18.85 -7.28
N ARG A 253 34.10 -19.93 -7.46
CA ARG A 253 34.99 -20.51 -6.44
C ARG A 253 36.02 -19.50 -5.94
N THR A 254 36.21 -19.40 -4.63
CA THR A 254 37.04 -18.35 -4.02
C THR A 254 38.23 -18.92 -3.24
N THR A 255 39.43 -18.39 -3.50
CA THR A 255 40.66 -18.71 -2.75
C THR A 255 41.00 -17.56 -1.81
N MET A 256 41.12 -17.85 -0.52
CA MET A 256 41.46 -16.88 0.51
C MET A 256 42.97 -16.57 0.51
N ILE A 257 43.37 -15.49 1.18
CA ILE A 257 44.77 -14.99 1.14
C ILE A 257 45.77 -15.96 1.80
N ASN A 258 45.28 -16.84 2.68
CA ASN A 258 46.04 -17.93 3.30
C ASN A 258 45.98 -19.24 2.48
N ASP A 259 45.56 -19.16 1.22
CA ASP A 259 45.37 -20.28 0.29
C ASP A 259 44.32 -21.32 0.71
N SER A 260 43.47 -21.01 1.70
CA SER A 260 42.26 -21.79 1.97
C SER A 260 41.21 -21.57 0.87
N ILE A 261 40.29 -22.53 0.69
CA ILE A 261 39.31 -22.50 -0.41
C ILE A 261 37.89 -22.45 0.16
N ALA A 262 37.12 -21.46 -0.28
CA ALA A 262 35.67 -21.43 -0.17
C ALA A 262 35.03 -21.99 -1.46
N ILE A 263 33.91 -22.69 -1.32
CA ILE A 263 33.24 -23.35 -2.46
C ILE A 263 32.71 -22.33 -3.48
N ASP A 264 32.34 -21.13 -3.03
CA ASP A 264 31.90 -19.98 -3.83
C ASP A 264 32.13 -18.67 -3.05
N LEU A 265 31.92 -17.53 -3.72
CA LEU A 265 32.10 -16.21 -3.12
C LEU A 265 31.10 -15.93 -1.98
N LEU A 266 29.86 -16.42 -2.08
CA LEU A 266 28.84 -16.20 -1.05
C LEU A 266 29.22 -16.87 0.28
N THR A 267 29.86 -18.03 0.21
CA THR A 267 30.35 -18.79 1.38
C THR A 267 31.30 -17.96 2.25
N VAL A 268 32.09 -17.06 1.64
CA VAL A 268 32.99 -16.15 2.36
C VAL A 268 32.22 -15.23 3.31
N PHE A 269 30.97 -14.90 2.96
CA PHE A 269 30.10 -14.00 3.71
C PHE A 269 29.05 -14.73 4.52
N GLU A 270 29.08 -16.06 4.68
CA GLU A 270 28.07 -16.83 5.45
C GLU A 270 27.96 -16.40 6.91
N GLN A 271 29.04 -15.91 7.49
CA GLN A 271 29.08 -15.38 8.85
C GLN A 271 28.74 -13.88 8.93
N GLY A 272 28.31 -13.28 7.82
CA GLY A 272 28.06 -11.85 7.67
C GLY A 272 29.18 -11.13 6.90
N GLY A 273 28.86 -9.91 6.51
CA GLY A 273 29.77 -8.97 5.85
C GLY A 273 29.09 -8.21 4.71
N THR A 274 29.79 -7.19 4.23
CA THR A 274 29.29 -6.29 3.18
C THR A 274 30.27 -6.16 2.02
N MET A 275 29.73 -5.88 0.84
CA MET A 275 30.46 -5.43 -0.33
C MET A 275 30.18 -3.93 -0.51
N ARG A 276 31.22 -3.09 -0.48
CA ARG A 276 31.08 -1.62 -0.39
C ARG A 276 31.39 -0.88 -1.67
N ASN A 277 32.23 -1.49 -2.51
CA ASN A 277 32.63 -0.93 -3.79
C ASN A 277 33.06 -2.03 -4.76
N ILE A 278 32.98 -1.74 -6.05
CA ILE A 278 33.38 -2.60 -7.15
C ILE A 278 34.00 -1.71 -8.23
N ILE A 279 35.11 -2.15 -8.81
CA ILE A 279 35.73 -1.50 -9.98
C ILE A 279 36.08 -2.53 -11.04
N VAL A 280 35.96 -2.13 -12.30
CA VAL A 280 36.30 -2.94 -13.47
C VAL A 280 37.52 -2.33 -14.16
N ASN A 281 38.44 -3.18 -14.63
CA ASN A 281 39.60 -2.71 -15.37
C ASN A 281 39.13 -2.08 -16.70
N PRO A 282 39.50 -0.82 -16.99
CA PRO A 282 39.00 -0.11 -18.18
C PRO A 282 39.53 -0.68 -19.51
N LEU A 283 40.57 -1.52 -19.48
CA LEU A 283 41.14 -2.18 -20.67
C LEU A 283 40.70 -3.64 -20.83
N ASP A 284 40.23 -4.29 -19.76
CA ASP A 284 39.81 -5.69 -19.78
C ASP A 284 38.74 -5.97 -18.71
N ASP A 285 37.48 -6.00 -19.12
CA ASP A 285 36.34 -6.21 -18.23
C ASP A 285 36.24 -7.62 -17.62
N ARG A 286 37.18 -8.52 -17.92
CA ARG A 286 37.34 -9.79 -17.20
C ARG A 286 37.97 -9.60 -15.82
N ILE A 287 38.69 -8.48 -15.63
CA ILE A 287 39.40 -8.15 -14.40
C ILE A 287 38.53 -7.21 -13.56
N VAL A 288 38.06 -7.71 -12.42
CA VAL A 288 37.19 -6.97 -11.49
C VAL A 288 37.77 -7.07 -10.10
N LEU A 289 37.73 -5.97 -9.35
CA LEU A 289 38.06 -5.91 -7.93
C LEU A 289 36.83 -5.48 -7.12
N ILE A 290 36.66 -6.06 -5.94
CA ILE A 290 35.61 -5.69 -4.99
C ILE A 290 36.22 -5.36 -3.63
N ALA A 291 35.77 -4.26 -3.03
CA ALA A 291 36.08 -3.89 -1.66
C ALA A 291 35.00 -4.44 -0.74
N THR A 292 35.40 -5.23 0.24
CA THR A 292 34.48 -5.93 1.13
C THR A 292 34.94 -5.85 2.57
N SER A 293 34.03 -6.10 3.51
CA SER A 293 34.40 -6.27 4.93
C SER A 293 35.39 -7.42 5.19
N GLN A 294 35.60 -8.30 4.22
CA GLN A 294 36.52 -9.43 4.27
C GLN A 294 37.81 -9.13 3.49
N GLY A 295 38.09 -7.88 3.12
CA GLY A 295 39.24 -7.51 2.29
C GLY A 295 38.89 -7.25 0.83
N ILE A 296 39.92 -7.12 0.01
CA ILE A 296 39.82 -6.94 -1.44
C ILE A 296 39.88 -8.29 -2.13
N PHE A 297 38.90 -8.56 -2.98
CA PHE A 297 38.89 -9.74 -3.84
C PHE A 297 39.06 -9.32 -5.29
N ARG A 298 39.75 -10.17 -6.06
CA ARG A 298 40.05 -9.96 -7.47
C ARG A 298 39.69 -11.20 -8.28
N THR A 299 39.14 -10.98 -9.47
CA THR A 299 38.94 -12.00 -10.50
C THR A 299 39.64 -11.59 -11.80
N GLU A 300 39.96 -12.57 -12.65
CA GLU A 300 40.52 -12.38 -14.00
C GLU A 300 39.67 -13.05 -15.08
N ASN A 301 38.53 -13.63 -14.70
CA ASN A 301 37.69 -14.45 -15.55
C ASN A 301 36.20 -14.23 -15.26
N ARG A 302 35.82 -12.97 -15.01
CA ARG A 302 34.43 -12.55 -14.77
C ARG A 302 33.76 -13.32 -13.62
N GLY A 303 34.51 -13.55 -12.54
CA GLY A 303 34.00 -14.13 -11.32
C GLY A 303 33.77 -15.64 -11.34
N ILE A 304 34.26 -16.36 -12.37
CA ILE A 304 34.32 -17.84 -12.34
C ILE A 304 35.22 -18.28 -11.18
N THR A 305 36.32 -17.57 -10.95
CA THR A 305 37.17 -17.72 -9.77
C THR A 305 37.56 -16.39 -9.17
N TRP A 306 37.63 -16.32 -7.84
CA TRP A 306 38.09 -15.16 -7.06
C TRP A 306 39.31 -15.50 -6.22
N ARG A 307 40.16 -14.49 -5.98
CA ARG A 307 41.25 -14.54 -5.00
C ARG A 307 41.16 -13.34 -4.07
N GLN A 308 41.23 -13.58 -2.76
CA GLN A 308 41.42 -12.53 -1.76
C GLN A 308 42.88 -12.05 -1.84
N VAL A 309 43.07 -10.79 -2.21
CA VAL A 309 44.40 -10.22 -2.54
C VAL A 309 44.92 -9.27 -1.48
N LEU A 310 44.05 -8.76 -0.61
CA LEU A 310 44.41 -7.83 0.47
C LEU A 310 43.40 -7.94 1.61
N VAL A 311 43.86 -7.99 2.85
CA VAL A 311 42.99 -8.04 4.05
C VAL A 311 43.37 -7.00 5.11
N GLY A 312 44.56 -6.40 5.01
CA GLY A 312 45.06 -5.35 5.89
C GLY A 312 46.58 -5.46 6.08
N PRO A 313 47.16 -4.70 7.03
CA PRO A 313 48.61 -4.65 7.18
C PRO A 313 49.15 -5.94 7.79
N ARG A 314 50.42 -6.26 7.51
CA ARG A 314 51.12 -7.36 8.19
C ARG A 314 51.55 -6.91 9.58
N GLY A 315 51.09 -7.64 10.60
CA GLY A 315 51.52 -7.45 11.98
C GLY A 315 52.96 -7.94 12.23
N PRO A 316 53.50 -7.73 13.43
CA PRO A 316 54.89 -8.05 13.78
C PRO A 316 55.28 -9.53 13.56
N ASN A 317 54.31 -10.44 13.65
CA ASN A 317 54.50 -11.87 13.48
C ASN A 317 54.21 -12.37 12.05
N ASN A 318 54.22 -11.47 11.05
CA ASN A 318 53.88 -11.75 9.66
C ASN A 318 52.43 -12.21 9.39
N ASN A 319 51.57 -12.17 10.41
CA ASN A 319 50.12 -12.40 10.30
C ASN A 319 49.41 -11.14 9.82
N PHE A 320 48.39 -11.30 8.99
CA PHE A 320 47.56 -10.18 8.59
C PHE A 320 46.69 -9.67 9.75
N ILE A 321 46.59 -8.36 9.88
CA ILE A 321 45.60 -7.67 10.72
C ILE A 321 44.41 -7.36 9.83
N LEU A 322 43.24 -7.90 10.14
CA LEU A 322 42.04 -7.69 9.33
C LEU A 322 41.56 -6.23 9.46
N ASP A 323 41.53 -5.54 8.34
CA ASP A 323 40.78 -4.31 8.16
C ASP A 323 39.39 -4.68 7.60
N THR A 324 38.33 -4.16 8.21
CA THR A 324 36.94 -4.44 7.82
C THR A 324 36.29 -3.25 7.12
N GLU A 325 37.00 -2.12 6.99
CA GLU A 325 36.45 -0.82 6.61
C GLU A 325 36.80 -0.43 5.17
N TRP A 326 37.16 -1.41 4.32
CA TRP A 326 37.45 -1.20 2.91
C TRP A 326 36.32 -0.48 2.17
N LYS A 327 36.63 0.64 1.52
CA LYS A 327 35.67 1.43 0.73
C LYS A 327 36.29 1.93 -0.58
N GLY A 328 37.38 2.69 -0.49
CA GLY A 328 37.97 3.31 -1.68
C GLY A 328 38.73 2.28 -2.50
N LEU A 329 38.50 2.30 -3.81
CA LEU A 329 39.13 1.44 -4.80
C LEU A 329 39.20 2.21 -6.11
N GLU A 330 40.39 2.63 -6.52
CA GLU A 330 40.56 3.47 -7.71
C GLU A 330 41.70 2.97 -8.60
N TYR A 331 41.45 2.91 -9.91
CA TYR A 331 42.53 2.74 -10.89
C TYR A 331 43.27 4.06 -11.08
N HIS A 332 44.58 3.98 -11.29
CA HIS A 332 45.32 5.15 -11.73
C HIS A 332 44.79 5.63 -13.10
N PRO A 333 44.58 6.95 -13.32
CA PRO A 333 43.90 7.47 -14.50
C PRO A 333 44.49 7.07 -15.85
N THR A 334 45.79 6.72 -15.89
CA THR A 334 46.50 6.39 -17.13
C THR A 334 47.26 5.06 -17.09
N ASP A 335 47.21 4.29 -16.00
CA ASP A 335 47.95 3.02 -15.88
C ASP A 335 47.16 1.98 -15.08
N THR A 336 46.60 0.98 -15.76
CA THR A 336 45.78 -0.05 -15.12
C THR A 336 46.55 -1.06 -14.28
N ASN A 337 47.90 -1.05 -14.31
CA ASN A 337 48.70 -1.82 -13.34
C ASN A 337 48.74 -1.15 -11.97
N VAL A 338 48.54 0.17 -11.92
CA VAL A 338 48.51 0.92 -10.67
C VAL A 338 47.07 1.02 -10.17
N VAL A 339 46.84 0.45 -9.00
CA VAL A 339 45.52 0.45 -8.33
C VAL A 339 45.70 0.90 -6.90
N TYR A 340 44.79 1.73 -6.41
CA TYR A 340 44.76 2.20 -5.03
C TYR A 340 43.58 1.57 -4.30
N ALA A 341 43.78 1.26 -3.02
CA ALA A 341 42.73 0.75 -2.15
C ALA A 341 42.81 1.44 -0.79
N SER A 342 41.67 1.68 -0.15
CA SER A 342 41.63 2.25 1.18
C SER A 342 40.64 1.54 2.10
N GLY A 343 41.07 1.40 3.35
CA GLY A 343 40.25 1.03 4.51
C GLY A 343 40.52 2.01 5.64
N LYS A 344 41.15 1.55 6.72
CA LYS A 344 41.80 2.39 7.75
C LYS A 344 43.21 2.82 7.36
N ASP A 345 43.76 2.24 6.30
CA ASP A 345 45.07 2.54 5.72
C ASP A 345 44.91 2.66 4.19
N VAL A 346 45.89 3.24 3.51
CA VAL A 346 45.91 3.43 2.05
C VAL A 346 47.00 2.56 1.44
N TYR A 347 46.61 1.78 0.42
CA TYR A 347 47.46 0.81 -0.25
C TYR A 347 47.59 1.14 -1.73
N LYS A 348 48.76 0.78 -2.28
CA LYS A 348 49.07 0.86 -3.70
C LYS A 348 49.50 -0.51 -4.21
N SER A 349 48.91 -0.91 -5.33
CA SER A 349 49.38 -1.99 -6.18
C SER A 349 50.10 -1.40 -7.38
N ILE A 350 51.08 -2.12 -7.91
CA ILE A 350 51.77 -1.81 -9.18
C ILE A 350 51.70 -2.96 -10.19
N ASP A 351 50.91 -4.00 -9.90
CA ASP A 351 50.78 -5.23 -10.71
C ASP A 351 49.32 -5.59 -11.04
N GLY A 352 48.45 -4.58 -11.10
CA GLY A 352 47.03 -4.73 -11.44
C GLY A 352 46.16 -5.30 -10.32
N GLY A 353 46.58 -5.11 -9.07
CA GLY A 353 45.87 -5.49 -7.85
C GLY A 353 46.19 -6.88 -7.33
N ARG A 354 47.31 -7.49 -7.74
CA ARG A 354 47.72 -8.83 -7.28
C ARG A 354 48.48 -8.75 -5.97
N THR A 355 49.33 -7.72 -5.80
CA THR A 355 50.06 -7.45 -4.57
C THR A 355 49.95 -5.98 -4.18
N TRP A 356 50.06 -5.71 -2.88
CA TRP A 356 49.73 -4.40 -2.30
C TRP A 356 50.76 -3.97 -1.26
N LEU A 357 51.08 -2.68 -1.24
CA LEU A 357 51.94 -2.05 -0.24
C LEU A 357 51.21 -0.89 0.43
N SER A 358 51.30 -0.78 1.75
CA SER A 358 50.82 0.41 2.48
C SER A 358 51.68 1.61 2.10
N ILE A 359 51.03 2.68 1.64
CA ILE A 359 51.68 3.95 1.28
C ILE A 359 51.42 5.05 2.31
N SER A 360 50.48 4.85 3.24
CA SER A 360 50.28 5.78 4.34
C SER A 360 51.10 5.43 5.57
N ASN A 361 51.45 4.17 5.87
CA ASN A 361 52.41 3.74 6.93
C ASN A 361 52.61 4.73 8.11
N ASN A 362 51.53 5.14 8.79
CA ASN A 362 51.48 6.18 9.84
C ASN A 362 51.94 7.62 9.48
N GLN A 363 52.28 7.89 8.22
CA GLN A 363 52.63 9.20 7.66
C GLN A 363 51.48 10.21 7.67
N LEU A 364 50.21 9.77 7.70
CA LEU A 364 49.06 10.68 7.76
C LEU A 364 49.00 11.53 9.05
N ARG A 365 49.73 11.13 10.12
CA ARG A 365 49.88 11.89 11.39
C ARG A 365 48.56 12.49 11.90
N LEU A 366 47.58 11.62 12.17
CA LEU A 366 46.23 12.03 12.55
C LEU A 366 46.07 12.22 14.06
N PRO A 367 45.32 13.24 14.52
CA PRO A 367 45.04 13.47 15.94
C PRO A 367 43.89 12.59 16.47
N PHE A 368 43.40 11.63 15.69
CA PHE A 368 42.32 10.72 16.03
C PHE A 368 42.49 9.34 15.40
N ASN A 369 41.77 8.35 15.93
CA ASN A 369 41.72 7.01 15.37
C ASN A 369 40.85 6.98 14.11
N ILE A 370 41.43 6.51 13.01
CA ILE A 370 40.73 6.36 11.73
C ILE A 370 39.66 5.29 11.85
N VAL A 371 38.44 5.63 11.43
CA VAL A 371 37.37 4.66 11.24
C VAL A 371 37.33 4.20 9.79
N ARG A 372 37.43 5.13 8.82
CA ARG A 372 37.42 4.81 7.39
C ARG A 372 38.12 5.91 6.59
N ILE A 373 38.68 5.55 5.43
CA ILE A 373 39.27 6.46 4.46
C ILE A 373 38.57 6.22 3.11
N ASN A 374 38.06 7.28 2.50
CA ASN A 374 37.71 7.27 1.07
C ASN A 374 38.86 7.88 0.26
N ILE A 375 39.04 7.44 -0.99
CA ILE A 375 40.09 7.95 -1.88
C ILE A 375 39.52 8.28 -3.25
N GLU A 376 40.17 9.22 -3.94
CA GLU A 376 39.79 9.67 -5.28
C GLU A 376 41.03 10.05 -6.10
N VAL A 377 40.98 9.87 -7.41
CA VAL A 377 42.07 10.22 -8.35
C VAL A 377 41.63 11.34 -9.30
N SER A 378 42.57 11.98 -10.00
CA SER A 378 42.23 12.99 -11.00
C SER A 378 43.10 12.86 -12.25
N PRO A 379 42.52 12.74 -13.46
CA PRO A 379 43.26 12.82 -14.71
C PRO A 379 44.07 14.11 -14.87
N ALA A 380 43.64 15.23 -14.28
CA ALA A 380 44.36 16.49 -14.35
C ALA A 380 45.68 16.51 -13.54
N ALA A 381 45.85 15.54 -12.64
CA ALA A 381 47.10 15.27 -11.93
C ALA A 381 47.20 13.76 -11.65
N SER A 382 47.52 12.97 -12.69
CA SER A 382 47.40 11.50 -12.63
C SER A 382 48.20 10.83 -11.50
N ASN A 383 49.35 11.40 -11.11
CA ASN A 383 50.16 10.88 -10.01
C ASN A 383 49.64 11.25 -8.61
N HIS A 384 48.61 12.10 -8.51
CA HIS A 384 48.03 12.51 -7.24
C HIS A 384 46.93 11.55 -6.77
N LEU A 385 46.85 11.36 -5.46
CA LEU A 385 45.77 10.65 -4.80
C LEU A 385 45.21 11.51 -3.66
N TYR A 386 43.90 11.67 -3.61
CA TYR A 386 43.21 12.43 -2.56
C TYR A 386 42.60 11.45 -1.58
N ALA A 387 42.71 11.74 -0.29
CA ALA A 387 42.17 10.88 0.75
C ALA A 387 41.34 11.69 1.75
N TYR A 388 40.12 11.23 2.01
CA TYR A 388 39.26 11.75 3.06
C TYR A 388 39.22 10.74 4.22
N ALA A 389 39.96 11.04 5.28
CA ALA A 389 40.08 10.20 6.46
C ALA A 389 39.14 10.70 7.57
N VAL A 390 38.28 9.81 8.08
CA VAL A 390 37.25 10.15 9.08
C VAL A 390 37.36 9.31 10.35
N SER A 391 36.92 9.91 11.46
CA SER A 391 36.52 9.25 12.71
C SER A 391 35.09 9.66 13.05
N ALA A 392 34.51 9.11 14.12
CA ALA A 392 33.11 9.34 14.49
C ALA A 392 32.64 10.82 14.49
N ASN A 393 33.52 11.79 14.71
CA ASN A 393 33.18 13.22 14.77
C ASN A 393 34.27 14.16 14.21
N LYS A 394 35.23 13.66 13.45
CA LYS A 394 36.31 14.48 12.86
C LYS A 394 36.68 13.94 11.49
N GLY A 395 37.01 14.85 10.56
CA GLY A 395 37.48 14.51 9.21
C GLY A 395 38.71 15.32 8.81
N HIS A 396 39.63 14.69 8.07
CA HIS A 396 40.78 15.35 7.46
C HIS A 396 40.92 14.97 6.00
N VAL A 397 41.29 15.94 5.17
CA VAL A 397 41.53 15.73 3.73
C VAL A 397 43.02 15.83 3.47
N TYR A 398 43.56 14.84 2.76
CA TYR A 398 44.97 14.74 2.40
C TYR A 398 45.16 14.65 0.90
N LEU A 399 46.34 15.08 0.46
CA LEU A 399 46.86 14.91 -0.89
C LEU A 399 48.16 14.10 -0.81
N TYR A 400 48.22 13.00 -1.56
CA TYR A 400 49.47 12.32 -1.89
C TYR A 400 49.93 12.81 -3.25
N ASP A 401 51.14 13.35 -3.36
CA ASP A 401 51.68 13.90 -4.62
C ASP A 401 52.38 12.83 -5.51
N GLY A 402 52.31 11.56 -5.12
CA GLY A 402 53.05 10.46 -5.72
C GLY A 402 54.28 10.03 -4.91
N THR A 403 54.69 10.84 -3.92
CA THR A 403 55.82 10.55 -3.02
C THR A 403 55.47 10.74 -1.55
N ASN A 404 54.84 11.86 -1.19
CA ASN A 404 54.55 12.27 0.18
C ASN A 404 53.07 12.64 0.39
N TRP A 405 52.61 12.48 1.63
CA TRP A 405 51.29 12.93 2.07
C TRP A 405 51.33 14.34 2.66
N TYR A 406 50.38 15.17 2.25
CA TYR A 406 50.17 16.53 2.74
C TYR A 406 48.76 16.67 3.29
N LEU A 407 48.64 17.07 4.56
CA LEU A 407 47.36 17.49 5.13
C LEU A 407 46.91 18.77 4.43
N GLN A 408 45.75 18.72 3.81
CA GLN A 408 45.21 19.84 3.08
C GLN A 408 44.17 20.62 3.89
N ASN A 409 43.31 19.90 4.63
CA ASN A 409 42.27 20.53 5.45
C ASN A 409 41.93 19.70 6.69
N SER A 410 41.54 20.39 7.77
CA SER A 410 41.05 19.82 9.02
C SER A 410 39.62 20.27 9.27
N LEU A 411 38.67 19.33 9.17
CA LEU A 411 37.25 19.62 9.33
C LEU A 411 36.88 19.53 10.82
N SER A 412 37.18 20.58 11.59
CA SER A 412 37.00 20.62 13.05
C SER A 412 35.54 20.71 13.50
N ASN A 413 34.63 21.09 12.60
CA ASN A 413 33.19 21.29 12.86
C ASN A 413 32.29 20.26 12.15
N ALA A 414 32.86 19.22 11.53
CA ALA A 414 32.11 18.14 10.89
C ALA A 414 31.61 17.16 11.97
N ILE A 415 30.47 17.50 12.58
CA ILE A 415 29.93 16.77 13.74
C ILE A 415 29.31 15.43 13.33
N ASP A 416 29.21 15.14 12.03
CA ASP A 416 28.81 13.83 11.48
C ASP A 416 29.72 13.36 10.32
N ALA A 417 31.05 13.42 10.49
CA ALA A 417 31.97 12.67 9.61
C ALA A 417 31.79 11.15 9.85
N THR A 418 30.63 10.62 9.47
CA THR A 418 30.27 9.22 9.68
C THR A 418 30.90 8.36 8.58
N PRO A 419 31.37 7.14 8.87
CA PRO A 419 31.97 6.27 7.85
C PRO A 419 31.01 5.93 6.71
N SER A 420 29.70 6.08 6.91
CA SER A 420 28.66 5.89 5.89
C SER A 420 28.50 7.08 4.95
N ARG A 421 28.88 8.31 5.34
CA ARG A 421 28.60 9.55 4.57
C ARG A 421 29.90 10.28 4.22
N ILE A 422 30.77 9.61 3.46
CA ILE A 422 32.14 10.06 3.11
C ILE A 422 32.31 10.39 1.62
N GLY A 423 31.30 10.98 1.00
CA GLY A 423 31.37 11.44 -0.38
C GLY A 423 32.61 12.32 -0.61
N LEU A 424 33.39 11.99 -1.64
CA LEU A 424 34.61 12.69 -2.05
C LEU A 424 34.57 12.75 -3.58
N GLY A 425 34.76 13.94 -4.16
CA GLY A 425 34.83 14.11 -5.61
C GLY A 425 35.91 15.11 -5.98
N VAL A 426 36.77 14.75 -6.93
CA VAL A 426 37.88 15.59 -7.39
C VAL A 426 37.67 15.92 -8.86
N SER A 427 37.78 17.20 -9.22
CA SER A 427 37.55 17.60 -10.62
C SER A 427 38.58 16.96 -11.55
N PRO A 428 38.15 16.36 -12.69
CA PRO A 428 39.06 15.70 -13.61
C PRO A 428 39.78 16.68 -14.55
N VAL A 429 39.44 17.97 -14.51
CA VAL A 429 40.11 19.04 -15.30
C VAL A 429 40.84 20.08 -14.43
N ASN A 430 40.58 20.11 -13.12
CA ASN A 430 41.28 21.00 -12.20
C ASN A 430 41.54 20.29 -10.85
N PRO A 431 42.78 19.83 -10.59
CA PRO A 431 43.09 19.02 -9.42
C PRO A 431 43.06 19.84 -8.11
N LYS A 432 42.79 21.14 -8.18
CA LYS A 432 42.62 22.02 -7.02
C LYS A 432 41.17 22.17 -6.56
N VAL A 433 40.21 21.56 -7.27
CA VAL A 433 38.78 21.60 -6.94
C VAL A 433 38.40 20.24 -6.38
N VAL A 434 38.11 20.21 -5.08
CA VAL A 434 37.78 18.99 -4.32
C VAL A 434 36.53 19.24 -3.49
N TYR A 435 35.55 18.35 -3.63
CA TYR A 435 34.32 18.33 -2.84
C TYR A 435 34.35 17.19 -1.84
N VAL A 436 33.95 17.47 -0.60
CA VAL A 436 33.84 16.48 0.48
C VAL A 436 32.52 16.64 1.21
N ALA A 437 31.91 15.52 1.60
CA ALA A 437 30.70 15.50 2.41
C ALA A 437 30.99 15.82 3.90
N GLY A 438 30.10 16.59 4.54
CA GLY A 438 30.12 16.84 5.99
C GLY A 438 28.89 17.64 6.47
N ILE A 439 28.40 17.32 7.68
CA ILE A 439 27.28 18.03 8.33
C ILE A 439 27.85 18.99 9.38
N ALA A 440 27.49 20.28 9.35
CA ALA A 440 27.74 21.21 10.46
C ALA A 440 26.45 21.42 11.27
N LYS A 441 26.47 21.23 12.60
CA LYS A 441 25.27 21.31 13.45
C LYS A 441 24.76 22.73 13.78
N THR A 442 25.27 23.80 13.19
CA THR A 442 24.80 25.15 13.55
C THR A 442 23.70 25.65 12.62
N ARG A 443 22.43 25.51 13.05
CA ARG A 443 21.30 26.38 12.63
C ARG A 443 21.49 27.87 13.00
N SER A 444 22.71 28.31 13.28
CA SER A 444 23.06 29.71 13.51
C SER A 444 24.58 29.92 13.33
N GLY A 445 24.96 30.38 12.13
CA GLY A 445 26.21 31.09 11.85
C GLY A 445 27.54 30.34 12.01
N THR A 446 28.38 30.32 10.98
CA THR A 446 29.48 31.30 10.79
C THR A 446 30.42 30.92 9.63
N ASN A 447 30.91 31.97 8.97
CA ASN A 447 31.74 32.10 7.77
C ASN A 447 32.97 31.17 7.65
N VAL A 448 33.42 30.92 6.40
CA VAL A 448 34.86 30.87 6.07
C VAL A 448 35.15 31.45 4.67
N SER A 449 36.17 32.32 4.62
CA SER A 449 36.73 33.01 3.46
C SER A 449 38.15 32.51 3.12
N ILE A 450 38.64 32.95 1.96
CA ILE A 450 39.77 32.47 1.15
C ILE A 450 41.14 32.95 1.68
N ALA A 451 42.20 32.14 1.51
CA ALA A 451 43.51 32.58 0.97
C ALA A 451 44.41 31.39 0.54
N GLY A 452 44.73 31.30 -0.76
CA GLY A 452 45.97 30.69 -1.29
C GLY A 452 46.20 29.19 -1.03
N GLY A 453 45.56 28.32 -1.79
CA GLY A 453 45.72 26.86 -1.69
C GLY A 453 44.43 26.19 -2.13
N VAL A 454 44.49 24.94 -2.58
CA VAL A 454 43.37 24.09 -3.05
C VAL A 454 42.02 24.47 -2.40
N ARG A 455 40.98 24.75 -3.21
CA ARG A 455 39.64 25.06 -2.71
C ARG A 455 39.02 23.77 -2.19
N PHE A 456 38.89 23.66 -0.87
CA PHE A 456 38.04 22.67 -0.20
C PHE A 456 36.78 23.39 0.26
N ASP A 457 35.79 23.47 -0.62
CA ASP A 457 34.51 24.09 -0.25
C ASP A 457 33.70 23.06 0.57
N ILE A 458 33.60 23.29 1.89
CA ILE A 458 32.56 22.66 2.71
C ILE A 458 31.28 23.44 2.41
N ALA A 459 30.52 22.99 1.44
CA ALA A 459 29.35 23.72 1.01
C ALA A 459 28.13 23.39 1.86
N HIS A 460 27.54 24.42 2.47
CA HIS A 460 26.13 24.42 2.80
C HIS A 460 25.36 24.66 1.51
N PHE A 461 24.78 23.61 0.95
CA PHE A 461 23.95 23.73 -0.23
C PHE A 461 22.51 23.93 0.25
N GLY A 462 21.96 25.14 0.09
CA GLY A 462 20.58 25.42 0.50
C GLY A 462 19.50 24.65 -0.29
N SER A 463 19.88 23.81 -1.25
CA SER A 463 19.00 23.11 -2.20
C SER A 463 19.34 21.63 -2.46
N ILE A 464 20.33 21.04 -1.77
CA ILE A 464 20.60 19.60 -1.82
C ILE A 464 20.06 18.92 -0.56
N HIS A 465 19.68 17.65 -0.66
CA HIS A 465 19.37 16.86 0.52
C HIS A 465 20.65 16.51 1.31
N ASP A 466 20.52 16.44 2.63
CA ASP A 466 21.59 15.98 3.52
C ASP A 466 21.97 14.51 3.22
N ASP A 467 22.96 13.97 3.95
CA ASP A 467 23.41 12.58 3.82
C ASP A 467 23.99 12.22 2.45
N ILE A 468 25.03 12.95 2.05
CA ILE A 468 25.75 12.72 0.79
C ILE A 468 26.66 11.49 0.90
N HIS A 469 26.40 10.48 0.06
CA HIS A 469 27.15 9.23 0.00
C HIS A 469 28.23 9.21 -1.07
N ALA A 470 27.95 9.84 -2.21
CA ALA A 470 28.85 9.86 -3.35
C ALA A 470 28.81 11.22 -4.04
N PHE A 471 29.98 11.66 -4.50
CA PHE A 471 30.14 12.76 -5.44
C PHE A 471 30.84 12.21 -6.67
N GLU A 472 30.27 12.40 -7.86
CA GLU A 472 30.87 11.88 -9.08
C GLU A 472 30.91 12.93 -10.19
N TYR A 473 32.08 13.05 -10.82
CA TYR A 473 32.28 13.93 -11.96
C TYR A 473 32.05 13.20 -13.27
N SER A 474 31.44 13.88 -14.24
CA SER A 474 31.32 13.34 -15.59
C SER A 474 32.71 13.15 -16.24
N PRO A 475 32.96 11.99 -16.87
CA PRO A 475 34.21 11.74 -17.57
C PRO A 475 34.21 12.40 -18.95
N ASN A 476 35.40 12.59 -19.53
CA ASN A 476 35.62 12.96 -20.95
C ASN A 476 34.91 14.23 -21.46
N THR A 477 34.68 15.24 -20.62
CA THR A 477 34.13 16.54 -21.04
C THR A 477 35.09 17.71 -20.79
N ALA A 478 35.00 18.75 -21.63
CA ALA A 478 35.75 20.00 -21.44
C ALA A 478 35.19 20.84 -20.26
N THR A 479 33.88 20.71 -20.00
CA THR A 479 33.19 21.25 -18.83
C THR A 479 32.60 20.09 -18.03
N THR A 480 33.18 19.82 -16.86
CA THR A 480 32.84 18.64 -16.04
C THR A 480 31.62 18.94 -15.17
N GLU A 481 30.67 18.03 -15.15
CA GLU A 481 29.45 18.12 -14.34
C GLU A 481 29.64 17.31 -13.06
N LEU A 482 29.16 17.82 -11.92
CA LEU A 482 29.22 17.14 -10.63
C LEU A 482 27.83 16.66 -10.21
N PHE A 483 27.72 15.37 -9.91
CA PHE A 483 26.51 14.74 -9.39
C PHE A 483 26.73 14.28 -7.96
N ALA A 484 25.63 14.20 -7.21
CA ALA A 484 25.62 13.77 -5.82
C ALA A 484 24.51 12.73 -5.59
N ALA A 485 24.84 11.69 -4.83
CA ALA A 485 23.90 10.69 -4.34
C ALA A 485 23.58 10.98 -2.87
N THR A 486 22.30 11.14 -2.55
CA THR A 486 21.82 11.57 -1.23
C THR A 486 20.65 10.72 -0.76
N HIS A 487 20.22 10.91 0.49
CA HIS A 487 18.97 10.30 0.98
C HIS A 487 17.71 10.87 0.30
N GLY A 488 17.80 12.02 -0.36
CA GLY A 488 16.71 12.63 -1.14
C GLY A 488 16.70 12.26 -2.64
N GLY A 489 17.67 11.48 -3.11
CA GLY A 489 17.81 11.06 -4.50
C GLY A 489 19.12 11.51 -5.14
N VAL A 490 19.11 11.72 -6.46
CA VAL A 490 20.25 12.25 -7.21
C VAL A 490 20.11 13.76 -7.39
N SER A 491 21.20 14.50 -7.27
CA SER A 491 21.25 15.93 -7.56
C SER A 491 22.46 16.29 -8.40
N LYS A 492 22.39 17.39 -9.16
CA LYS A 492 23.49 17.91 -9.99
C LYS A 492 23.81 19.36 -9.64
N SER A 493 25.09 19.69 -9.60
CA SER A 493 25.56 21.07 -9.41
C SER A 493 25.22 21.96 -10.61
N GLU A 494 24.89 23.23 -10.37
CA GLU A 494 24.58 24.21 -11.42
C GLU A 494 25.82 24.80 -12.13
N GLY A 495 27.02 24.32 -11.79
CA GLY A 495 28.26 24.71 -12.46
C GLY A 495 29.49 24.39 -11.62
N THR A 496 30.68 24.40 -12.24
CA THR A 496 31.93 24.14 -11.53
C THR A 496 32.15 25.19 -10.43
N GLY A 497 32.28 24.77 -9.17
CA GLY A 497 32.44 25.69 -8.03
C GLY A 497 31.12 26.24 -7.47
N SER A 498 29.96 25.83 -7.99
CA SER A 498 28.65 26.27 -7.50
C SER A 498 28.29 25.62 -6.16
N SER A 499 27.62 26.38 -5.28
CA SER A 499 26.97 25.91 -4.05
C SER A 499 25.47 25.64 -4.25
N LEU A 500 24.99 25.63 -5.49
CA LEU A 500 23.60 25.30 -5.84
C LEU A 500 23.55 23.94 -6.52
N PHE A 501 22.63 23.10 -6.05
CA PHE A 501 22.31 21.80 -6.62
C PHE A 501 20.84 21.77 -7.03
N ARG A 502 20.56 21.15 -8.18
CA ARG A 502 19.22 20.83 -8.62
C ARG A 502 18.94 19.34 -8.43
N SER A 503 17.77 18.99 -7.94
CA SER A 503 17.33 17.61 -7.82
C SER A 503 17.03 16.99 -9.19
N LEU A 504 17.33 15.71 -9.33
CA LEU A 504 17.23 14.92 -10.56
C LEU A 504 16.63 13.54 -10.22
N TYR A 505 15.38 13.51 -9.79
CA TYR A 505 14.72 12.31 -9.27
C TYR A 505 13.56 11.78 -10.12
N GLU A 506 13.27 12.40 -11.26
CA GLU A 506 12.17 11.98 -12.14
C GLU A 506 12.38 10.53 -12.63
N GLY A 507 11.43 9.66 -12.33
CA GLY A 507 11.47 8.21 -12.62
C GLY A 507 12.13 7.35 -11.53
N LEU A 508 12.65 7.93 -10.45
CA LEU A 508 13.25 7.18 -9.34
C LEU A 508 12.20 6.67 -8.34
N GLY A 509 11.61 5.51 -8.57
CA GLY A 509 10.75 4.82 -7.58
C GLY A 509 11.51 4.20 -6.39
N VAL A 510 12.16 5.01 -5.54
CA VAL A 510 13.06 4.52 -4.45
C VAL A 510 12.61 4.81 -3.03
N ALA A 511 11.33 5.15 -2.86
CA ALA A 511 10.78 5.49 -1.55
C ALA A 511 10.90 4.33 -0.54
N THR A 512 11.48 4.64 0.61
CA THR A 512 11.63 3.74 1.76
C THR A 512 10.47 3.94 2.74
N VAL A 513 9.40 3.16 2.58
CA VAL A 513 8.13 3.35 3.28
C VAL A 513 8.10 2.61 4.62
N TRP A 514 7.89 3.35 5.71
CA TRP A 514 7.69 2.81 7.06
C TRP A 514 6.26 2.40 7.34
N SER A 515 5.31 3.19 6.84
CA SER A 515 3.88 3.04 7.07
C SER A 515 3.13 3.59 5.87
N PHE A 516 2.08 2.87 5.47
CA PHE A 516 1.25 3.18 4.32
C PHE A 516 -0.21 2.97 4.68
N ASP A 517 -1.07 3.77 4.07
CA ASP A 517 -2.50 3.48 4.05
C ASP A 517 -3.13 4.09 2.80
N ASP A 518 -4.23 3.50 2.37
CA ASP A 518 -5.04 3.99 1.28
C ASP A 518 -6.50 4.15 1.70
N PHE A 519 -7.23 5.00 0.98
CA PHE A 519 -8.59 5.33 1.34
C PHE A 519 -9.59 4.31 0.81
N GLU A 520 -10.29 3.60 1.71
CA GLU A 520 -11.34 2.65 1.28
C GLU A 520 -12.59 3.34 0.70
N GLY A 521 -12.75 4.66 0.89
CA GLY A 521 -13.85 5.41 0.30
C GLY A 521 -13.59 5.90 -1.13
N GLY A 522 -12.38 5.72 -1.66
CA GLY A 522 -11.98 6.26 -2.94
C GLY A 522 -10.61 5.75 -3.36
N ASP A 523 -10.48 5.33 -4.62
CA ASP A 523 -9.26 4.65 -5.09
C ASP A 523 -8.03 5.58 -5.22
N SER A 524 -8.22 6.90 -5.11
CA SER A 524 -7.19 7.89 -5.48
C SER A 524 -6.29 8.37 -4.35
N LEU A 525 -6.74 8.27 -3.09
CA LEU A 525 -6.02 8.82 -1.94
C LEU A 525 -5.11 7.77 -1.31
N ILE A 526 -3.81 8.03 -1.29
CA ILE A 526 -2.77 7.19 -0.67
C ILE A 526 -1.82 8.08 0.13
N SER A 527 -1.43 7.64 1.33
CA SER A 527 -0.44 8.31 2.18
C SER A 527 0.74 7.39 2.49
N LEU A 528 1.96 7.95 2.45
CA LEU A 528 3.22 7.24 2.72
C LEU A 528 4.07 7.99 3.72
N ALA A 529 4.37 7.35 4.85
CA ALA A 529 5.39 7.82 5.78
C ALA A 529 6.75 7.20 5.39
N GLN A 530 7.72 8.04 5.06
CA GLN A 530 8.99 7.65 4.46
C GLN A 530 10.19 8.09 5.30
N GLN A 531 11.25 7.27 5.27
CA GLN A 531 12.55 7.63 5.87
C GLN A 531 13.16 8.85 5.15
N ASP A 532 13.66 9.82 5.93
CA ASP A 532 14.38 11.04 5.56
C ASP A 532 13.65 12.07 4.66
N VAL A 533 12.62 11.64 3.91
CA VAL A 533 11.92 12.47 2.92
C VAL A 533 10.44 12.74 3.27
N GLY A 534 10.04 12.40 4.48
CA GLY A 534 8.82 12.90 5.11
C GLY A 534 7.59 12.04 4.84
N THR A 535 6.42 12.69 4.77
CA THR A 535 5.16 12.03 4.43
C THR A 535 4.63 12.58 3.12
N ASN A 536 4.51 11.71 2.13
CA ASN A 536 3.99 12.04 0.81
C ASN A 536 2.57 11.50 0.65
N VAL A 537 1.77 12.21 -0.13
CA VAL A 537 0.37 11.87 -0.41
C VAL A 537 0.11 12.03 -1.91
N THR A 538 -0.76 11.17 -2.44
CA THR A 538 -1.37 11.33 -3.76
C THR A 538 -2.89 11.31 -3.60
N ILE A 539 -3.59 12.05 -4.45
CA ILE A 539 -5.06 12.10 -4.53
C ILE A 539 -5.57 11.71 -5.91
N ASP A 540 -4.70 11.15 -6.76
CA ASP A 540 -4.95 10.82 -8.15
C ASP A 540 -4.29 9.50 -8.58
N LYS A 541 -4.20 8.53 -7.66
CA LYS A 541 -3.65 7.18 -7.90
C LYS A 541 -2.17 7.17 -8.30
N GLY A 542 -1.38 8.01 -7.65
CA GLY A 542 0.07 8.06 -7.83
C GLY A 542 0.53 8.83 -9.07
N ASN A 543 -0.38 9.44 -9.83
CA ASN A 543 0.00 10.28 -10.98
C ASN A 543 0.73 11.57 -10.52
N THR A 544 0.28 12.15 -9.41
CA THR A 544 0.96 13.27 -8.75
C THR A 544 1.12 13.01 -7.27
N TRP A 545 2.30 13.37 -6.75
CA TRP A 545 2.64 13.27 -5.35
C TRP A 545 2.98 14.64 -4.79
N ALA A 546 2.47 14.91 -3.59
CA ALA A 546 2.75 16.10 -2.81
C ALA A 546 3.30 15.71 -1.44
N GLN A 547 4.22 16.52 -0.92
CA GLN A 547 4.75 16.34 0.41
C GLN A 547 3.84 17.03 1.43
N LEU A 548 3.27 16.28 2.37
CA LEU A 548 2.54 16.85 3.52
C LEU A 548 3.51 17.51 4.50
N ARG A 549 4.66 16.88 4.74
CA ARG A 549 5.72 17.36 5.64
C ARG A 549 7.04 16.67 5.32
N GLY A 550 8.17 17.38 5.40
CA GLY A 550 9.52 16.81 5.27
C GLY A 550 10.06 16.19 6.56
N GLU A 551 11.36 15.86 6.58
CA GLU A 551 12.08 15.13 7.68
C GLU A 551 11.72 13.63 7.74
N ASP A 552 11.84 12.95 8.88
CA ASP A 552 11.43 11.55 9.01
C ASP A 552 9.91 11.41 9.14
N GLY A 553 9.29 10.68 8.20
CA GLY A 553 7.92 10.21 8.28
C GLY A 553 7.88 8.80 8.88
N TYR A 554 7.23 8.63 10.03
CA TYR A 554 7.18 7.31 10.69
C TYR A 554 5.85 6.58 10.47
N GLY A 555 4.72 7.14 10.91
CA GLY A 555 3.41 6.47 10.89
C GLY A 555 2.36 7.27 10.14
N THR A 556 1.52 6.59 9.33
CA THR A 556 0.36 7.23 8.68
C THR A 556 -0.83 6.27 8.55
N ARG A 557 -2.05 6.78 8.78
CA ARG A 557 -3.33 6.06 8.67
C ARG A 557 -4.43 6.95 8.11
N ILE A 558 -5.37 6.38 7.37
CA ILE A 558 -6.49 7.10 6.76
C ILE A 558 -7.80 6.61 7.37
N ASP A 559 -8.68 7.54 7.74
CA ASP A 559 -10.05 7.20 8.16
C ASP A 559 -10.88 6.77 6.95
N ASN A 560 -11.32 5.51 6.93
CA ASN A 560 -12.08 4.92 5.83
C ASN A 560 -13.45 5.58 5.59
N GLN A 561 -13.98 6.36 6.53
CA GLN A 561 -15.25 7.07 6.35
C GLN A 561 -15.05 8.52 5.89
N THR A 562 -14.00 9.21 6.35
CA THR A 562 -13.82 10.65 6.08
C THR A 562 -12.70 10.98 5.09
N GLY A 563 -11.72 10.09 4.91
CA GLY A 563 -10.50 10.37 4.15
C GLY A 563 -9.50 11.25 4.91
N ASP A 564 -9.71 11.47 6.21
CA ASP A 564 -8.77 12.22 7.04
C ASP A 564 -7.48 11.42 7.24
N ILE A 565 -6.34 12.09 7.10
CA ILE A 565 -5.02 11.48 7.27
C ILE A 565 -4.55 11.76 8.70
N TYR A 566 -4.13 10.71 9.40
CA TYR A 566 -3.47 10.76 10.69
C TYR A 566 -2.01 10.40 10.50
N MET A 567 -1.09 11.16 11.10
CA MET A 567 0.33 10.86 10.94
C MET A 567 1.20 11.23 12.15
N LEU A 568 2.33 10.53 12.24
CA LEU A 568 3.46 10.79 13.14
C LEU A 568 4.70 11.14 12.33
N GLY A 569 5.32 12.27 12.65
CA GLY A 569 6.63 12.68 12.11
C GLY A 569 7.69 12.67 13.20
N ASN A 570 8.78 13.45 13.03
CA ASN A 570 9.91 13.44 13.96
C ASN A 570 9.63 13.90 15.42
N ASP A 571 8.45 14.48 15.70
CA ASP A 571 8.00 14.69 17.07
C ASP A 571 7.08 13.53 17.48
N PRO A 572 7.59 12.51 18.21
CA PRO A 572 6.83 11.33 18.58
C PRO A 572 5.71 11.62 19.60
N ASN A 573 5.57 12.86 20.06
CA ASN A 573 4.56 13.23 21.05
C ASN A 573 3.28 13.79 20.43
N LYS A 574 3.16 13.82 19.11
CA LYS A 574 2.04 14.46 18.43
C LYS A 574 1.51 13.65 17.26
N LEU A 575 0.32 13.09 17.43
CA LEU A 575 -0.47 12.59 16.31
C LEU A 575 -1.17 13.77 15.65
N ARG A 576 -0.91 13.98 14.36
CA ARG A 576 -1.46 15.08 13.58
C ARG A 576 -2.58 14.61 12.69
N ARG A 577 -3.64 15.40 12.59
CA ARG A 577 -4.73 15.18 11.63
C ARG A 577 -4.69 16.21 10.50
N PHE A 578 -4.67 15.70 9.28
CA PHE A 578 -4.76 16.45 8.04
C PHE A 578 -6.09 16.18 7.35
N VAL A 579 -6.71 17.25 6.87
CA VAL A 579 -7.98 17.20 6.13
C VAL A 579 -7.76 17.83 4.76
N LEU A 580 -8.21 17.15 3.71
CA LEU A 580 -8.15 17.66 2.34
C LEU A 580 -8.86 19.02 2.26
N ASP A 581 -8.20 20.05 1.72
CA ASP A 581 -8.81 21.36 1.53
C ASP A 581 -9.55 21.42 0.19
N PRO A 582 -10.90 21.41 0.19
CA PRO A 582 -11.69 21.40 -1.04
C PRO A 582 -11.59 22.71 -1.85
N TYR A 583 -11.00 23.77 -1.30
CA TYR A 583 -10.91 25.09 -1.95
C TYR A 583 -9.53 25.39 -2.56
N SER A 584 -8.62 24.41 -2.56
CA SER A 584 -7.26 24.58 -3.04
C SER A 584 -7.12 24.33 -4.55
N TYR A 585 -6.56 25.30 -5.28
CA TYR A 585 -6.22 25.14 -6.69
C TYR A 585 -5.04 24.16 -6.82
N GLY A 586 -5.27 22.99 -7.42
CA GLY A 586 -4.23 21.97 -7.68
C GLY A 586 -4.43 20.63 -6.96
N GLY A 587 -5.47 20.47 -6.14
CA GLY A 587 -5.94 19.16 -5.65
C GLY A 587 -5.15 18.50 -4.52
N THR A 588 -3.92 18.93 -4.23
CA THR A 588 -3.06 18.24 -3.24
C THR A 588 -2.83 18.98 -1.92
N ASN A 589 -3.58 20.07 -1.63
CA ASN A 589 -3.35 20.82 -0.39
C ASN A 589 -4.20 20.27 0.76
N PHE A 590 -3.52 19.95 1.85
CA PHE A 590 -4.14 19.53 3.10
C PHE A 590 -3.96 20.60 4.17
N SER A 591 -4.96 20.71 5.03
CA SER A 591 -4.93 21.59 6.19
C SER A 591 -4.66 20.77 7.45
N GLU A 592 -3.61 21.12 8.20
CA GLU A 592 -3.39 20.58 9.54
C GLU A 592 -4.46 21.16 10.48
N ARG A 593 -5.20 20.29 11.18
CA ARG A 593 -6.36 20.71 11.99
C ARG A 593 -6.14 20.55 13.49
N VAL A 594 -5.49 19.47 13.93
CA VAL A 594 -5.38 19.13 15.36
C VAL A 594 -4.07 18.38 15.63
N ASP A 595 -3.38 18.78 16.69
CA ASP A 595 -2.30 18.06 17.35
C ASP A 595 -2.88 17.30 18.56
N PHE A 596 -2.85 15.96 18.55
CA PHE A 596 -3.15 15.16 19.75
C PHE A 596 -1.86 14.94 20.53
N PRO A 597 -1.69 15.54 21.73
CA PRO A 597 -0.53 15.29 22.55
C PRO A 597 -0.58 13.86 23.09
N LEU A 598 0.40 13.05 22.70
CA LEU A 598 0.62 11.70 23.16
C LEU A 598 1.88 11.74 24.03
N GLY A 599 1.85 11.20 25.25
CA GLY A 599 3.01 11.13 26.15
C GLY A 599 4.10 10.14 25.69
N GLY A 600 4.38 10.11 24.38
CA GLY A 600 5.21 9.12 23.67
C GLY A 600 4.36 8.18 22.83
N ALA A 601 4.28 8.40 21.51
CA ALA A 601 3.69 7.46 20.56
C ALA A 601 4.78 6.55 19.95
N PRO A 602 4.45 5.29 19.58
CA PRO A 602 5.37 4.47 18.80
C PRO A 602 5.57 5.10 17.40
N SER A 603 6.74 4.92 16.79
CA SER A 603 7.03 5.43 15.44
C SER A 603 5.95 5.02 14.41
N THR A 604 5.47 3.77 14.48
CA THR A 604 4.35 3.27 13.67
C THR A 604 3.23 2.76 14.58
N TYR A 605 1.99 2.75 14.08
CA TYR A 605 0.80 2.33 14.84
C TYR A 605 -0.28 1.77 13.90
N PRO A 606 -1.06 0.75 14.31
CA PRO A 606 -2.26 0.36 13.59
C PRO A 606 -3.41 1.35 13.86
N ALA A 607 -4.26 1.56 12.86
CA ALA A 607 -5.57 2.16 13.08
C ALA A 607 -6.59 1.46 12.20
N GLU A 608 -7.70 1.05 12.79
CA GLU A 608 -8.71 0.23 12.12
C GLU A 608 -10.10 0.77 12.39
N THR A 609 -10.92 0.83 11.35
CA THR A 609 -12.34 1.18 11.46
C THR A 609 -13.14 -0.05 11.83
N HIS A 610 -13.83 0.00 12.97
CA HIS A 610 -14.58 -1.15 13.46
C HIS A 610 -15.78 -1.48 12.53
N PRO A 611 -15.88 -2.73 12.03
CA PRO A 611 -16.70 -3.09 10.87
C PRO A 611 -18.21 -3.06 11.09
N LYS A 612 -18.66 -2.86 12.35
CA LYS A 612 -20.09 -2.83 12.72
C LYS A 612 -20.62 -1.44 13.07
N ASN A 613 -19.77 -0.55 13.58
CA ASN A 613 -20.17 0.76 14.12
C ASN A 613 -19.40 1.93 13.47
N ASP A 614 -18.42 1.65 12.61
CA ASP A 614 -17.63 2.63 11.85
C ASP A 614 -16.79 3.59 12.70
N SER A 615 -16.55 3.23 13.96
CA SER A 615 -15.65 3.97 14.83
C SER A 615 -14.19 3.66 14.50
N LEU A 616 -13.36 4.69 14.41
CA LEU A 616 -11.92 4.56 14.20
C LEU A 616 -11.19 4.32 15.53
N TYR A 617 -10.44 3.22 15.59
CA TYR A 617 -9.61 2.85 16.73
C TYR A 617 -8.13 2.96 16.37
N PHE A 618 -7.31 3.40 17.31
CA PHE A 618 -5.86 3.49 17.19
C PHE A 618 -5.20 2.58 18.21
N GLY A 619 -4.24 1.75 17.77
CA GLY A 619 -3.37 1.01 18.68
C GLY A 619 -2.09 1.79 18.95
N LEU A 620 -1.96 2.39 20.13
CA LEU A 620 -0.76 3.12 20.54
C LEU A 620 -0.11 2.40 21.72
N SER A 621 0.14 3.09 22.84
CA SER A 621 0.45 2.43 24.12
C SER A 621 -0.73 1.60 24.64
N GLU A 622 -1.94 2.06 24.32
CA GLU A 622 -3.24 1.48 24.64
C GLU A 622 -4.13 1.57 23.40
N LEU A 623 -5.35 1.03 23.50
CA LEU A 623 -6.36 1.21 22.48
C LEU A 623 -7.05 2.57 22.67
N TYR A 624 -7.09 3.39 21.63
CA TYR A 624 -7.77 4.69 21.66
C TYR A 624 -8.93 4.71 20.67
N LEU A 625 -10.04 5.32 21.07
CA LEU A 625 -11.19 5.57 20.23
C LEU A 625 -11.23 7.05 19.83
N ARG A 626 -11.46 7.34 18.55
CA ARG A 626 -11.74 8.72 18.11
C ARG A 626 -13.06 9.21 18.69
N ASN A 627 -13.05 10.36 19.36
CA ASN A 627 -14.25 11.00 19.86
C ASN A 627 -14.63 12.23 19.02
N SER A 628 -15.72 12.10 18.28
CA SER A 628 -16.30 13.14 17.41
C SER A 628 -17.41 13.96 18.09
N ASN A 629 -17.76 13.68 19.36
CA ASN A 629 -18.92 14.28 20.02
C ASN A 629 -18.63 15.63 20.72
N PHE A 630 -17.38 16.10 20.70
CA PHE A 630 -16.99 17.37 21.31
C PHE A 630 -16.69 18.43 20.25
N SER A 631 -16.82 19.71 20.63
CA SER A 631 -16.47 20.87 19.79
C SER A 631 -14.97 20.93 19.41
N LEU A 632 -14.15 20.07 20.02
CA LEU A 632 -12.76 19.81 19.67
C LEU A 632 -12.60 18.28 19.52
N ASP A 633 -12.07 17.82 18.39
CA ASP A 633 -11.71 16.40 18.21
C ASP A 633 -10.78 15.95 19.34
N SER A 634 -11.04 14.77 19.91
CA SER A 634 -10.22 14.18 20.98
C SER A 634 -10.12 12.66 20.81
N LEU A 635 -9.15 12.04 21.50
CA LEU A 635 -9.02 10.59 21.60
C LEU A 635 -9.42 10.15 23.01
N ILE A 636 -10.25 9.11 23.11
CA ILE A 636 -10.59 8.46 24.39
C ILE A 636 -9.72 7.21 24.53
N ALA A 637 -8.88 7.18 25.56
CA ALA A 637 -8.18 5.96 25.95
C ALA A 637 -9.18 4.92 26.46
N ILE A 638 -9.05 3.69 26.00
CA ILE A 638 -9.70 2.52 26.53
C ILE A 638 -8.60 1.79 27.31
N ASP A 639 -8.66 1.85 28.65
CA ASP A 639 -7.74 1.07 29.46
C ASP A 639 -7.97 -0.39 29.07
N THR A 640 -6.90 -1.06 28.63
CA THR A 640 -6.95 -2.43 28.12
C THR A 640 -6.16 -3.37 29.01
N PHE A 641 -5.38 -2.84 29.96
CA PHE A 641 -4.36 -3.58 30.71
C PHE A 641 -4.27 -3.20 32.20
N GLY A 642 -5.18 -2.37 32.73
CA GLY A 642 -5.29 -2.05 34.15
C GLY A 642 -4.16 -1.18 34.71
N GLY A 643 -3.55 -0.29 33.89
CA GLY A 643 -2.33 0.44 34.24
C GLY A 643 -2.32 1.91 33.76
N ARG A 644 -2.49 2.84 34.71
CA ARG A 644 -2.40 4.31 34.55
C ARG A 644 -1.35 4.82 33.55
N LEU A 645 -1.78 5.69 32.63
CA LEU A 645 -0.93 6.58 31.84
C LEU A 645 -0.20 7.64 32.70
N PRO A 646 1.03 8.05 32.34
CA PRO A 646 1.69 9.24 32.89
C PRO A 646 1.10 10.53 32.30
N ASN A 647 0.63 11.42 33.17
CA ASN A 647 0.38 12.86 32.96
C ASN A 647 -0.18 13.32 31.61
N GLY A 648 -1.52 13.37 31.50
CA GLY A 648 -2.23 14.17 30.52
C GLY A 648 -3.73 13.86 30.54
N THR A 649 -4.55 14.85 30.88
CA THR A 649 -5.99 14.75 31.21
C THR A 649 -6.86 13.98 30.20
N LEU A 650 -7.63 13.00 30.70
CA LEU A 650 -8.84 12.47 30.06
C LEU A 650 -9.98 12.35 31.08
N ALA A 651 -11.16 12.82 30.69
CA ALA A 651 -12.41 12.57 31.39
C ALA A 651 -12.88 11.14 31.06
N SER A 652 -12.99 10.29 32.08
CA SER A 652 -13.59 8.96 31.96
C SER A 652 -15.09 9.10 31.66
N ALA A 653 -15.53 8.67 30.48
CA ALA A 653 -16.94 8.64 30.09
C ALA A 653 -17.63 7.38 30.63
N SER A 654 -17.85 7.31 31.95
CA SER A 654 -18.58 6.18 32.54
C SER A 654 -20.10 6.34 32.50
N ASN A 655 -20.69 7.35 31.84
CA ASN A 655 -22.16 7.54 31.80
C ASN A 655 -22.65 8.34 30.57
N CYS A 656 -22.45 7.83 29.36
CA CYS A 656 -23.09 8.41 28.15
C CYS A 656 -23.90 7.36 27.38
N ASN A 657 -24.87 6.75 28.05
CA ASN A 657 -26.01 6.12 27.40
C ASN A 657 -27.18 7.10 27.46
N ASN A 658 -27.51 7.71 26.32
CA ASN A 658 -28.73 8.48 25.98
C ASN A 658 -28.50 9.97 25.66
N LEU A 659 -28.30 10.29 24.38
CA LEU A 659 -28.73 11.57 23.82
C LEU A 659 -29.26 11.40 22.39
N ASN A 660 -30.58 11.27 22.29
CA ASN A 660 -31.36 11.61 21.09
C ASN A 660 -31.86 13.05 21.27
N SER A 661 -31.30 14.04 20.56
CA SER A 661 -32.01 15.31 20.23
C SER A 661 -31.21 16.14 19.21
N PRO A 662 -31.86 16.74 18.18
CA PRO A 662 -31.23 17.64 17.21
C PRO A 662 -31.55 19.11 17.52
N ASP A 663 -30.56 20.01 17.52
CA ASP A 663 -30.82 21.46 17.42
C ASP A 663 -29.65 22.18 16.70
N PRO A 664 -29.88 23.06 15.69
CA PRO A 664 -28.84 23.48 14.73
C PRO A 664 -28.31 24.92 14.92
N ASN A 665 -28.33 25.51 16.12
CA ASN A 665 -27.96 26.93 16.30
C ASN A 665 -26.95 27.20 17.41
N ILE A 666 -25.64 27.02 17.15
CA ILE A 666 -24.59 27.75 17.89
C ILE A 666 -23.44 28.09 16.93
N THR A 667 -23.31 29.38 16.61
CA THR A 667 -22.24 30.01 15.81
C THR A 667 -20.99 30.31 16.64
N TRP A 668 -19.81 30.12 16.04
CA TRP A 668 -18.47 30.33 16.59
C TRP A 668 -18.02 31.80 16.62
N MET A 669 -17.25 32.21 17.64
CA MET A 669 -16.31 33.34 17.58
C MET A 669 -15.07 33.10 18.47
N MET A 670 -13.87 33.32 17.90
CA MET A 670 -12.55 33.36 18.54
C MET A 670 -12.38 34.62 19.42
N TYR A 671 -11.55 34.59 20.49
CA TYR A 671 -10.55 35.64 20.81
C TYR A 671 -9.59 35.26 21.96
N TRP A 672 -8.45 35.96 21.96
CA TRP A 672 -7.18 35.82 22.69
C TRP A 672 -7.08 36.79 23.91
N ASP A 673 -6.36 36.36 24.96
CA ASP A 673 -5.74 37.05 26.14
C ASP A 673 -6.47 37.72 27.34
N GLN A 674 -5.81 37.49 28.50
CA GLN A 674 -5.68 38.23 29.78
C GLN A 674 -6.82 38.30 30.84
N PRO A 675 -6.49 38.35 32.17
CA PRO A 675 -7.41 38.05 33.26
C PRO A 675 -7.97 39.30 33.96
N HIS A 676 -9.27 39.30 34.27
CA HIS A 676 -9.86 40.23 35.25
C HIS A 676 -10.75 39.51 36.26
N THR A 677 -10.50 39.86 37.52
CA THR A 677 -11.17 39.45 38.75
C THR A 677 -12.53 40.13 38.92
N GLY A 678 -13.58 39.37 39.25
CA GLY A 678 -14.87 39.94 39.69
C GLY A 678 -15.99 38.91 39.74
N SER A 679 -16.45 38.56 40.94
CA SER A 679 -17.50 37.59 41.23
C SER A 679 -18.91 38.20 41.21
N MET A 680 -19.85 37.58 40.49
CA MET A 680 -21.31 37.67 40.73
C MET A 680 -21.96 36.27 40.65
N PRO A 681 -23.02 35.98 41.44
CA PRO A 681 -23.62 34.64 41.52
C PRO A 681 -24.78 34.44 40.52
N ILE A 682 -24.90 33.23 39.95
CA ILE A 682 -25.98 32.79 39.04
C ILE A 682 -26.96 31.88 39.82
N PRO A 683 -28.29 31.93 39.56
CA PRO A 683 -29.32 31.14 40.26
C PRO A 683 -29.34 29.64 39.86
N PRO A 684 -29.96 28.75 40.67
CA PRO A 684 -29.84 27.30 40.54
C PRO A 684 -30.71 26.72 39.42
N GLY A 685 -30.11 25.90 38.55
CA GLY A 685 -30.82 25.17 37.50
C GLY A 685 -29.98 24.66 36.32
N ILE A 686 -28.64 24.77 36.38
CA ILE A 686 -27.73 24.29 35.33
C ILE A 686 -26.69 23.38 36.00
N CYS A 687 -26.51 22.15 35.48
CA CYS A 687 -25.35 21.32 35.78
C CYS A 687 -24.11 21.96 35.16
N ILE A 688 -23.51 22.90 35.87
CA ILE A 688 -22.17 23.40 35.62
C ILE A 688 -21.22 22.43 36.31
N VAL A 689 -20.44 21.66 35.57
CA VAL A 689 -19.22 21.05 36.14
C VAL A 689 -18.17 22.16 36.22
N SER A 690 -18.33 23.02 37.22
CA SER A 690 -17.30 23.90 37.73
C SER A 690 -16.66 23.16 38.90
N SER A 691 -15.40 22.77 38.74
CA SER A 691 -14.52 22.55 39.89
C SER A 691 -13.06 22.55 39.42
N TYR A 692 -12.50 23.77 39.36
CA TYR A 692 -11.14 23.97 39.84
C TYR A 692 -11.15 23.62 41.33
N VAL A 693 -10.85 22.37 41.66
CA VAL A 693 -10.50 21.95 43.02
C VAL A 693 -9.03 21.56 42.98
N THR A 694 -8.24 22.29 43.74
CA THR A 694 -6.87 21.97 44.11
C THR A 694 -6.83 20.55 44.70
N ILE A 695 -6.30 19.59 43.95
CA ILE A 695 -6.02 18.23 44.44
C ILE A 695 -4.52 18.13 44.67
N LEU A 696 -4.09 18.61 45.84
CA LEU A 696 -3.01 18.00 46.57
C LEU A 696 -3.64 16.95 47.50
N GLU A 697 -3.09 15.74 47.45
CA GLU A 697 -3.20 14.62 48.40
C GLU A 697 -4.01 13.35 48.03
N LYS A 698 -3.21 12.27 48.00
CA LYS A 698 -3.45 10.88 48.45
C LYS A 698 -4.15 9.89 47.52
N TRP A 699 -3.23 9.24 46.80
CA TRP A 699 -3.29 8.06 45.97
C TRP A 699 -3.38 6.82 46.88
N GLU A 700 -4.45 6.03 46.79
CA GLU A 700 -4.48 4.70 47.39
C GLU A 700 -4.31 3.61 46.33
N LYS A 701 -3.46 2.64 46.68
CA LYS A 701 -2.94 1.53 45.89
C LYS A 701 -3.98 0.40 45.89
N LYS A 702 -4.45 -0.04 44.72
CA LYS A 702 -5.10 -1.36 44.56
C LYS A 702 -4.34 -2.16 43.51
N SER A 703 -3.53 -3.09 44.03
CA SER A 703 -2.65 -4.07 43.35
C SER A 703 -3.44 -5.07 42.49
N HIS A 704 -2.92 -5.56 41.36
CA HIS A 704 -2.13 -6.82 41.30
C HIS A 704 -0.95 -6.85 40.28
N LEU A 705 -0.58 -5.74 39.63
CA LEU A 705 0.57 -5.69 38.69
C LEU A 705 1.77 -4.91 39.27
N GLU A 706 2.26 -5.28 40.47
CA GLU A 706 3.33 -4.52 41.14
C GLU A 706 4.74 -4.75 40.57
N SER A 707 4.96 -5.65 39.61
CA SER A 707 6.29 -5.86 39.01
C SER A 707 6.51 -5.17 37.65
N PHE A 708 5.51 -4.52 37.06
CA PHE A 708 5.57 -3.97 35.69
C PHE A 708 5.57 -2.43 35.61
N GLN A 709 5.47 -1.73 36.75
CA GLN A 709 5.20 -0.28 36.78
C GLN A 709 6.34 0.64 36.31
N THR A 710 7.56 0.16 36.11
CA THR A 710 8.64 0.99 35.51
C THR A 710 8.72 0.86 33.98
N ALA A 711 7.89 0.02 33.36
CA ALA A 711 7.93 -0.31 31.92
C ALA A 711 6.65 0.06 31.13
N LEU A 712 5.65 0.70 31.75
CA LEU A 712 4.37 1.03 31.09
C LEU A 712 4.51 2.05 29.94
N SER A 713 5.59 2.82 29.86
CA SER A 713 5.86 3.73 28.74
C SER A 713 6.28 3.02 27.44
N ASP A 714 6.55 1.71 27.50
CA ASP A 714 7.34 1.04 26.46
C ASP A 714 6.59 -0.16 25.81
N ARG A 715 5.33 -0.45 26.19
CA ARG A 715 4.44 -1.42 25.50
C ARG A 715 3.66 -0.71 24.39
N ARG A 716 3.57 -1.32 23.19
CA ARG A 716 2.77 -0.80 22.07
C ARG A 716 1.88 -1.86 21.43
N ILE A 717 0.67 -1.48 21.03
CA ILE A 717 -0.17 -2.29 20.16
C ILE A 717 0.41 -2.19 18.75
N GLN A 718 0.79 -3.33 18.18
CA GLN A 718 1.37 -3.43 16.85
C GLN A 718 0.33 -3.84 15.82
N GLU A 719 -0.54 -4.79 16.19
CA GLU A 719 -1.63 -5.27 15.33
C GLU A 719 -2.97 -5.14 16.04
N LEU A 720 -3.99 -4.80 15.27
CA LEU A 720 -5.38 -4.67 15.70
C LEU A 720 -6.26 -5.30 14.62
N ALA A 721 -7.16 -6.20 15.01
CA ALA A 721 -8.14 -6.77 14.09
C ALA A 721 -9.49 -6.98 14.79
N PHE A 722 -10.57 -6.86 14.03
CA PHE A 722 -11.94 -7.03 14.51
C PHE A 722 -12.63 -8.15 13.75
N SER A 723 -13.49 -8.91 14.44
CA SER A 723 -14.40 -9.80 13.75
C SER A 723 -15.50 -9.04 13.04
N GLU A 724 -15.88 -9.59 11.90
CA GLU A 724 -16.86 -9.00 10.99
C GLU A 724 -18.24 -9.60 11.13
N ASP A 725 -18.30 -10.86 11.57
CA ASP A 725 -19.50 -11.67 11.72
C ASP A 725 -20.37 -11.23 12.92
N ALA A 726 -21.27 -12.10 13.39
CA ALA A 726 -22.10 -11.79 14.54
C ALA A 726 -21.32 -11.75 15.86
N SER A 727 -20.22 -12.51 15.98
CA SER A 727 -19.35 -12.55 17.17
C SER A 727 -18.65 -11.21 17.44
N ASN A 728 -18.26 -10.91 18.67
CA ASN A 728 -17.64 -9.62 19.04
C ASN A 728 -16.15 -9.76 19.35
N TYR A 729 -15.44 -10.57 18.56
CA TYR A 729 -14.01 -10.74 18.75
C TYR A 729 -13.22 -9.49 18.35
N THR A 730 -12.34 -9.06 19.25
CA THR A 730 -11.28 -8.08 19.00
C THR A 730 -9.95 -8.73 19.34
N TYR A 731 -9.02 -8.67 18.39
CA TYR A 731 -7.69 -9.24 18.51
C TYR A 731 -6.65 -8.13 18.56
N LEU A 732 -5.71 -8.25 19.50
CA LEU A 732 -4.57 -7.35 19.62
C LEU A 732 -3.30 -8.18 19.67
N ALA A 733 -2.28 -7.73 18.94
CA ALA A 733 -0.91 -8.13 19.22
C ALA A 733 -0.13 -6.93 19.71
N THR A 734 0.60 -7.12 20.81
CA THR A 734 1.48 -6.09 21.34
C THR A 734 2.94 -6.43 21.06
N LEU A 735 3.77 -5.39 21.09
CA LEU A 735 5.20 -5.51 21.20
C LEU A 735 5.62 -4.87 22.52
N GLY A 736 6.06 -5.69 23.48
CA GLY A 736 6.61 -5.19 24.74
C GLY A 736 8.11 -4.87 24.62
N ASP A 737 8.53 -3.70 25.10
CA ASP A 737 9.94 -3.38 25.30
C ASP A 737 10.30 -3.63 26.78
N ASN A 738 10.84 -4.82 27.04
CA ASN A 738 11.49 -5.07 28.32
C ASN A 738 12.98 -4.74 28.15
N ARG A 739 13.45 -3.82 29.00
CA ARG A 739 14.86 -3.39 29.16
C ARG A 739 15.84 -4.52 29.54
N VAL A 740 15.39 -5.78 29.49
CA VAL A 740 16.07 -6.98 29.98
C VAL A 740 15.80 -8.20 29.06
N GLY A 741 15.79 -7.98 27.74
CA GLY A 741 15.83 -9.08 26.77
C GLY A 741 14.53 -9.89 26.58
N ALA A 742 13.49 -9.58 27.36
CA ALA A 742 12.22 -10.28 27.39
C ALA A 742 11.16 -9.63 26.49
N ARG A 743 11.38 -9.50 25.18
CA ARG A 743 10.30 -9.06 24.28
C ARG A 743 9.29 -10.18 24.14
N ARG A 744 8.11 -9.96 24.72
CA ARG A 744 6.95 -10.82 24.57
C ARG A 744 6.04 -10.18 23.53
N SER A 745 5.77 -10.86 22.42
CA SER A 745 4.60 -10.51 21.64
C SER A 745 3.40 -11.10 22.36
N ASP A 746 2.65 -10.25 23.05
CA ASP A 746 1.45 -10.72 23.72
C ASP A 746 0.26 -10.66 22.77
N PHE A 747 -0.40 -11.80 22.63
CA PHE A 747 -1.63 -11.95 21.86
C PHE A 747 -2.83 -11.90 22.81
N TYR A 748 -3.74 -10.98 22.56
CA TYR A 748 -4.93 -10.75 23.37
C TYR A 748 -6.20 -10.91 22.55
N VAL A 749 -7.22 -11.45 23.20
CA VAL A 749 -8.54 -11.64 22.62
C VAL A 749 -9.60 -11.11 23.57
N ASN A 750 -10.54 -10.32 23.04
CA ASN A 750 -11.75 -9.92 23.72
C ASN A 750 -12.95 -10.42 22.91
N ASN A 751 -14.01 -10.92 23.56
CA ASN A 751 -15.27 -11.33 22.92
C ASN A 751 -16.50 -10.64 23.53
N ALA A 752 -16.31 -9.49 24.18
CA ALA A 752 -17.38 -8.72 24.80
C ALA A 752 -18.01 -7.71 23.83
N ASP A 753 -19.31 -7.47 23.99
CA ASP A 753 -20.08 -6.50 23.20
C ASP A 753 -19.57 -5.05 23.33
N SER A 754 -18.87 -4.74 24.43
CA SER A 754 -18.25 -3.44 24.67
C SER A 754 -16.73 -3.56 24.71
N ILE A 755 -16.05 -2.87 23.80
CA ILE A 755 -14.59 -2.74 23.80
C ILE A 755 -14.11 -1.89 25.00
N GLY A 756 -14.97 -1.05 25.57
CA GLY A 756 -14.67 -0.11 26.66
C GLY A 756 -14.55 -0.68 28.07
N CYS A 757 -14.21 -1.96 28.25
CA CYS A 757 -14.04 -2.56 29.58
C CYS A 757 -12.59 -2.93 29.89
N ASP A 758 -12.10 -2.38 30.99
CA ASP A 758 -10.69 -2.41 31.43
C ASP A 758 -10.08 -3.80 31.69
N THR A 759 -10.89 -4.87 31.69
CA THR A 759 -10.47 -6.24 32.04
C THR A 759 -10.91 -7.32 31.05
N CYS A 760 -11.48 -6.93 29.91
CA CYS A 760 -12.12 -7.88 28.98
C CYS A 760 -11.16 -8.54 27.98
N PHE A 761 -9.92 -8.05 27.87
CA PHE A 761 -8.90 -8.68 27.04
C PHE A 761 -8.23 -9.83 27.80
N VAL A 762 -8.35 -11.04 27.26
CA VAL A 762 -7.72 -12.25 27.78
C VAL A 762 -6.38 -12.47 27.08
N LEU A 763 -5.31 -12.59 27.84
CA LEU A 763 -3.98 -12.96 27.34
C LEU A 763 -3.99 -14.43 26.90
N LYS A 764 -3.65 -14.70 25.64
CA LYS A 764 -3.63 -16.04 25.03
C LYS A 764 -2.25 -16.44 24.50
N THR A 765 -1.21 -15.65 24.76
CA THR A 765 0.17 -15.89 24.27
C THR A 765 0.69 -17.30 24.53
N ASN A 766 0.46 -17.87 25.73
CA ASN A 766 0.96 -19.20 26.12
C ASN A 766 0.39 -20.35 25.27
N HIS A 767 -0.57 -20.08 24.40
CA HIS A 767 -1.18 -21.08 23.52
C HIS A 767 -0.54 -21.06 22.12
N LEU A 768 0.30 -20.05 21.83
CA LEU A 768 1.04 -20.01 20.58
C LEU A 768 2.11 -21.12 20.57
N PRO A 769 2.35 -21.76 19.42
CA PRO A 769 3.26 -22.89 19.27
C PRO A 769 4.72 -22.43 19.17
N ILE A 770 5.07 -21.43 19.97
CA ILE A 770 6.41 -20.90 20.18
C ILE A 770 7.00 -21.46 21.49
N ASP A 771 6.17 -22.06 22.35
CA ASP A 771 6.55 -22.57 23.67
C ASP A 771 7.19 -23.99 23.66
N SER A 772 6.95 -24.84 22.66
CA SER A 772 7.48 -26.22 22.68
C SER A 772 8.96 -26.33 22.27
N ILE A 773 9.53 -25.29 21.66
CA ILE A 773 10.94 -25.20 21.25
C ILE A 773 11.78 -24.40 22.29
N ALA A 774 11.14 -23.79 23.29
CA ALA A 774 11.74 -22.85 24.25
C ALA A 774 11.89 -23.41 25.69
N GLN A 775 11.93 -24.75 25.87
CA GLN A 775 12.05 -25.36 27.21
C GLN A 775 13.44 -25.30 27.87
N ALA A 776 14.31 -24.40 27.41
CA ALA A 776 15.50 -24.01 28.15
C ALA A 776 15.58 -22.48 28.21
N LEU A 777 14.94 -21.92 29.25
CA LEU A 777 14.90 -20.50 29.65
C LEU A 777 13.87 -19.63 28.90
N THR A 778 12.64 -19.61 29.43
CA THR A 778 11.59 -18.57 29.36
C THR A 778 11.87 -17.39 28.41
N PHE A 779 11.25 -17.30 27.22
CA PHE A 779 10.70 -16.10 26.52
C PHE A 779 10.18 -16.49 25.10
N ASP A 780 9.00 -15.99 24.72
CA ASP A 780 8.39 -16.12 23.36
C ASP A 780 8.86 -14.95 22.47
N PRO A 781 9.73 -15.15 21.44
CA PRO A 781 10.54 -14.04 20.93
C PRO A 781 10.26 -13.57 19.49
N ASN A 782 9.45 -14.27 18.68
CA ASN A 782 9.12 -13.81 17.31
C ASN A 782 7.88 -12.90 17.34
N PRO A 783 7.94 -11.68 16.77
CA PRO A 783 6.83 -10.75 16.86
C PRO A 783 5.71 -11.20 15.94
N ILE A 784 4.47 -10.95 16.37
CA ILE A 784 3.33 -10.98 15.45
C ILE A 784 3.42 -9.72 14.56
N THR A 785 3.43 -9.92 13.26
CA THR A 785 3.56 -8.87 12.23
C THR A 785 2.28 -8.64 11.44
N GLY A 786 1.23 -9.39 11.76
CA GLY A 786 -0.06 -9.24 11.12
C GLY A 786 -1.07 -10.22 11.70
N LEU A 787 -2.32 -9.76 11.75
CA LEU A 787 -3.47 -10.55 12.15
C LEU A 787 -4.51 -10.50 11.03
N ALA A 788 -4.96 -11.66 10.59
CA ALA A 788 -6.08 -11.77 9.64
C ALA A 788 -7.20 -12.58 10.30
N VAL A 789 -8.44 -12.08 10.22
CA VAL A 789 -9.61 -12.72 10.83
C VAL A 789 -10.55 -13.14 9.70
N ASP A 790 -11.12 -14.34 9.80
CA ASP A 790 -12.12 -14.79 8.84
C ASP A 790 -13.35 -13.88 8.93
N PRO A 791 -13.80 -13.30 7.81
CA PRO A 791 -14.95 -12.42 7.81
C PRO A 791 -16.29 -13.13 8.10
N LEU A 792 -16.34 -14.47 8.05
CA LEU A 792 -17.53 -15.30 8.26
C LEU A 792 -17.57 -15.98 9.63
N ASP A 793 -16.42 -16.22 10.25
CA ASP A 793 -16.30 -16.79 11.60
C ASP A 793 -15.20 -16.09 12.40
N GLY A 794 -15.61 -15.22 13.32
CA GLY A 794 -14.67 -14.44 14.13
C GLY A 794 -13.76 -15.26 15.04
N ARG A 795 -13.98 -16.58 15.20
CA ARG A 795 -13.07 -17.48 15.93
C ARG A 795 -11.86 -17.89 15.10
N ARG A 796 -11.96 -17.84 13.76
CA ARG A 796 -10.91 -18.24 12.84
C ARG A 796 -9.96 -17.06 12.62
N VAL A 797 -8.70 -17.23 13.04
CA VAL A 797 -7.68 -16.17 13.01
C VAL A 797 -6.34 -16.72 12.56
N TRP A 798 -5.64 -15.94 11.75
CA TRP A 798 -4.27 -16.20 11.31
C TRP A 798 -3.33 -15.14 11.89
N ALA A 799 -2.16 -15.58 12.30
CA ALA A 799 -1.07 -14.71 12.76
C ALA A 799 0.18 -14.95 11.92
N SER A 800 0.78 -13.89 11.39
CA SER A 800 2.08 -13.94 10.74
C SER A 800 3.19 -13.52 11.68
N PHE A 801 4.38 -14.09 11.47
CA PHE A 801 5.53 -13.87 12.34
C PHE A 801 6.77 -13.43 11.56
N SER A 802 7.52 -12.50 12.16
CA SER A 802 8.85 -12.14 11.64
C SER A 802 9.90 -13.18 11.99
N GLY A 803 11.07 -13.07 11.35
CA GLY A 803 12.28 -13.81 11.71
C GLY A 803 12.65 -14.98 10.79
N TYR A 804 13.88 -15.46 10.98
CA TYR A 804 14.55 -16.44 10.11
C TYR A 804 14.47 -17.89 10.64
N SER A 805 13.34 -18.22 11.29
CA SER A 805 13.05 -19.56 11.77
C SER A 805 12.15 -20.33 10.81
N LYS A 806 12.58 -21.51 10.36
CA LYS A 806 11.79 -22.37 9.47
C LYS A 806 10.47 -22.81 10.11
N ASP A 807 10.45 -22.97 11.43
CA ASP A 807 9.29 -23.49 12.17
C ASP A 807 8.22 -22.44 12.47
N ILE A 808 8.54 -21.14 12.33
CA ILE A 808 7.64 -20.05 12.72
C ILE A 808 7.49 -19.07 11.58
N LYS A 809 6.34 -19.14 10.89
CA LYS A 809 6.00 -18.32 9.72
C LYS A 809 4.57 -17.78 9.80
N VAL A 810 3.57 -18.61 9.50
CA VAL A 810 2.16 -18.27 9.63
C VAL A 810 1.48 -19.37 10.42
N TYR A 811 0.65 -18.99 11.39
CA TYR A 811 -0.14 -19.92 12.19
C TYR A 811 -1.63 -19.59 12.09
N TYR A 812 -2.44 -20.63 12.23
CA TYR A 812 -3.88 -20.60 12.15
C TYR A 812 -4.53 -21.17 13.42
N SER A 813 -5.60 -20.53 13.88
CA SER A 813 -6.46 -20.98 14.96
C SER A 813 -7.92 -20.96 14.52
N ASP A 814 -8.71 -21.97 14.90
CA ASP A 814 -10.16 -22.09 14.67
C ASP A 814 -11.00 -21.89 15.96
N ASP A 815 -10.33 -21.51 17.05
CA ASP A 815 -10.88 -21.42 18.40
C ASP A 815 -10.50 -20.12 19.12
N ALA A 816 -10.34 -19.04 18.36
CA ALA A 816 -10.01 -17.69 18.85
C ALA A 816 -8.69 -17.65 19.62
N GLY A 817 -7.70 -18.40 19.13
CA GLY A 817 -6.33 -18.45 19.64
C GLY A 817 -6.13 -19.36 20.85
N ASP A 818 -7.04 -20.31 21.10
CA ASP A 818 -6.88 -21.31 22.14
C ASP A 818 -5.93 -22.45 21.74
N THR A 819 -5.93 -22.80 20.46
CA THR A 819 -4.98 -23.72 19.83
C THR A 819 -4.55 -23.17 18.48
N TRP A 820 -3.33 -23.55 18.07
CA TRP A 820 -2.71 -23.04 16.86
C TRP A 820 -2.01 -24.15 16.09
N THR A 821 -2.10 -24.08 14.77
CA THR A 821 -1.46 -25.01 13.83
C THR A 821 -0.69 -24.24 12.76
N SER A 822 0.44 -24.79 12.31
CA SER A 822 1.22 -24.15 11.26
C SER A 822 0.37 -24.06 9.98
N TYR A 823 0.34 -22.87 9.38
CA TYR A 823 -0.32 -22.61 8.11
C TYR A 823 0.70 -22.52 6.96
N ASP A 824 1.76 -23.31 7.05
CA ASP A 824 2.59 -23.64 5.88
C ASP A 824 1.89 -24.70 5.01
N ASP A 825 2.37 -24.93 3.80
CA ASP A 825 1.84 -25.95 2.90
C ASP A 825 2.59 -27.29 3.02
N GLY A 826 2.09 -28.34 2.37
CA GLY A 826 2.71 -29.67 2.40
C GLY A 826 4.17 -29.70 1.90
N PRO A 827 4.55 -28.93 0.86
CA PRO A 827 5.94 -28.73 0.45
C PRO A 827 6.80 -27.87 1.38
N HIS A 828 6.22 -27.27 2.42
CA HIS A 828 6.88 -26.35 3.35
C HIS A 828 7.50 -25.13 2.65
N SER A 829 6.76 -24.52 1.73
CA SER A 829 7.22 -23.41 0.88
C SER A 829 7.70 -22.22 1.73
N LEU A 830 7.01 -21.86 2.81
CA LEU A 830 7.43 -20.74 3.66
C LEU A 830 8.67 -21.09 4.50
N ALA A 831 8.74 -22.31 5.03
CA ALA A 831 9.91 -22.79 5.76
C ALA A 831 11.15 -22.92 4.86
N ASN A 832 10.97 -23.29 3.59
CA ASN A 832 12.04 -23.38 2.62
C ASN A 832 12.52 -22.00 2.18
N LEU A 833 11.60 -21.05 1.97
CA LEU A 833 11.93 -19.65 1.70
C LEU A 833 12.68 -19.02 2.88
N ASN A 834 12.25 -19.34 4.11
CA ASN A 834 12.85 -18.93 5.38
C ASN A 834 13.16 -17.42 5.52
N VAL A 835 12.29 -16.56 5.00
CA VAL A 835 12.35 -15.11 5.19
C VAL A 835 11.33 -14.64 6.22
N PRO A 836 11.49 -13.42 6.78
CA PRO A 836 10.46 -12.81 7.62
C PRO A 836 9.15 -12.61 6.88
N ILE A 837 8.02 -12.86 7.56
CA ILE A 837 6.71 -12.42 7.11
C ILE A 837 6.41 -11.07 7.77
N ASN A 838 6.12 -10.06 6.97
CA ASN A 838 6.00 -8.66 7.42
C ASN A 838 4.54 -8.19 7.57
N ASN A 839 3.59 -8.82 6.87
CA ASN A 839 2.16 -8.52 6.96
C ASN A 839 1.32 -9.67 6.35
N ILE A 840 0.04 -9.78 6.74
CA ILE A 840 -0.92 -10.73 6.20
C ILE A 840 -2.31 -10.08 6.04
N VAL A 841 -2.99 -10.33 4.93
CA VAL A 841 -4.36 -9.86 4.67
C VAL A 841 -5.26 -10.96 4.11
N TYR A 842 -6.53 -10.96 4.52
CA TYR A 842 -7.57 -11.89 4.05
C TYR A 842 -8.45 -11.23 2.98
N GLN A 843 -8.67 -11.91 1.85
CA GLN A 843 -9.59 -11.43 0.81
C GLN A 843 -11.01 -11.97 1.03
N ARG A 844 -11.97 -11.07 1.30
CA ARG A 844 -13.39 -11.42 1.44
C ARG A 844 -13.95 -12.07 0.18
N GLY A 845 -14.97 -12.93 0.35
CA GLY A 845 -15.60 -13.60 -0.79
C GLY A 845 -14.71 -14.67 -1.40
N THR A 846 -13.91 -15.38 -0.61
CA THR A 846 -12.99 -16.44 -1.10
C THR A 846 -12.97 -17.61 -0.14
N ASN A 847 -12.37 -18.72 -0.56
CA ASN A 847 -12.14 -19.88 0.29
C ASN A 847 -10.78 -19.74 1.00
N ASP A 848 -10.74 -18.89 2.02
CA ASP A 848 -9.55 -18.56 2.81
C ASP A 848 -8.36 -18.08 1.97
N ARG A 849 -8.59 -17.14 1.03
CA ARG A 849 -7.50 -16.52 0.27
C ARG A 849 -6.74 -15.52 1.14
N LEU A 850 -5.46 -15.79 1.34
CA LEU A 850 -4.55 -14.95 2.13
C LEU A 850 -3.38 -14.48 1.27
N TYR A 851 -3.01 -13.21 1.43
CA TYR A 851 -1.78 -12.65 0.88
C TYR A 851 -0.81 -12.33 2.01
N ILE A 852 0.47 -12.61 1.81
CA ILE A 852 1.54 -12.30 2.75
C ILE A 852 2.64 -11.47 2.10
N ALA A 853 3.14 -10.48 2.85
CA ALA A 853 4.31 -9.68 2.48
C ALA A 853 5.56 -10.28 3.12
N THR A 854 6.67 -10.31 2.37
CA THR A 854 7.95 -10.85 2.85
C THR A 854 9.12 -9.91 2.52
N ASP A 855 10.33 -10.30 2.92
CA ASP A 855 11.56 -9.59 2.53
C ASP A 855 11.94 -9.76 1.04
N VAL A 856 11.26 -10.64 0.30
CA VAL A 856 11.55 -10.99 -1.11
C VAL A 856 10.28 -11.04 -1.97
N GLY A 857 9.28 -10.21 -1.66
CA GLY A 857 8.03 -10.07 -2.42
C GLY A 857 6.79 -10.65 -1.73
N ILE A 858 5.75 -10.90 -2.52
CA ILE A 858 4.39 -11.20 -2.05
C ILE A 858 4.00 -12.62 -2.45
N TYR A 859 3.33 -13.33 -1.55
CA TYR A 859 2.84 -14.69 -1.78
C TYR A 859 1.35 -14.78 -1.47
N VAL A 860 0.64 -15.63 -2.20
CA VAL A 860 -0.79 -15.88 -2.07
C VAL A 860 -1.04 -17.36 -1.86
N ARG A 861 -2.05 -17.69 -1.06
CA ARG A 861 -2.55 -19.05 -0.85
C ARG A 861 -4.08 -19.04 -0.85
N GLU A 862 -4.69 -20.04 -1.48
CA GLU A 862 -6.13 -20.33 -1.40
C GLU A 862 -6.34 -21.56 -0.53
N GLY A 863 -7.14 -21.45 0.55
CA GLY A 863 -7.50 -22.58 1.39
C GLY A 863 -6.30 -23.45 1.78
N THR A 864 -6.42 -24.75 1.55
CA THR A 864 -5.35 -25.72 1.85
C THR A 864 -4.27 -25.83 0.77
N GLY A 865 -4.32 -25.00 -0.29
CA GLY A 865 -3.37 -24.98 -1.40
C GLY A 865 -1.94 -24.58 -1.00
N ASN A 866 -1.07 -24.45 -2.00
CA ASN A 866 0.32 -24.04 -1.80
C ASN A 866 0.46 -22.51 -1.70
N TRP A 867 1.53 -22.06 -1.06
CA TRP A 867 1.96 -20.67 -1.14
C TRP A 867 2.65 -20.41 -2.49
N LEU A 868 2.09 -19.49 -3.26
CA LEU A 868 2.58 -19.13 -4.61
C LEU A 868 3.02 -17.67 -4.61
N ARG A 869 4.13 -17.35 -5.27
CA ARG A 869 4.51 -15.94 -5.48
C ARG A 869 3.42 -15.24 -6.30
N TYR A 870 2.91 -14.10 -5.82
CA TYR A 870 1.83 -13.39 -6.49
C TYR A 870 2.40 -12.43 -7.54
N GLY A 871 2.43 -12.89 -8.79
CA GLY A 871 3.04 -12.17 -9.91
C GLY A 871 4.55 -12.38 -9.98
N ASP A 872 5.07 -12.51 -11.21
CA ASP A 872 6.52 -12.64 -11.46
C ASP A 872 7.22 -11.27 -11.55
N ASP A 873 6.43 -10.20 -11.58
CA ASP A 873 6.82 -8.83 -11.88
C ASP A 873 7.07 -7.92 -10.69
N PHE A 874 6.59 -8.32 -9.51
CA PHE A 874 6.86 -7.61 -8.28
C PHE A 874 8.36 -7.67 -7.91
N PRO A 875 8.97 -6.58 -7.43
CA PRO A 875 10.38 -6.56 -7.05
C PRO A 875 10.74 -7.52 -5.91
N ASN A 876 11.95 -8.09 -5.95
CA ASN A 876 12.53 -8.80 -4.81
C ASN A 876 13.02 -7.80 -3.74
N VAL A 877 12.06 -7.18 -3.06
CA VAL A 877 12.28 -6.14 -2.06
C VAL A 877 11.49 -6.47 -0.81
N ARG A 878 11.92 -5.88 0.31
CA ARG A 878 11.15 -5.92 1.54
C ARG A 878 9.82 -5.20 1.38
N THR A 879 8.74 -5.97 1.35
CA THR A 879 7.36 -5.47 1.41
C THR A 879 6.98 -5.30 2.87
N THR A 880 6.54 -4.10 3.25
CA THR A 880 6.29 -3.73 4.65
C THR A 880 4.83 -3.88 5.04
N GLU A 881 3.89 -3.60 4.14
CA GLU A 881 2.46 -3.56 4.42
C GLU A 881 1.65 -3.92 3.18
N LEU A 882 0.52 -4.63 3.35
CA LEU A 882 -0.48 -4.90 2.33
C LEU A 882 -1.80 -4.28 2.74
N LYS A 883 -2.54 -3.73 1.77
CA LYS A 883 -3.91 -3.26 1.93
C LYS A 883 -4.76 -3.76 0.78
N ILE A 884 -6.02 -4.08 1.06
CA ILE A 884 -6.99 -4.47 0.04
C ILE A 884 -8.02 -3.35 -0.08
N ASN A 885 -7.98 -2.61 -1.19
CA ASN A 885 -8.98 -1.63 -1.51
C ASN A 885 -10.20 -2.32 -2.12
N TYR A 886 -11.24 -2.53 -1.32
CA TYR A 886 -12.45 -3.22 -1.81
C TYR A 886 -13.30 -2.31 -2.70
N CYS A 887 -13.10 -1.01 -2.64
CA CYS A 887 -13.86 -0.06 -3.45
C CYS A 887 -13.50 -0.16 -4.94
N SER A 888 -12.22 -0.32 -5.27
CA SER A 888 -11.72 -0.56 -6.64
C SER A 888 -11.39 -2.03 -6.94
N GLY A 889 -11.33 -2.90 -5.93
CA GLY A 889 -10.95 -4.30 -6.08
C GLY A 889 -9.45 -4.49 -6.34
N LYS A 890 -8.61 -3.77 -5.59
CA LYS A 890 -7.14 -3.77 -5.75
C LYS A 890 -6.44 -4.33 -4.52
N LEU A 891 -5.32 -5.02 -4.74
CA LEU A 891 -4.31 -5.29 -3.71
C LEU A 891 -3.19 -4.26 -3.85
N ARG A 892 -2.86 -3.57 -2.75
CA ARG A 892 -1.78 -2.58 -2.70
C ARG A 892 -0.67 -3.03 -1.76
N ALA A 893 0.55 -2.73 -2.15
CA ALA A 893 1.74 -3.13 -1.43
C ALA A 893 2.71 -1.96 -1.30
N ALA A 894 3.10 -1.66 -0.07
CA ALA A 894 4.17 -0.72 0.23
C ALA A 894 5.49 -1.46 0.44
N THR A 895 6.58 -0.84 -0.01
CA THR A 895 7.91 -1.45 0.03
C THR A 895 8.94 -0.54 0.68
N PHE A 896 9.96 -1.14 1.26
CA PHE A 896 11.11 -0.43 1.78
C PHE A 896 12.14 -0.24 0.66
N GLY A 897 11.87 0.69 -0.27
CA GLY A 897 12.80 1.09 -1.32
C GLY A 897 12.27 1.02 -2.75
N ARG A 898 11.02 0.58 -2.99
CA ARG A 898 10.40 0.52 -4.32
C ARG A 898 9.05 1.24 -4.37
N GLY A 899 8.75 2.11 -3.41
CA GLY A 899 7.46 2.81 -3.33
C GLY A 899 6.26 1.88 -3.16
N VAL A 900 5.14 2.27 -3.74
CA VAL A 900 3.85 1.57 -3.70
C VAL A 900 3.55 0.91 -5.05
N TRP A 901 2.95 -0.26 -4.98
CA TRP A 901 2.51 -1.03 -6.14
C TRP A 901 1.06 -1.46 -5.95
N GLU A 902 0.34 -1.65 -7.05
CA GLU A 902 -1.00 -2.23 -7.05
C GLU A 902 -1.17 -3.36 -8.07
N ALA A 903 -2.08 -4.26 -7.78
CA ALA A 903 -2.56 -5.31 -8.67
C ALA A 903 -4.08 -5.47 -8.53
N ASP A 904 -4.75 -5.96 -9.56
CA ASP A 904 -6.14 -6.41 -9.42
C ASP A 904 -6.23 -7.53 -8.38
N LEU A 905 -7.33 -7.57 -7.62
CA LEU A 905 -7.63 -8.74 -6.80
C LEU A 905 -7.96 -9.93 -7.69
N LEU A 906 -7.52 -11.11 -7.26
CA LEU A 906 -7.97 -12.36 -7.87
C LEU A 906 -9.51 -12.48 -7.76
N PRO A 907 -10.21 -13.07 -8.74
CA PRO A 907 -11.67 -13.16 -8.73
C PRO A 907 -12.24 -13.75 -7.43
N SER A 908 -13.31 -13.17 -6.92
CA SER A 908 -14.04 -13.69 -5.76
C SER A 908 -14.95 -14.87 -6.13
N GLU A 909 -15.24 -15.70 -5.13
CA GLU A 909 -16.30 -16.70 -5.20
C GLU A 909 -17.67 -16.01 -5.18
N THR A 910 -18.53 -16.41 -6.11
CA THR A 910 -19.84 -15.77 -6.29
C THR A 910 -20.95 -16.42 -5.46
N SER A 911 -20.69 -17.57 -4.84
CA SER A 911 -21.68 -18.28 -4.03
C SER A 911 -21.99 -17.51 -2.74
N MET A 912 -23.22 -17.67 -2.26
CA MET A 912 -23.73 -16.91 -1.10
C MET A 912 -23.02 -17.28 0.22
N GLU A 913 -22.38 -18.45 0.29
CA GLU A 913 -21.71 -18.94 1.50
C GLU A 913 -20.41 -18.18 1.81
N TYR A 914 -19.71 -17.66 0.78
CA TYR A 914 -18.45 -16.92 0.96
C TYR A 914 -18.67 -15.41 1.16
N ARG A 915 -19.90 -14.91 1.03
CA ARG A 915 -20.22 -13.48 1.12
C ARG A 915 -20.28 -12.99 2.57
N SER A 916 -19.41 -12.03 2.92
CA SER A 916 -19.42 -11.31 4.21
C SER A 916 -20.42 -10.16 4.19
N PHE A 917 -21.35 -10.17 5.16
CA PHE A 917 -22.41 -9.16 5.26
C PHE A 917 -22.28 -8.31 6.52
N ARG A 918 -22.36 -6.99 6.36
CA ARG A 918 -22.85 -6.11 7.43
C ARG A 918 -24.34 -6.36 7.63
N THR A 919 -24.70 -6.93 8.76
CA THR A 919 -26.09 -7.31 9.05
C THR A 919 -26.81 -6.21 9.82
N ILE A 920 -27.96 -5.76 9.30
CA ILE A 920 -28.86 -4.82 9.94
C ILE A 920 -29.96 -5.59 10.66
N THR A 921 -30.04 -5.36 11.97
CA THR A 921 -31.11 -5.82 12.86
C THR A 921 -31.83 -4.62 13.48
N GLY A 922 -33.12 -4.78 13.76
CA GLY A 922 -33.95 -3.69 14.27
C GLY A 922 -34.03 -2.51 13.30
N ILE A 923 -34.27 -1.31 13.83
CA ILE A 923 -34.37 -0.09 13.03
C ILE A 923 -33.04 0.67 13.12
N LYS A 924 -32.40 0.92 11.97
CA LYS A 924 -31.19 1.73 11.83
C LYS A 924 -31.45 2.88 10.87
N ARG A 925 -30.97 4.08 11.24
CA ARG A 925 -31.07 5.29 10.42
C ARG A 925 -29.68 5.88 10.22
N TRP A 926 -29.29 6.07 8.97
CA TRP A 926 -28.01 6.66 8.56
C TRP A 926 -28.25 7.99 7.85
N LYS A 927 -27.50 9.01 8.27
CA LYS A 927 -27.61 10.40 7.77
C LYS A 927 -26.29 10.98 7.27
N THR A 928 -25.22 10.21 7.39
CA THR A 928 -23.87 10.60 6.98
C THR A 928 -23.41 9.67 5.88
N ASN A 929 -22.60 10.20 4.96
CA ASN A 929 -21.99 9.39 3.91
C ASN A 929 -21.25 8.21 4.53
N LYS A 930 -21.28 7.08 3.84
CA LYS A 930 -20.75 5.83 4.36
C LYS A 930 -20.08 5.04 3.25
N ASN A 931 -18.84 4.66 3.49
CA ASN A 931 -18.08 3.79 2.62
C ASN A 931 -18.17 2.36 3.14
N MET A 932 -18.63 1.46 2.29
CA MET A 932 -18.78 0.03 2.56
C MET A 932 -17.60 -0.72 1.97
N VAL A 933 -17.02 -1.65 2.72
CA VAL A 933 -15.94 -2.55 2.28
C VAL A 933 -16.40 -4.00 2.09
N ARG A 934 -17.72 -4.23 2.21
CA ARG A 934 -18.37 -5.55 2.16
C ARG A 934 -19.88 -5.42 1.86
N ASP A 935 -20.56 -6.55 1.72
CA ASP A 935 -21.99 -6.60 1.44
C ASP A 935 -22.86 -6.10 2.60
N LEU A 936 -24.12 -5.83 2.32
CA LEU A 936 -25.11 -5.35 3.28
C LEU A 936 -26.35 -6.25 3.29
N LYS A 937 -26.83 -6.62 4.47
CA LYS A 937 -28.03 -7.46 4.62
C LYS A 937 -29.03 -6.84 5.60
N VAL A 938 -30.24 -6.57 5.13
CA VAL A 938 -31.37 -6.16 5.97
C VAL A 938 -32.20 -7.39 6.31
N LYS A 939 -32.16 -7.80 7.58
CA LYS A 939 -32.84 -9.01 8.06
C LYS A 939 -34.36 -8.86 8.08
N ALA A 940 -35.06 -10.00 8.10
CA ALA A 940 -36.49 -10.04 8.39
C ALA A 940 -36.84 -9.23 9.65
N GLY A 941 -37.85 -8.35 9.55
CA GLY A 941 -38.28 -7.46 10.63
C GLY A 941 -37.36 -6.26 10.91
N ALA A 942 -36.23 -6.15 10.22
CA ALA A 942 -35.34 -4.99 10.33
C ALA A 942 -35.71 -3.89 9.34
N THR A 943 -35.30 -2.66 9.64
CA THR A 943 -35.45 -1.50 8.75
C THR A 943 -34.16 -0.72 8.70
N LEU A 944 -33.62 -0.52 7.49
CA LEU A 944 -32.53 0.42 7.24
C LEU A 944 -33.09 1.67 6.55
N ILE A 945 -32.81 2.84 7.12
CA ILE A 945 -33.23 4.14 6.60
C ILE A 945 -31.98 4.92 6.20
N LEU A 946 -31.84 5.23 4.91
CA LEU A 946 -30.82 6.12 4.36
C LEU A 946 -31.48 7.49 4.11
N GLU A 947 -30.98 8.55 4.73
CA GLU A 947 -31.58 9.89 4.66
C GLU A 947 -30.51 10.93 4.34
N LYS A 948 -30.62 11.60 3.18
CA LYS A 948 -29.71 12.68 2.74
C LYS A 948 -28.23 12.31 2.76
N MET A 949 -27.89 11.13 2.25
CA MET A 949 -26.54 10.58 2.34
C MET A 949 -26.14 9.78 1.09
N THR A 950 -24.83 9.58 0.89
CA THR A 950 -24.26 8.71 -0.16
C THR A 950 -23.70 7.43 0.44
N LEU A 951 -24.25 6.28 0.03
CA LEU A 951 -23.80 4.95 0.40
C LEU A 951 -22.91 4.45 -0.74
N ASN A 952 -21.61 4.45 -0.49
CA ASN A 952 -20.60 3.99 -1.43
C ASN A 952 -20.39 2.48 -1.22
N MET A 953 -20.78 1.67 -2.21
CA MET A 953 -20.67 0.22 -2.23
C MET A 953 -19.35 -0.21 -2.90
N PRO A 954 -18.69 -1.27 -2.40
CA PRO A 954 -17.46 -1.77 -2.99
C PRO A 954 -17.71 -2.37 -4.38
N LYS A 955 -16.65 -2.60 -5.15
CA LYS A 955 -16.72 -3.40 -6.38
C LYS A 955 -17.37 -4.74 -6.05
N ASP A 956 -18.34 -5.15 -6.87
CA ASP A 956 -19.12 -6.38 -6.67
C ASP A 956 -19.92 -6.48 -5.35
N GLY A 957 -20.06 -5.37 -4.63
CA GLY A 957 -20.86 -5.29 -3.42
C GLY A 957 -22.35 -5.55 -3.70
N LEU A 958 -22.99 -6.32 -2.82
CA LEU A 958 -24.40 -6.71 -2.89
C LEU A 958 -25.17 -6.17 -1.68
N ILE A 959 -26.40 -5.69 -1.93
CA ILE A 959 -27.38 -5.42 -0.87
C ILE A 959 -28.49 -6.48 -0.94
N VAL A 960 -28.76 -7.13 0.19
CA VAL A 960 -29.87 -8.09 0.33
C VAL A 960 -30.92 -7.55 1.29
N VAL A 961 -32.18 -7.57 0.87
CA VAL A 961 -33.34 -7.30 1.73
C VAL A 961 -34.17 -8.58 1.83
N GLU A 962 -34.13 -9.24 2.99
CA GLU A 962 -34.87 -10.48 3.23
C GLU A 962 -36.39 -10.26 3.31
N PRO A 963 -37.21 -11.31 3.16
CA PRO A 963 -38.65 -11.25 3.42
C PRO A 963 -38.97 -10.64 4.78
N GLY A 964 -39.80 -9.60 4.82
CA GLY A 964 -40.13 -8.84 6.03
C GLY A 964 -39.14 -7.72 6.40
N GLY A 965 -38.00 -7.62 5.71
CA GLY A 965 -37.07 -6.49 5.83
C GLY A 965 -37.53 -5.27 5.03
N LEU A 966 -37.07 -4.08 5.43
CA LEU A 966 -37.37 -2.81 4.76
C LEU A 966 -36.10 -1.97 4.56
N LEU A 967 -35.82 -1.60 3.31
CA LEU A 967 -34.82 -0.58 2.95
C LEU A 967 -35.56 0.69 2.51
N LEU A 968 -35.40 1.78 3.25
CA LEU A 968 -35.93 3.09 2.92
C LEU A 968 -34.76 3.99 2.47
N VAL A 969 -34.83 4.50 1.25
CA VAL A 969 -33.84 5.41 0.66
C VAL A 969 -34.52 6.74 0.37
N ASP A 970 -34.21 7.76 1.16
CA ASP A 970 -34.80 9.10 1.05
C ASP A 970 -33.72 10.13 0.76
N SER A 971 -33.88 10.86 -0.34
CA SER A 971 -32.97 11.92 -0.78
C SER A 971 -31.50 11.47 -0.77
N SER A 972 -31.25 10.20 -1.06
CA SER A 972 -29.95 9.53 -0.87
C SER A 972 -29.45 8.90 -2.17
N THR A 973 -28.14 8.65 -2.24
CA THR A 973 -27.51 7.98 -3.40
C THR A 973 -26.87 6.67 -2.97
N ILE A 974 -27.10 5.58 -3.70
CA ILE A 974 -26.32 4.34 -3.57
C ILE A 974 -25.55 4.13 -4.87
N THR A 975 -24.22 4.01 -4.76
CA THR A 975 -23.31 4.02 -5.92
C THR A 975 -21.98 3.36 -5.57
N ASN A 976 -21.09 3.18 -6.55
CA ASN A 976 -19.66 3.01 -6.33
C ASN A 976 -18.91 4.29 -6.76
N LEU A 977 -18.11 4.87 -5.87
CA LEU A 977 -17.36 6.10 -6.10
C LEU A 977 -15.96 5.86 -6.68
N CYS A 978 -15.49 4.61 -6.76
CA CYS A 978 -14.14 4.24 -7.17
C CYS A 978 -13.98 3.99 -8.67
N GLY A 979 -15.03 4.18 -9.47
CA GLY A 979 -14.98 3.95 -10.92
C GLY A 979 -15.36 2.52 -11.32
N GLU A 980 -15.80 1.70 -10.37
CA GLU A 980 -16.23 0.33 -10.61
C GLU A 980 -17.76 0.21 -10.64
N THR A 981 -18.25 -1.01 -10.89
CA THR A 981 -19.65 -1.38 -10.78
C THR A 981 -19.88 -2.29 -9.58
N TRP A 982 -21.06 -2.18 -8.96
CA TRP A 982 -21.51 -3.03 -7.86
C TRP A 982 -22.68 -3.92 -8.31
N GLN A 983 -23.01 -4.96 -7.56
CA GLN A 983 -24.01 -5.95 -8.01
C GLN A 983 -25.42 -5.38 -8.05
N GLY A 984 -25.74 -4.48 -7.13
CA GLY A 984 -27.07 -3.91 -6.96
C GLY A 984 -27.80 -4.46 -5.73
N ILE A 985 -29.13 -4.33 -5.75
CA ILE A 985 -29.99 -4.69 -4.62
C ILE A 985 -30.85 -5.90 -4.99
N GLN A 986 -30.77 -6.97 -4.21
CA GLN A 986 -31.73 -8.06 -4.26
C GLN A 986 -32.78 -7.89 -3.16
N VAL A 987 -34.05 -7.84 -3.56
CA VAL A 987 -35.20 -7.74 -2.66
C VAL A 987 -35.94 -9.06 -2.72
N TRP A 988 -35.66 -9.91 -1.74
CA TRP A 988 -36.13 -11.30 -1.75
C TRP A 988 -37.60 -11.38 -1.36
N GLY A 989 -38.28 -12.38 -1.92
CA GLY A 989 -39.69 -12.58 -1.71
C GLY A 989 -40.09 -14.04 -1.56
N ASN A 990 -41.38 -14.25 -1.35
CA ASN A 990 -42.01 -15.57 -1.45
C ASN A 990 -43.05 -15.57 -2.57
N SER A 991 -42.80 -16.40 -3.57
CA SER A 991 -43.59 -16.51 -4.80
C SER A 991 -45.03 -16.96 -4.59
N ASN A 992 -45.32 -17.62 -3.46
CA ASN A 992 -46.60 -18.22 -3.09
C ASN A 992 -47.32 -17.48 -1.96
N LEU A 993 -46.84 -16.32 -1.53
CA LEU A 993 -47.50 -15.53 -0.49
C LEU A 993 -47.90 -14.17 -1.03
N SER A 994 -48.95 -13.59 -0.47
CA SER A 994 -49.38 -12.25 -0.85
C SER A 994 -48.24 -11.22 -0.66
N GLN A 995 -48.17 -10.23 -1.55
CA GLN A 995 -47.26 -9.09 -1.44
C GLN A 995 -47.68 -8.13 -0.32
N VAL A 996 -47.67 -8.62 0.91
CA VAL A 996 -47.82 -7.82 2.14
C VAL A 996 -46.49 -7.73 2.86
N GLY A 997 -46.32 -6.70 3.69
CA GLY A 997 -45.02 -6.27 4.20
C GLY A 997 -44.19 -7.29 5.00
N ASN A 998 -44.78 -8.37 5.51
CA ASN A 998 -44.07 -9.41 6.25
C ASN A 998 -43.63 -10.60 5.37
N ASN A 999 -44.23 -10.77 4.19
CA ASN A 999 -43.97 -11.92 3.31
C ASN A 999 -42.91 -11.62 2.25
N GLN A 1000 -42.59 -10.34 2.06
CA GLN A 1000 -41.74 -9.84 1.00
C GLN A 1000 -40.74 -8.85 1.58
N GLY A 1001 -39.53 -8.83 1.04
CA GLY A 1001 -38.60 -7.73 1.21
C GLY A 1001 -39.16 -6.50 0.52
N ARG A 1002 -38.84 -5.33 1.05
CA ARG A 1002 -39.33 -4.06 0.50
C ARG A 1002 -38.21 -3.05 0.36
N ILE A 1003 -38.20 -2.36 -0.77
CA ILE A 1003 -37.45 -1.13 -0.95
C ILE A 1003 -38.43 0.02 -1.24
N ILE A 1004 -38.27 1.12 -0.52
CA ILE A 1004 -39.01 2.37 -0.74
C ILE A 1004 -38.00 3.47 -1.01
N MET A 1005 -38.11 4.10 -2.18
CA MET A 1005 -37.22 5.17 -2.63
C MET A 1005 -37.99 6.46 -2.88
N THR A 1006 -37.51 7.56 -2.32
CA THR A 1006 -38.05 8.90 -2.56
C THR A 1006 -36.92 9.85 -2.89
N ALA A 1007 -37.02 10.59 -4.01
CA ALA A 1007 -36.03 11.59 -4.41
C ALA A 1007 -34.57 11.09 -4.41
N SER A 1008 -34.35 9.80 -4.70
CA SER A 1008 -33.08 9.11 -4.47
C SER A 1008 -32.46 8.61 -5.77
N THR A 1009 -31.17 8.29 -5.75
CA THR A 1009 -30.42 7.80 -6.93
C THR A 1009 -29.79 6.44 -6.68
N LEU A 1010 -29.96 5.50 -7.63
CA LEU A 1010 -29.15 4.28 -7.73
C LEU A 1010 -28.31 4.35 -8.99
N ALA A 1011 -26.98 4.29 -8.84
CA ALA A 1011 -26.05 4.47 -9.94
C ALA A 1011 -24.98 3.38 -10.02
N TYR A 1012 -24.53 3.11 -11.25
CA TYR A 1012 -23.40 2.21 -11.56
C TYR A 1012 -23.53 0.79 -11.00
N ALA A 1013 -24.75 0.25 -10.93
CA ALA A 1013 -25.00 -1.14 -10.57
C ALA A 1013 -25.10 -2.03 -11.81
N LYS A 1014 -24.82 -3.33 -11.65
CA LYS A 1014 -25.20 -4.35 -12.63
C LYS A 1014 -26.72 -4.42 -12.77
N ASN A 1015 -27.41 -4.81 -11.70
CA ASN A 1015 -28.88 -4.77 -11.63
C ASN A 1015 -29.27 -3.87 -10.46
N ALA A 1016 -29.62 -2.60 -10.70
CA ALA A 1016 -29.86 -1.67 -9.58
C ALA A 1016 -30.89 -2.22 -8.57
N ILE A 1017 -31.99 -2.83 -9.04
CA ILE A 1017 -32.90 -3.59 -8.18
C ILE A 1017 -33.35 -4.89 -8.87
N SER A 1018 -33.22 -6.01 -8.17
CA SER A 1018 -33.80 -7.31 -8.52
C SER A 1018 -34.82 -7.71 -7.44
N PRO A 1019 -36.15 -7.56 -7.67
CA PRO A 1019 -37.19 -7.99 -6.73
C PRO A 1019 -37.38 -9.52 -6.62
N TRP A 1020 -36.25 -10.23 -6.60
CA TRP A 1020 -36.15 -11.66 -6.41
C TRP A 1020 -34.72 -12.03 -5.96
N GLU A 1021 -34.58 -13.25 -5.44
CA GLU A 1021 -33.29 -13.88 -5.17
C GLU A 1021 -32.70 -14.43 -6.47
N VAL A 1022 -31.67 -13.75 -6.97
CA VAL A 1022 -31.06 -14.06 -8.28
C VAL A 1022 -30.51 -15.49 -8.27
N GLY A 1023 -30.94 -16.30 -9.24
CA GLY A 1023 -30.60 -17.73 -9.35
C GLY A 1023 -31.65 -18.67 -8.74
N ASN A 1024 -32.52 -18.18 -7.85
CA ASN A 1024 -33.63 -18.96 -7.29
C ASN A 1024 -34.90 -18.83 -8.15
N PHE A 1025 -34.86 -19.44 -9.34
CA PHE A 1025 -35.96 -19.37 -10.30
C PHE A 1025 -37.25 -19.97 -9.74
N PRO A 1026 -38.42 -19.37 -10.02
CA PRO A 1026 -39.69 -19.88 -9.55
C PRO A 1026 -40.01 -21.23 -10.19
N ASN A 1027 -40.21 -22.26 -9.36
CA ASN A 1027 -40.60 -23.58 -9.83
C ASN A 1027 -42.09 -23.56 -10.23
N PRO A 1028 -42.44 -23.79 -11.51
CA PRO A 1028 -43.82 -23.72 -11.98
C PRO A 1028 -44.74 -24.80 -11.39
N SER A 1029 -44.17 -25.92 -10.93
CA SER A 1029 -44.91 -27.09 -10.45
C SER A 1029 -45.16 -27.11 -8.94
N THR A 1030 -44.24 -26.55 -8.16
CA THR A 1030 -44.35 -26.48 -6.68
C THR A 1030 -44.74 -25.09 -6.19
N GLY A 1031 -44.64 -24.09 -7.06
CA GLY A 1031 -44.82 -22.68 -6.71
C GLY A 1031 -43.73 -22.10 -5.80
N THR A 1032 -42.70 -22.88 -5.44
CA THR A 1032 -41.60 -22.42 -4.59
C THR A 1032 -40.56 -21.66 -5.40
N GLY A 1033 -40.14 -20.47 -4.94
CA GLY A 1033 -39.09 -19.67 -5.55
C GLY A 1033 -38.83 -18.39 -4.76
N GLY A 1034 -37.66 -17.80 -4.94
CA GLY A 1034 -37.22 -16.60 -4.21
C GLY A 1034 -37.74 -15.28 -4.79
N THR A 1035 -38.94 -15.27 -5.38
CA THR A 1035 -39.50 -14.10 -6.09
C THR A 1035 -40.61 -13.41 -5.28
N GLY A 1036 -40.94 -12.15 -5.60
CA GLY A 1036 -42.09 -11.44 -5.01
C GLY A 1036 -41.73 -10.19 -4.19
N GLY A 1037 -40.45 -9.80 -4.16
CA GLY A 1037 -40.02 -8.55 -3.54
C GLY A 1037 -40.76 -7.33 -4.08
N ILE A 1038 -40.89 -6.28 -3.28
CA ILE A 1038 -41.67 -5.08 -3.62
C ILE A 1038 -40.76 -3.88 -3.79
N VAL A 1039 -40.93 -3.17 -4.91
CA VAL A 1039 -40.22 -1.93 -5.23
C VAL A 1039 -41.19 -0.77 -5.31
N VAL A 1040 -41.01 0.23 -4.44
CA VAL A 1040 -41.74 1.49 -4.48
C VAL A 1040 -40.73 2.60 -4.73
N ALA A 1041 -40.82 3.27 -5.88
CA ALA A 1041 -39.91 4.37 -6.21
C ALA A 1041 -40.68 5.61 -6.68
N GLU A 1042 -40.40 6.75 -6.05
CA GLU A 1042 -41.00 8.03 -6.38
C GLU A 1042 -39.93 9.12 -6.59
N ASN A 1043 -40.07 9.90 -7.66
CA ASN A 1043 -39.19 11.03 -8.00
C ASN A 1043 -37.69 10.66 -7.98
N SER A 1044 -37.36 9.40 -8.30
CA SER A 1044 -36.03 8.81 -8.09
C SER A 1044 -35.33 8.48 -9.41
N THR A 1045 -34.01 8.43 -9.40
CA THR A 1045 -33.17 8.27 -10.60
C THR A 1045 -32.41 6.94 -10.59
N PHE A 1046 -32.42 6.27 -11.74
CA PHE A 1046 -31.60 5.09 -12.05
C PHE A 1046 -30.61 5.50 -13.13
N LEU A 1047 -29.34 5.65 -12.77
CA LEU A 1047 -28.31 6.27 -13.59
C LEU A 1047 -27.20 5.29 -13.95
N ASN A 1048 -26.92 5.10 -15.25
CA ASN A 1048 -25.76 4.35 -15.73
C ASN A 1048 -25.65 2.92 -15.14
N ASN A 1049 -26.79 2.27 -14.90
CA ASN A 1049 -26.86 0.87 -14.49
C ASN A 1049 -26.87 -0.01 -15.74
N TRP A 1050 -26.28 -1.20 -15.69
CA TRP A 1050 -26.40 -2.17 -16.80
C TRP A 1050 -27.85 -2.54 -17.04
N ARG A 1051 -28.57 -2.78 -15.94
CA ARG A 1051 -30.01 -2.90 -15.87
C ARG A 1051 -30.52 -2.17 -14.65
N SER A 1052 -31.60 -1.41 -14.83
CA SER A 1052 -32.19 -0.66 -13.71
C SER A 1052 -33.07 -1.57 -12.85
N VAL A 1053 -33.95 -2.38 -13.44
CA VAL A 1053 -34.82 -3.30 -12.69
C VAL A 1053 -34.99 -4.65 -13.41
N ASP A 1054 -34.89 -5.74 -12.67
CA ASP A 1054 -35.03 -7.12 -13.18
C ASP A 1054 -36.15 -7.89 -12.48
N PHE A 1055 -37.35 -7.90 -13.08
CA PHE A 1055 -38.53 -8.56 -12.52
C PHE A 1055 -38.62 -10.04 -12.94
N MET A 1056 -38.84 -10.91 -11.96
CA MET A 1056 -39.09 -12.34 -12.16
C MET A 1056 -40.52 -12.72 -11.79
N ARG A 1057 -41.02 -13.82 -12.37
CA ARG A 1057 -42.40 -14.31 -12.21
C ARG A 1057 -42.82 -14.38 -10.74
N TYR A 1058 -43.96 -13.78 -10.43
CA TYR A 1058 -44.67 -13.89 -9.16
C TYR A 1058 -46.11 -14.33 -9.43
N VAL A 1059 -46.58 -15.37 -8.72
CA VAL A 1059 -47.93 -15.92 -8.88
C VAL A 1059 -48.73 -15.55 -7.65
N SER A 1060 -49.64 -14.58 -7.77
CA SER A 1060 -50.49 -14.24 -6.64
C SER A 1060 -51.39 -15.42 -6.25
N PRO A 1061 -51.39 -15.86 -4.98
CA PRO A 1061 -52.21 -16.99 -4.51
C PRO A 1061 -53.73 -16.74 -4.56
N SER A 1062 -54.17 -15.50 -4.79
CA SER A 1062 -55.58 -15.06 -4.68
C SER A 1062 -56.02 -14.03 -5.72
N GLY A 1063 -55.21 -13.78 -6.76
CA GLY A 1063 -55.47 -12.70 -7.74
C GLY A 1063 -55.10 -11.29 -7.26
N ALA A 1064 -54.34 -11.17 -6.16
CA ALA A 1064 -53.76 -9.92 -5.70
C ALA A 1064 -52.75 -9.36 -6.74
N LYS A 1065 -52.77 -8.04 -6.94
CA LYS A 1065 -51.98 -7.37 -7.97
C LYS A 1065 -50.54 -7.19 -7.52
N GLU A 1066 -49.61 -7.22 -8.48
CA GLU A 1066 -48.23 -6.73 -8.30
C GLU A 1066 -48.25 -5.34 -7.62
N GLN A 1067 -47.51 -5.19 -6.52
CA GLN A 1067 -47.49 -3.97 -5.69
C GLN A 1067 -46.39 -2.98 -6.07
N SER A 1068 -45.41 -3.42 -6.88
CA SER A 1068 -44.31 -2.57 -7.29
C SER A 1068 -44.79 -1.44 -8.21
N HIS A 1069 -44.27 -0.23 -7.97
CA HIS A 1069 -44.60 0.95 -8.78
C HIS A 1069 -43.48 1.98 -8.83
N PHE A 1070 -43.44 2.70 -9.95
CA PHE A 1070 -42.46 3.74 -10.26
C PHE A 1070 -43.22 4.99 -10.70
N TYR A 1071 -43.09 6.08 -9.94
CA TYR A 1071 -43.76 7.34 -10.22
C TYR A 1071 -42.77 8.49 -10.36
N ASN A 1072 -42.79 9.19 -11.50
CA ASN A 1072 -41.87 10.28 -11.83
C ASN A 1072 -40.38 9.89 -11.70
N CYS A 1073 -40.04 8.64 -11.97
CA CYS A 1073 -38.66 8.19 -11.96
C CYS A 1073 -37.95 8.54 -13.27
N ILE A 1074 -36.63 8.74 -13.20
CA ILE A 1074 -35.77 8.94 -14.36
C ILE A 1074 -34.87 7.72 -14.48
N PHE A 1075 -34.87 7.08 -15.64
CA PHE A 1075 -33.98 5.99 -16.01
C PHE A 1075 -33.12 6.53 -17.15
N THR A 1076 -31.81 6.61 -16.95
CA THR A 1076 -30.91 7.15 -17.97
C THR A 1076 -29.58 6.42 -18.00
N VAL A 1077 -29.03 6.26 -19.21
CA VAL A 1077 -27.66 5.83 -19.46
C VAL A 1077 -26.99 6.84 -20.39
N ASN A 1078 -25.74 7.19 -20.10
CA ASN A 1078 -24.94 8.12 -20.88
C ASN A 1078 -23.49 7.63 -21.02
N ASP A 1079 -22.63 8.41 -21.66
CA ASP A 1079 -21.24 8.03 -21.95
C ASP A 1079 -20.35 7.81 -20.71
N ALA A 1080 -20.79 8.18 -19.50
CA ALA A 1080 -20.10 7.84 -18.26
C ALA A 1080 -20.40 6.39 -17.77
N TYR A 1081 -21.11 5.59 -18.57
CA TYR A 1081 -21.40 4.19 -18.31
C TYR A 1081 -20.13 3.32 -18.19
N ARG A 1082 -20.15 2.35 -17.27
CA ARG A 1082 -18.97 1.57 -16.85
C ARG A 1082 -19.12 0.10 -17.21
N SER A 1083 -18.01 -0.59 -17.46
CA SER A 1083 -18.00 -2.05 -17.63
C SER A 1083 -18.24 -2.78 -16.30
N PHE A 1084 -18.61 -4.04 -16.41
CA PHE A 1084 -18.81 -4.97 -15.30
C PHE A 1084 -17.88 -6.17 -15.51
N ASN A 1085 -17.19 -6.63 -14.47
CA ASN A 1085 -16.22 -7.74 -14.52
C ASN A 1085 -15.11 -7.65 -15.60
N GLY A 1086 -14.71 -6.45 -16.01
CA GLY A 1086 -13.65 -6.29 -17.00
C GLY A 1086 -14.03 -6.70 -18.43
N ASP A 1087 -15.33 -6.83 -18.72
CA ASP A 1087 -15.81 -7.06 -20.08
C ASP A 1087 -15.27 -5.96 -21.03
N THR A 1088 -14.66 -6.38 -22.13
CA THR A 1088 -13.98 -5.49 -23.09
C THR A 1088 -14.90 -4.52 -23.81
N ILE A 1089 -16.22 -4.72 -23.72
CA ILE A 1089 -17.25 -3.83 -24.28
C ILE A 1089 -18.38 -3.71 -23.24
N PRO A 1090 -18.65 -2.52 -22.68
CA PRO A 1090 -19.75 -2.34 -21.74
C PRO A 1090 -21.09 -2.38 -22.48
N PHE A 1091 -21.86 -3.46 -22.31
CA PHE A 1091 -23.18 -3.61 -22.94
C PHE A 1091 -24.30 -3.17 -22.00
N PHE A 1092 -25.03 -2.12 -22.40
CA PHE A 1092 -26.26 -1.72 -21.73
C PHE A 1092 -27.35 -2.76 -21.98
N LEU A 1093 -27.79 -3.44 -20.93
CA LEU A 1093 -28.79 -4.51 -20.98
C LEU A 1093 -30.24 -4.00 -20.95
N GLY A 1094 -30.48 -2.67 -20.99
CA GLY A 1094 -31.80 -2.06 -20.93
C GLY A 1094 -32.28 -1.67 -19.53
N HIS A 1095 -33.26 -0.77 -19.41
CA HIS A 1095 -33.70 -0.25 -18.11
C HIS A 1095 -34.50 -1.27 -17.29
N VAL A 1096 -35.64 -1.75 -17.79
CA VAL A 1096 -36.51 -2.66 -17.03
C VAL A 1096 -36.78 -3.93 -17.83
N SER A 1097 -36.52 -5.08 -17.23
CA SER A 1097 -36.89 -6.40 -17.77
C SER A 1097 -37.96 -7.06 -16.92
N MET A 1098 -38.90 -7.76 -17.56
CA MET A 1098 -40.08 -8.36 -16.91
C MET A 1098 -40.39 -9.76 -17.44
N TRP A 1099 -40.24 -10.78 -16.59
CA TRP A 1099 -40.47 -12.18 -16.96
C TRP A 1099 -41.73 -12.74 -16.30
N SER A 1100 -42.82 -12.86 -17.07
CA SER A 1100 -44.14 -13.29 -16.59
C SER A 1100 -44.70 -12.46 -15.42
N VAL A 1101 -44.56 -11.12 -15.51
CA VAL A 1101 -45.03 -10.17 -14.49
C VAL A 1101 -46.13 -9.28 -15.05
N GLY A 1102 -47.25 -9.19 -14.33
CA GLY A 1102 -48.43 -8.43 -14.74
C GLY A 1102 -48.84 -7.38 -13.70
N GLY A 1103 -49.09 -6.15 -14.15
CA GLY A 1103 -49.74 -5.12 -13.35
C GLY A 1103 -48.84 -4.06 -12.71
N THR A 1104 -47.52 -4.11 -12.90
CA THR A 1104 -46.57 -3.08 -12.44
C THR A 1104 -46.96 -1.71 -12.98
N ALA A 1105 -47.08 -0.72 -12.10
CA ALA A 1105 -47.49 0.63 -12.47
C ALA A 1105 -46.28 1.55 -12.70
N ILE A 1106 -46.16 2.10 -13.92
CA ILE A 1106 -45.10 3.03 -14.32
C ILE A 1106 -45.77 4.31 -14.78
N LYS A 1107 -45.62 5.41 -14.04
CA LYS A 1107 -46.36 6.66 -14.32
C LYS A 1107 -45.48 7.90 -14.26
N GLY A 1108 -45.58 8.75 -15.28
CA GLY A 1108 -44.81 10.00 -15.38
C GLY A 1108 -43.29 9.80 -15.40
N CYS A 1109 -42.79 8.59 -15.70
CA CYS A 1109 -41.35 8.30 -15.69
C CYS A 1109 -40.68 8.69 -17.01
N THR A 1110 -39.36 8.82 -17.03
CA THR A 1110 -38.57 9.07 -18.25
C THR A 1110 -37.52 7.98 -18.42
N PHE A 1111 -37.37 7.42 -19.61
CA PHE A 1111 -36.36 6.41 -19.97
C PHE A 1111 -35.51 6.92 -21.13
N LYS A 1112 -34.18 6.89 -20.99
CA LYS A 1112 -33.26 7.49 -21.97
C LYS A 1112 -31.99 6.68 -22.19
N ASP A 1113 -31.58 6.60 -23.45
CA ASP A 1113 -30.21 6.26 -23.83
C ASP A 1113 -29.55 7.46 -24.53
N GLU A 1114 -28.72 8.16 -23.75
CA GLU A 1114 -27.98 9.36 -24.12
C GLU A 1114 -26.54 9.03 -24.55
N ARG A 1115 -26.18 7.75 -24.70
CA ARG A 1115 -24.85 7.36 -25.17
C ARG A 1115 -24.63 7.78 -26.62
N SER A 1116 -23.41 8.21 -26.93
CA SER A 1116 -22.97 8.54 -28.29
C SER A 1116 -22.81 7.28 -29.17
N ASN A 1117 -22.43 6.15 -28.57
CA ASN A 1117 -22.36 4.84 -29.23
C ASN A 1117 -23.43 3.89 -28.66
N LYS A 1118 -24.47 3.63 -29.46
CA LYS A 1118 -25.62 2.79 -29.09
C LYS A 1118 -25.48 1.33 -29.51
N ALA A 1119 -24.26 0.83 -29.70
CA ALA A 1119 -24.01 -0.58 -30.04
C ALA A 1119 -24.64 -1.54 -29.01
N GLY A 1120 -25.60 -2.35 -29.46
CA GLY A 1120 -26.15 -3.49 -28.72
C GLY A 1120 -25.29 -4.75 -28.90
N ASP A 1121 -25.40 -5.71 -27.98
CA ASP A 1121 -24.87 -7.05 -28.19
C ASP A 1121 -25.72 -7.78 -29.26
N LEU A 1122 -25.05 -8.34 -30.28
CA LEU A 1122 -25.67 -9.14 -31.33
C LEU A 1122 -26.30 -10.44 -30.79
N VAL A 1123 -25.97 -10.87 -29.57
CA VAL A 1123 -26.37 -12.16 -28.97
C VAL A 1123 -27.41 -12.02 -27.84
N THR A 1124 -27.31 -11.01 -26.97
CA THR A 1124 -28.19 -10.88 -25.77
C THR A 1124 -29.26 -9.78 -25.84
N GLY A 1125 -29.30 -8.96 -26.90
CA GLY A 1125 -30.30 -7.89 -27.10
C GLY A 1125 -29.83 -6.52 -26.60
N GLY A 1126 -30.31 -5.44 -27.23
CA GLY A 1126 -29.75 -4.09 -27.07
C GLY A 1126 -30.58 -3.10 -26.23
N SER A 1127 -30.54 -1.81 -26.60
CA SER A 1127 -30.95 -0.69 -25.73
C SER A 1127 -32.46 -0.57 -25.58
N PHE A 1128 -33.04 -1.04 -24.46
CA PHE A 1128 -34.48 -0.95 -24.22
C PHE A 1128 -34.93 -0.18 -23.00
N GLY A 1129 -36.12 0.43 -23.10
CA GLY A 1129 -36.82 1.05 -21.98
C GLY A 1129 -37.48 -0.02 -21.11
N LEU A 1130 -38.45 -0.73 -21.67
CA LEU A 1130 -39.11 -1.87 -21.04
C LEU A 1130 -39.04 -3.08 -21.97
N GLN A 1131 -38.52 -4.20 -21.48
CA GLN A 1131 -38.58 -5.49 -22.16
C GLN A 1131 -39.38 -6.48 -21.32
N GLY A 1132 -40.26 -7.27 -21.94
CA GLY A 1132 -40.98 -8.29 -21.19
C GLY A 1132 -41.43 -9.48 -22.02
N LEU A 1133 -41.42 -10.65 -21.38
CA LEU A 1133 -41.97 -11.90 -21.91
C LEU A 1133 -43.13 -12.36 -21.03
N ALA A 1134 -44.29 -12.59 -21.62
CA ALA A 1134 -45.56 -12.84 -20.93
C ALA A 1134 -45.87 -11.77 -19.86
N ALA A 1135 -45.46 -10.53 -20.10
CA ALA A 1135 -45.60 -9.41 -19.16
C ALA A 1135 -46.67 -8.42 -19.60
N SER A 1136 -47.34 -7.78 -18.63
CA SER A 1136 -48.41 -6.80 -18.88
C SER A 1136 -48.25 -5.56 -18.00
N PRO A 1137 -47.27 -4.68 -18.30
CA PRO A 1137 -47.08 -3.44 -17.55
C PRO A 1137 -48.23 -2.44 -17.80
N LYS A 1138 -48.39 -1.50 -16.86
CA LYS A 1138 -49.31 -0.36 -16.96
C LYS A 1138 -48.51 0.92 -17.00
N VAL A 1139 -48.34 1.46 -18.20
CA VAL A 1139 -47.52 2.63 -18.48
C VAL A 1139 -48.44 3.80 -18.79
N SER A 1140 -48.38 4.87 -18.00
CA SER A 1140 -49.27 6.01 -18.24
C SER A 1140 -48.71 7.36 -17.83
N ARG A 1141 -49.46 8.44 -18.04
CA ARG A 1141 -49.19 9.71 -17.33
C ARG A 1141 -49.37 9.56 -15.81
N ARG A 1142 -48.68 10.41 -15.04
CA ARG A 1142 -49.03 10.73 -13.65
C ARG A 1142 -49.95 11.95 -13.68
N SER A 1143 -50.99 11.95 -12.84
CA SER A 1143 -51.93 13.08 -12.77
C SER A 1143 -51.38 14.25 -11.95
N PHE A 1144 -50.47 13.99 -11.00
CA PHE A 1144 -49.92 15.00 -10.09
C PHE A 1144 -48.45 14.68 -9.75
N PRO A 1145 -47.48 15.55 -10.14
CA PRO A 1145 -47.61 16.54 -11.21
C PRO A 1145 -48.07 15.89 -12.54
N ALA A 1146 -48.77 16.64 -13.37
CA ALA A 1146 -49.22 16.17 -14.68
C ALA A 1146 -48.01 15.95 -15.58
N GLN A 1147 -47.61 14.68 -15.77
CA GLN A 1147 -46.42 14.32 -16.52
C GLN A 1147 -46.65 13.02 -17.26
N ARG A 1148 -46.42 13.04 -18.58
CA ARG A 1148 -46.47 11.86 -19.44
C ARG A 1148 -45.26 10.98 -19.17
N THR A 1149 -45.43 9.65 -19.24
CA THR A 1149 -44.26 8.77 -19.28
C THR A 1149 -43.56 8.96 -20.62
N ARG A 1150 -42.23 9.03 -20.62
CA ARG A 1150 -41.43 9.44 -21.77
C ARG A 1150 -40.30 8.47 -22.07
N PHE A 1151 -40.07 8.17 -23.35
CA PHE A 1151 -38.99 7.30 -23.84
C PHE A 1151 -38.18 8.02 -24.94
N GLU A 1152 -36.86 8.02 -24.83
CA GLU A 1152 -35.95 8.81 -25.66
C GLU A 1152 -34.71 8.02 -26.11
N GLY A 1153 -34.46 7.98 -27.42
CA GLY A 1153 -33.17 7.53 -27.94
C GLY A 1153 -32.87 6.04 -27.79
N LEU A 1154 -33.86 5.18 -27.53
CA LEU A 1154 -33.66 3.75 -27.29
C LEU A 1154 -33.75 2.96 -28.61
N GLU A 1155 -33.09 1.81 -28.68
CA GLU A 1155 -33.31 0.83 -29.78
C GLU A 1155 -34.77 0.36 -29.75
N ARG A 1156 -35.25 -0.03 -28.56
CA ARG A 1156 -36.66 -0.38 -28.34
C ARG A 1156 -37.21 0.28 -27.09
N ALA A 1157 -38.11 1.25 -27.23
CA ALA A 1157 -38.66 1.89 -26.02
C ALA A 1157 -39.52 0.92 -25.20
N ILE A 1158 -40.43 0.16 -25.82
CA ILE A 1158 -41.17 -0.93 -25.17
C ILE A 1158 -41.20 -2.15 -26.10
N GLU A 1159 -40.68 -3.28 -25.61
CA GLU A 1159 -40.73 -4.59 -26.28
C GLU A 1159 -41.47 -5.61 -25.42
N LEU A 1160 -42.55 -6.19 -25.93
CA LEU A 1160 -43.34 -7.22 -25.23
C LEU A 1160 -43.54 -8.44 -26.12
N GLY A 1161 -43.43 -9.65 -25.56
CA GLY A 1161 -43.54 -10.92 -26.28
C GLY A 1161 -44.32 -12.00 -25.51
N GLY A 1162 -44.90 -12.96 -26.22
CA GLY A 1162 -45.32 -14.25 -25.63
C GLY A 1162 -46.49 -14.20 -24.64
N GLY A 1163 -47.31 -13.16 -24.65
CA GLY A 1163 -48.47 -13.00 -23.76
C GLY A 1163 -49.78 -13.65 -24.21
N ARG A 1164 -49.78 -14.52 -25.23
CA ARG A 1164 -50.95 -15.33 -25.63
C ARG A 1164 -51.30 -16.34 -24.52
N GLY A 1165 -52.03 -15.88 -23.51
CA GLY A 1165 -52.40 -16.65 -22.31
C GLY A 1165 -52.44 -15.85 -21.02
N THR A 1166 -52.05 -14.57 -21.01
CA THR A 1166 -52.19 -13.70 -19.83
C THR A 1166 -53.62 -13.15 -19.73
N ASN A 1167 -54.15 -13.08 -18.50
CA ASN A 1167 -55.47 -12.48 -18.22
C ASN A 1167 -55.41 -10.95 -18.03
N TYR A 1168 -54.26 -10.33 -18.29
CA TYR A 1168 -53.99 -8.93 -17.97
C TYR A 1168 -53.89 -8.08 -19.23
N THR A 1169 -54.55 -6.92 -19.22
CA THR A 1169 -54.46 -5.90 -20.27
C THR A 1169 -53.13 -5.15 -20.14
N THR A 1170 -52.33 -5.16 -21.20
CA THR A 1170 -51.21 -4.22 -21.36
C THR A 1170 -51.79 -2.86 -21.73
N ALA A 1171 -51.49 -1.82 -20.95
CA ALA A 1171 -51.99 -0.47 -21.21
C ALA A 1171 -50.81 0.51 -21.31
N ILE A 1172 -50.70 1.16 -22.47
CA ILE A 1172 -49.80 2.27 -22.77
C ILE A 1172 -50.73 3.45 -23.07
N ASP A 1173 -50.72 4.46 -22.20
CA ASP A 1173 -51.73 5.52 -22.20
C ASP A 1173 -51.16 6.89 -21.84
N GLU A 1174 -51.24 7.85 -22.77
CA GLU A 1174 -50.68 9.20 -22.59
C GLU A 1174 -49.15 9.21 -22.39
N CYS A 1175 -48.42 8.41 -23.16
CA CYS A 1175 -46.96 8.34 -23.19
C CYS A 1175 -46.36 9.11 -24.37
N THR A 1176 -45.09 9.49 -24.28
CA THR A 1176 -44.34 10.21 -25.33
C THR A 1176 -43.09 9.43 -25.73
N PHE A 1177 -42.95 9.10 -27.00
CA PHE A 1177 -41.81 8.39 -27.58
C PHE A 1177 -41.11 9.32 -28.58
N VAL A 1178 -39.79 9.51 -28.43
CA VAL A 1178 -39.00 10.40 -29.31
C VAL A 1178 -37.68 9.74 -29.68
N ASP A 1179 -37.37 9.75 -30.97
CA ASP A 1179 -36.09 9.33 -31.56
C ASP A 1179 -35.65 7.91 -31.16
N ASN A 1180 -36.62 7.00 -31.01
CA ASN A 1180 -36.37 5.57 -30.78
C ASN A 1180 -36.37 4.85 -32.14
N GLU A 1181 -35.50 3.85 -32.34
CA GLU A 1181 -35.50 3.06 -33.59
C GLU A 1181 -36.84 2.33 -33.75
N GLN A 1182 -37.30 1.66 -32.69
CA GLN A 1182 -38.62 1.04 -32.60
C GLN A 1182 -39.29 1.51 -31.30
N ALA A 1183 -40.30 2.37 -31.38
CA ALA A 1183 -40.87 2.92 -30.14
C ALA A 1183 -41.65 1.87 -29.34
N VAL A 1184 -42.65 1.21 -29.92
CA VAL A 1184 -43.38 0.13 -29.23
C VAL A 1184 -43.47 -1.08 -30.14
N ILE A 1185 -43.08 -2.26 -29.65
CA ILE A 1185 -43.34 -3.53 -30.31
C ILE A 1185 -43.97 -4.55 -29.38
N ILE A 1186 -45.08 -5.14 -29.82
CA ILE A 1186 -45.83 -6.14 -29.09
C ILE A 1186 -46.04 -7.37 -29.97
N ARG A 1187 -45.47 -8.50 -29.53
CA ARG A 1187 -45.48 -9.77 -30.26
C ARG A 1187 -46.27 -10.84 -29.53
N ALA A 1188 -47.17 -11.54 -30.22
CA ALA A 1188 -47.91 -12.68 -29.67
C ALA A 1188 -48.60 -12.35 -28.32
N HIS A 1189 -49.33 -11.23 -28.25
CA HIS A 1189 -50.11 -10.80 -27.07
C HIS A 1189 -51.61 -10.73 -27.35
N ASN A 1190 -52.40 -10.67 -26.27
CA ASN A 1190 -53.83 -10.38 -26.29
C ASN A 1190 -54.12 -9.07 -25.53
N ASN A 1191 -55.18 -8.36 -25.91
CA ASN A 1191 -55.74 -7.24 -25.14
C ASN A 1191 -54.75 -6.09 -24.88
N ALA A 1192 -54.02 -5.64 -25.90
CA ALA A 1192 -53.15 -4.46 -25.80
C ALA A 1192 -53.95 -3.17 -26.06
N LEU A 1193 -53.80 -2.17 -25.18
CA LEU A 1193 -54.40 -0.84 -25.30
C LEU A 1193 -53.27 0.19 -25.46
N ILE A 1194 -53.22 0.85 -26.61
CA ILE A 1194 -52.23 1.89 -26.96
C ILE A 1194 -53.01 3.14 -27.33
N ILE A 1195 -53.13 4.07 -26.39
CA ILE A 1195 -54.07 5.19 -26.53
C ILE A 1195 -53.49 6.54 -26.09
N ARG A 1196 -53.88 7.61 -26.81
CA ARG A 1196 -53.50 8.98 -26.49
C ARG A 1196 -51.99 9.22 -26.44
N ASP A 1197 -51.19 8.36 -27.05
CA ASP A 1197 -49.73 8.43 -27.08
C ASP A 1197 -49.20 9.37 -28.17
N SER A 1198 -47.97 9.85 -28.03
CA SER A 1198 -47.27 10.68 -29.01
C SER A 1198 -46.00 9.99 -29.44
N PHE A 1199 -45.84 9.77 -30.75
CA PHE A 1199 -44.69 9.12 -31.36
C PHE A 1199 -44.00 10.11 -32.30
N VAL A 1200 -42.76 10.44 -32.00
CA VAL A 1200 -41.86 11.22 -32.85
C VAL A 1200 -40.79 10.27 -33.33
N ILE A 1201 -40.87 9.90 -34.61
CA ILE A 1201 -40.08 8.86 -35.28
C ILE A 1201 -38.98 9.55 -36.11
N GLY A 1202 -37.87 8.88 -36.36
CA GLY A 1202 -36.70 9.49 -36.98
C GLY A 1202 -35.70 9.98 -35.95
N GLY A 1203 -34.41 9.95 -36.29
CA GLY A 1203 -33.34 10.55 -35.48
C GLY A 1203 -32.60 9.59 -34.55
N PHE A 1204 -32.88 8.29 -34.61
CA PHE A 1204 -32.06 7.29 -33.92
C PHE A 1204 -30.69 7.18 -34.61
N VAL A 1205 -29.62 7.15 -33.83
CA VAL A 1205 -28.25 6.96 -34.34
C VAL A 1205 -27.85 5.51 -34.10
N SER A 1206 -27.89 4.69 -35.15
CA SER A 1206 -27.48 3.28 -35.11
C SER A 1206 -25.95 3.13 -35.21
N ALA A 1207 -25.40 2.20 -34.42
CA ALA A 1207 -23.98 1.84 -34.48
C ALA A 1207 -23.68 0.68 -35.46
N ASN A 1208 -24.65 0.25 -36.28
CA ASN A 1208 -24.50 -0.94 -37.13
C ASN A 1208 -23.50 -0.70 -38.29
N PRO A 1209 -22.35 -1.40 -38.35
CA PRO A 1209 -21.36 -1.24 -39.43
C PRO A 1209 -21.84 -1.80 -40.78
N ASN A 1210 -22.91 -2.59 -40.81
CA ASN A 1210 -23.30 -3.40 -41.97
C ASN A 1210 -24.35 -2.75 -42.89
N GLY A 1211 -24.78 -1.52 -42.62
CA GLY A 1211 -25.59 -0.72 -43.56
C GLY A 1211 -26.97 -1.31 -43.94
N TYR A 1212 -27.50 -2.26 -43.16
CA TYR A 1212 -28.89 -2.69 -43.34
C TYR A 1212 -29.82 -1.59 -42.82
N PHE A 1213 -30.68 -1.08 -43.69
CA PHE A 1213 -31.81 -0.25 -43.27
C PHE A 1213 -32.71 -1.08 -42.36
N VAL A 1214 -32.76 -0.72 -41.09
CA VAL A 1214 -33.77 -1.23 -40.16
C VAL A 1214 -34.98 -0.32 -40.31
N GLU A 1215 -36.17 -0.87 -40.49
CA GLU A 1215 -37.39 -0.07 -40.59
C GLU A 1215 -37.65 0.65 -39.25
N GLU A 1216 -37.61 1.98 -39.26
CA GLU A 1216 -37.96 2.80 -38.10
C GLU A 1216 -39.49 2.95 -38.01
N TYR A 1217 -40.09 2.49 -36.92
CA TYR A 1217 -41.55 2.60 -36.75
C TYR A 1217 -41.99 2.96 -35.33
N GLY A 1218 -43.14 3.65 -35.26
CA GLY A 1218 -43.75 4.05 -34.00
C GLY A 1218 -44.34 2.87 -33.23
N LEU A 1219 -45.13 2.02 -33.90
CA LEU A 1219 -45.84 0.92 -33.26
C LEU A 1219 -45.85 -0.34 -34.12
N GLY A 1220 -45.30 -1.46 -33.62
CA GLY A 1220 -45.35 -2.78 -34.23
C GLY A 1220 -46.25 -3.75 -33.46
N LEU A 1221 -47.24 -4.34 -34.12
CA LEU A 1221 -48.15 -5.35 -33.56
C LEU A 1221 -48.07 -6.64 -34.37
N VAL A 1222 -47.24 -7.58 -33.92
CA VAL A 1222 -46.96 -8.84 -34.65
C VAL A 1222 -47.64 -10.00 -33.94
N ASN A 1223 -48.44 -10.79 -34.64
CA ASN A 1223 -49.17 -11.91 -34.03
C ASN A 1223 -50.01 -11.48 -32.80
N THR A 1224 -50.41 -10.21 -32.70
CA THR A 1224 -51.16 -9.67 -31.56
C THR A 1224 -52.64 -9.58 -31.92
N THR A 1225 -53.55 -9.92 -30.99
CA THR A 1225 -55.00 -9.94 -31.21
C THR A 1225 -55.77 -9.22 -30.10
N SER A 1226 -56.99 -8.78 -30.41
CA SER A 1226 -57.88 -8.03 -29.50
C SER A 1226 -57.29 -6.72 -28.98
N PHE A 1227 -56.51 -6.01 -29.81
CA PHE A 1227 -55.90 -4.73 -29.44
C PHE A 1227 -56.74 -3.51 -29.83
N ALA A 1228 -56.49 -2.37 -29.18
CA ALA A 1228 -57.04 -1.07 -29.52
C ALA A 1228 -55.94 0.00 -29.58
N VAL A 1229 -55.79 0.64 -30.75
CA VAL A 1229 -54.86 1.74 -31.03
C VAL A 1229 -55.66 2.99 -31.37
N GLU A 1230 -55.79 3.92 -30.43
CA GLU A 1230 -56.72 5.06 -30.56
C GLU A 1230 -56.17 6.39 -30.06
N GLN A 1231 -56.49 7.50 -30.74
CA GLN A 1231 -56.16 8.87 -30.32
C GLN A 1231 -54.65 9.15 -30.21
N ASN A 1232 -53.81 8.37 -30.89
CA ASN A 1232 -52.37 8.57 -30.90
C ASN A 1232 -51.97 9.58 -31.98
N TYR A 1233 -50.86 10.29 -31.76
CA TYR A 1233 -50.25 11.21 -32.71
C TYR A 1233 -48.88 10.66 -33.15
N PHE A 1234 -48.70 10.42 -34.44
CA PHE A 1234 -47.45 9.93 -35.04
C PHE A 1234 -46.88 11.00 -35.97
N THR A 1235 -45.61 11.35 -35.80
CA THR A 1235 -44.89 12.30 -36.65
C THR A 1235 -43.46 11.85 -36.93
N SER A 1236 -42.87 12.29 -38.04
CA SER A 1236 -41.45 12.09 -38.35
C SER A 1236 -40.68 13.41 -38.29
N ASN A 1237 -39.46 13.37 -37.76
CA ASN A 1237 -38.51 14.48 -37.82
C ASN A 1237 -37.44 14.31 -38.92
N THR A 1238 -37.42 13.17 -39.61
CA THR A 1238 -36.47 12.89 -40.70
C THR A 1238 -37.20 12.57 -42.00
N ASN A 1239 -36.43 12.61 -43.10
CA ASN A 1239 -36.91 12.20 -44.44
C ASN A 1239 -36.69 10.69 -44.71
N ASP A 1240 -36.26 9.92 -43.71
CA ASP A 1240 -35.99 8.48 -43.84
C ASP A 1240 -37.29 7.67 -43.92
N GLN A 1241 -37.19 6.37 -44.23
CA GLN A 1241 -38.35 5.48 -44.27
C GLN A 1241 -38.91 5.23 -42.86
N THR A 1242 -39.82 6.11 -42.43
CA THR A 1242 -40.51 6.05 -41.14
C THR A 1242 -41.96 5.59 -41.29
N VAL A 1243 -42.39 4.62 -40.46
CA VAL A 1243 -43.76 4.07 -40.45
C VAL A 1243 -44.47 4.36 -39.13
N GLY A 1244 -45.69 4.88 -39.19
CA GLY A 1244 -46.50 5.19 -38.01
C GLY A 1244 -46.85 3.93 -37.21
N SER A 1245 -47.63 3.03 -37.80
CA SER A 1245 -47.86 1.71 -37.23
C SER A 1245 -47.79 0.57 -38.25
N TRP A 1246 -47.27 -0.56 -37.80
CA TRP A 1246 -47.13 -1.81 -38.54
C TRP A 1246 -47.86 -2.94 -37.80
N VAL A 1247 -48.74 -3.64 -38.52
CA VAL A 1247 -49.51 -4.77 -38.01
C VAL A 1247 -49.23 -5.98 -38.87
N GLU A 1248 -48.87 -7.11 -38.26
CA GLU A 1248 -48.54 -8.34 -38.98
C GLU A 1248 -49.25 -9.54 -38.33
N ALA A 1249 -49.93 -10.35 -39.15
CA ALA A 1249 -50.48 -11.65 -38.76
C ALA A 1249 -51.39 -11.60 -37.49
N SER A 1250 -52.17 -10.52 -37.33
CA SER A 1250 -53.11 -10.39 -36.21
C SER A 1250 -54.25 -11.43 -36.28
N GLY A 1251 -54.64 -11.94 -35.11
CA GLY A 1251 -55.68 -12.98 -35.00
C GLY A 1251 -57.11 -12.45 -35.22
N SER A 1252 -58.10 -13.35 -35.17
CA SER A 1252 -59.53 -13.04 -35.41
C SER A 1252 -60.24 -12.28 -34.29
N GLY A 1253 -59.52 -11.79 -33.27
CA GLY A 1253 -60.10 -10.97 -32.20
C GLY A 1253 -60.50 -9.57 -32.68
N GLY A 1254 -61.18 -8.83 -31.81
CA GLY A 1254 -61.63 -7.46 -32.12
C GLY A 1254 -60.48 -6.46 -32.15
N ASN A 1255 -59.72 -6.43 -33.24
CA ASN A 1255 -58.60 -5.52 -33.47
C ASN A 1255 -59.10 -4.17 -33.97
N ARG A 1256 -58.65 -3.07 -33.37
CA ARG A 1256 -59.12 -1.71 -33.71
C ARG A 1256 -57.96 -0.72 -33.83
N ILE A 1257 -57.93 0.01 -34.93
CA ILE A 1257 -57.08 1.19 -35.14
C ILE A 1257 -58.01 2.32 -35.61
N ARG A 1258 -58.19 3.38 -34.83
CA ARG A 1258 -59.07 4.51 -35.19
C ARG A 1258 -58.67 5.80 -34.53
N THR A 1259 -59.04 6.94 -35.11
CA THR A 1259 -58.86 8.28 -34.50
C THR A 1259 -57.40 8.67 -34.19
N ASN A 1260 -56.42 8.05 -34.85
CA ASN A 1260 -55.01 8.45 -34.77
C ASN A 1260 -54.70 9.53 -35.82
N GLN A 1261 -53.68 10.34 -35.56
CA GLN A 1261 -53.16 11.38 -36.44
C GLN A 1261 -51.75 11.00 -36.93
N TYR A 1262 -51.46 11.21 -38.21
CA TYR A 1262 -50.18 10.85 -38.85
C TYR A 1262 -49.68 12.05 -39.66
N GLU A 1263 -48.45 12.48 -39.44
CA GLU A 1263 -47.84 13.65 -40.07
C GLU A 1263 -46.39 13.37 -40.50
N ASN A 1264 -45.97 13.81 -41.69
CA ASN A 1264 -44.59 13.69 -42.19
C ASN A 1264 -43.99 12.26 -42.26
N LEU A 1265 -44.79 11.19 -42.29
CA LEU A 1265 -44.32 9.79 -42.34
C LEU A 1265 -44.32 9.23 -43.76
N THR A 1266 -43.44 8.27 -44.05
CA THR A 1266 -43.45 7.54 -45.33
C THR A 1266 -44.59 6.53 -45.45
N GLY A 1267 -45.04 5.98 -44.32
CA GLY A 1267 -46.23 5.12 -44.23
C GLY A 1267 -47.01 5.36 -42.94
N GLY A 1268 -48.33 5.60 -43.03
CA GLY A 1268 -49.18 5.82 -41.84
C GLY A 1268 -49.49 4.52 -41.10
N ASN A 1269 -50.20 3.60 -41.75
CA ASN A 1269 -50.51 2.26 -41.25
C ASN A 1269 -50.16 1.22 -42.31
N LEU A 1270 -49.27 0.30 -41.96
CA LEU A 1270 -48.88 -0.84 -42.78
C LEU A 1270 -49.48 -2.11 -42.17
N ALA A 1271 -50.23 -2.90 -42.93
CA ALA A 1271 -50.85 -4.13 -42.46
C ALA A 1271 -50.52 -5.29 -43.40
N HIS A 1272 -49.97 -6.38 -42.85
CA HIS A 1272 -49.52 -7.58 -43.56
C HIS A 1272 -50.22 -8.85 -43.05
#